data_AF-A0AAV5K8R2-F1
#
_entry.id   AF-A0AAV5K8R2-F1
#
_cell.length_a   1.000
_cell.length_b   1.000
_cell.length_c   1.000
_cell.angle_alpha   90.00
_cell.angle_beta   90.00
_cell.angle_gamma   90.00
#
_symmetry.space_group_name_H-M   'P 1'
#
loop_
_entity.id
_entity.type
_entity.pdbx_description
1 polymer ?
#
loop_
_entity_poly.entity_id
_entity_poly.type
_entity_poly.pdbx_seq_one_letter_code
_entity_poly.pdbx_strand_id
1 'polypeptide(L)'
;MNILSWNCQGLGQALTRRVLKDLIFKHRPCLVFLMETKKTMRYLEGLRRRLSFANGVYVEPQGYSGGLALWWTDEVHISIFSSDKNMFDGSLSDAEYNVTWHFSFIYGEPNIQMRRDMWSRVIELKRAAVIPWLLMGDLNLVGDSFDKKGKSPSKVRDTHAIPTIPRRQFRYELKWQQHRDYEGVIAQGWATERSGSPLYCMSSKLAHCRKHLMHWWKHTGRNSRLEVERLQKELDQLQLEEQSEANLSRQRLLIDEINSLWLQEETHWFQRARTNWILLGDRNSKYFHAMASRRRQNNYIFQLQNEQGTLLEGTDSLLDHAYTHFQQAYDSLETCSFNQIEGLIRPLVTTEMNEDLCRAASEEEIRATVFQMGALKAPGVDGFPRCFYQQHWDLVGNDVCRAVQHFFTNGFMLREMNKTKIVLIPKVKNPKSAFVLGRTIQDNIIIAHEAFHGLHLKKSGKHGIIALKLDIRKAYDNVNWSCLEYIMRAHGFCDKWIHMVMQCVSTVSYTVGINGNQTPFFSPRRGLRQGDPLSPYLYLFIADILSRLLTAATSAKQLTGYKIRRRSPVISHLLFADDSLIFCRATIEEICQLQSILQVYGDVSGQKVNFSKSTAMFSSNTPMEVRNLICNKLDIRVESTFSKYLGVPISWGRSKRDCLQYVVDKIQQKLTYWKKSLLSQAGQEILIKAVAMAIPTFTMSCFLFPAGVCQDINRIIREFWWGQQAQERKICWVSWNQLSKSKHVGGMGFKDLYCFNLAMLARQAWRLLQNPNALWVRVLKSLYFSDSSFLSARKGSHPSWIWLSILRGREIIQIGTRWNVGNGQNILIFEDKWVPTLPGFKVTSPETQSLFSYVCELLDEGGEWDITKLNASFSNQECREILKIPTGACPDSLIWHYDKVGKFSVKSAYFLAYNMAREPSIHETNRDMTIGEWKQLWRLKIPPKVRVFLWRAILNSLPSLDNLVKRGVLQEMTCPNCQGADETLMHLLFFCPQVEPIWFGSTLGLNPRQLGVFCFREWWRYINDVAKQMGLPSLVEQCAIICWHIWKARNEKHFEQVNFNPHQILARISAMIQDYSSSMSKNLLLTPSKARDNGKQQQSSWVRPPMGFLKVNVDASFSSQTGWAALAMVGRDFKGEIRFGEFWLSMALSPLMAEAVALCKAAKYMENRGAQNVLFESDNQALITFLLQPAKPIPWEIKSIILSLREISHRHPNFMFSFIPRKDNKVADWVAKQSLKGQCPFFWAHRPPNVLFSLLVQDGLCT
;
A
#
# COMPACT_ATOMS: atom_id res chain seq x y z
N MET A 1 -15.75 43.08 38.63
CA MET A 1 -16.04 43.52 37.24
C MET A 1 -15.56 42.51 36.19
N ASN A 2 -16.45 41.99 35.33
CA ASN A 2 -16.10 41.10 34.21
C ASN A 2 -16.27 41.82 32.86
N ILE A 3 -15.20 41.90 32.06
CA ILE A 3 -15.18 42.64 30.79
C ILE A 3 -14.97 41.67 29.61
N LEU A 4 -15.77 41.81 28.56
CA LEU A 4 -15.65 41.05 27.32
C LEU A 4 -15.20 41.98 26.18
N SER A 5 -14.06 41.69 25.55
CA SER A 5 -13.60 42.38 24.34
C SER A 5 -13.52 41.40 23.17
N TRP A 6 -14.20 41.68 22.06
CA TRP A 6 -14.27 40.75 20.94
C TRP A 6 -14.31 41.43 19.56
N ASN A 7 -13.38 41.04 18.69
CA ASN A 7 -13.44 41.36 17.27
C ASN A 7 -14.36 40.34 16.57
N CYS A 8 -15.57 40.79 16.22
CA CYS A 8 -16.65 39.94 15.75
C CYS A 8 -16.72 39.80 14.22
N GLN A 9 -15.90 40.57 13.47
CA GLN A 9 -15.79 40.54 12.00
C GLN A 9 -17.13 40.65 11.23
N GLY A 10 -18.18 41.15 11.87
CA GLY A 10 -19.52 41.38 11.32
C GLY A 10 -20.64 40.69 12.10
N LEU A 11 -21.54 41.48 12.71
CA LEU A 11 -22.67 41.00 13.53
C LEU A 11 -23.93 40.61 12.73
N GLY A 12 -23.82 40.54 11.39
CA GLY A 12 -24.94 40.15 10.52
C GLY A 12 -25.20 38.65 10.45
N GLN A 13 -24.19 37.82 10.71
CA GLN A 13 -24.29 36.37 10.59
C GLN A 13 -24.99 35.75 11.81
N ALA A 14 -25.87 34.77 11.57
CA ALA A 14 -26.61 34.09 12.64
C ALA A 14 -25.69 33.36 13.64
N LEU A 15 -24.58 32.79 13.15
CA LEU A 15 -23.58 32.12 13.98
C LEU A 15 -22.90 33.11 14.95
N THR A 16 -22.42 34.25 14.45
CA THR A 16 -21.74 35.29 15.27
C THR A 16 -22.63 35.80 16.39
N ARG A 17 -23.93 36.00 16.12
CA ARG A 17 -24.91 36.41 17.15
C ARG A 17 -25.14 35.32 18.21
N ARG A 18 -25.19 34.05 17.80
CA ARG A 18 -25.36 32.93 18.74
C ARG A 18 -24.15 32.81 19.66
N VAL A 19 -22.95 32.90 19.10
CA VAL A 19 -21.70 32.88 19.87
C VAL A 19 -21.63 34.07 20.83
N LEU A 20 -22.01 35.28 20.39
CA LEU A 20 -22.08 36.44 21.28
C LEU A 20 -23.03 36.20 22.46
N LYS A 21 -24.23 35.67 22.18
CA LYS A 21 -25.22 35.35 23.20
C LYS A 21 -24.73 34.29 24.17
N ASP A 22 -24.09 33.23 23.67
CA ASP A 22 -23.52 32.16 24.49
C ASP A 22 -22.36 32.67 25.36
N LEU A 23 -21.50 33.56 24.84
CA LEU A 23 -20.41 34.18 25.59
C LEU A 23 -20.95 35.08 26.72
N ILE A 24 -21.93 35.93 26.42
CA ILE A 24 -22.58 36.79 27.43
C ILE A 24 -23.29 35.94 28.47
N PHE A 25 -24.04 34.92 28.07
CA PHE A 25 -24.74 34.03 29.00
C PHE A 25 -23.78 33.27 29.91
N LYS A 26 -22.68 32.75 29.35
CA LYS A 26 -21.70 31.94 30.08
C LYS A 26 -20.87 32.77 31.06
N HIS A 27 -20.44 33.96 30.66
CA HIS A 27 -19.48 34.76 31.43
C HIS A 27 -20.10 35.93 32.19
N ARG A 28 -21.38 36.26 31.92
CA ARG A 28 -22.13 37.40 32.50
C ARG A 28 -21.26 38.67 32.65
N PRO A 29 -20.69 39.18 31.54
CA PRO A 29 -19.87 40.39 31.61
C PRO A 29 -20.73 41.62 31.93
N CYS A 30 -20.24 42.50 32.78
CA CYS A 30 -20.89 43.80 33.07
C CYS A 30 -20.51 44.87 32.02
N LEU A 31 -19.44 44.65 31.25
CA LEU A 31 -18.98 45.52 30.16
C LEU A 31 -18.60 44.71 28.91
N VAL A 32 -19.07 45.12 27.73
CA VAL A 32 -18.82 44.45 26.45
C VAL A 32 -18.33 45.43 25.40
N PHE A 33 -17.12 45.21 24.88
CA PHE A 33 -16.53 45.95 23.76
C PHE A 33 -16.50 45.08 22.49
N LEU A 34 -17.15 45.53 21.42
CA LEU A 34 -17.23 44.84 20.14
C LEU A 34 -16.55 45.65 19.05
N MET A 35 -15.72 44.96 18.25
CA MET A 35 -14.96 45.53 17.14
C MET A 35 -15.38 44.89 15.81
N GLU A 36 -15.32 45.66 14.71
CA GLU A 36 -15.81 45.29 13.38
C GLU A 36 -17.30 44.87 13.36
N THR A 37 -18.16 45.69 13.95
CA THR A 37 -19.60 45.37 14.02
C THR A 37 -20.26 45.32 12.63
N LYS A 38 -19.79 46.15 11.67
CA LYS A 38 -20.29 46.28 10.28
C LYS A 38 -21.81 46.47 10.19
N LYS A 39 -22.40 47.08 11.23
CA LYS A 39 -23.84 47.31 11.37
C LYS A 39 -24.09 48.71 11.93
N THR A 40 -25.21 49.30 11.52
CA THR A 40 -25.63 50.65 11.95
C THR A 40 -26.05 50.67 13.41
N MET A 41 -26.00 51.85 14.03
CA MET A 41 -26.36 52.05 15.44
C MET A 41 -27.74 51.48 15.78
N ARG A 42 -28.76 51.74 14.94
CA ARG A 42 -30.14 51.25 15.13
C ARG A 42 -30.24 49.73 15.29
N TYR A 43 -29.43 48.97 14.55
CA TYR A 43 -29.38 47.51 14.67
C TYR A 43 -28.71 47.07 15.97
N LEU A 44 -27.64 47.75 16.37
CA LEU A 44 -26.87 47.42 17.56
C LEU A 44 -27.64 47.75 18.84
N GLU A 45 -28.42 48.83 18.86
CA GLU A 45 -29.34 49.14 19.97
C GLU A 45 -30.39 48.05 20.19
N GLY A 46 -31.00 47.56 19.11
CA GLY A 46 -31.96 46.46 19.19
C GLY A 46 -31.34 45.12 19.63
N LEU A 47 -30.04 44.91 19.37
CA LEU A 47 -29.31 43.74 19.85
C LEU A 47 -28.91 43.88 21.32
N ARG A 48 -28.43 45.06 21.73
CA ARG A 48 -28.07 45.41 23.10
C ARG A 48 -29.25 45.21 24.06
N ARG A 49 -30.43 45.77 23.71
CA ARG A 49 -31.66 45.62 24.52
C ARG A 49 -32.08 44.16 24.69
N ARG A 50 -31.97 43.34 23.63
CA ARG A 50 -32.26 41.89 23.68
C ARG A 50 -31.27 41.08 24.51
N LEU A 51 -30.09 41.64 24.78
CA LEU A 51 -29.04 41.03 25.60
C LEU A 51 -28.97 41.65 27.00
N SER A 52 -29.96 42.46 27.38
CA SER A 52 -30.14 43.01 28.74
C SER A 52 -29.04 43.93 29.25
N PHE A 53 -28.34 44.65 28.35
CA PHE A 53 -27.45 45.74 28.74
C PHE A 53 -28.21 47.07 28.74
N ALA A 54 -28.14 47.83 29.83
CA ALA A 54 -28.91 49.07 30.03
C ALA A 54 -28.36 50.26 29.25
N ASN A 55 -27.04 50.33 29.07
CA ASN A 55 -26.34 51.46 28.45
C ASN A 55 -25.43 51.02 27.30
N GLY A 56 -25.19 51.90 26.32
CA GLY A 56 -24.22 51.63 25.26
C GLY A 56 -23.94 52.78 24.31
N VAL A 57 -22.70 52.83 23.81
CA VAL A 57 -22.18 53.85 22.88
C VAL A 57 -21.57 53.17 21.65
N TYR A 58 -21.61 53.85 20.50
CA TYR A 58 -21.27 53.27 19.20
C TYR A 58 -20.46 54.24 18.36
N VAL A 59 -19.60 53.67 17.51
CA VAL A 59 -18.96 54.39 16.40
C VAL A 59 -19.41 53.72 15.11
N GLU A 60 -19.97 54.49 14.19
CA GLU A 60 -20.53 53.98 12.94
C GLU A 60 -19.45 53.37 12.01
N PRO A 61 -19.75 52.30 11.27
CA PRO A 61 -18.85 51.75 10.27
C PRO A 61 -18.71 52.69 9.06
N GLN A 62 -17.50 52.80 8.51
CA GLN A 62 -17.25 53.51 7.26
C GLN A 62 -17.32 52.51 6.10
N GLY A 63 -18.41 52.54 5.32
CA GLY A 63 -18.67 51.60 4.24
C GLY A 63 -18.92 50.17 4.73
N TYR A 64 -18.25 49.18 4.15
CA TYR A 64 -18.34 47.77 4.56
C TYR A 64 -17.34 47.36 5.66
N SER A 65 -16.62 48.33 6.23
CA SER A 65 -15.52 48.12 7.18
C SER A 65 -15.68 48.93 8.47
N GLY A 66 -15.16 48.40 9.57
CA GLY A 66 -15.17 49.07 10.87
C GLY A 66 -16.48 48.93 11.66
N GLY A 67 -16.69 49.88 12.56
CA GLY A 67 -17.78 49.91 13.53
C GLY A 67 -17.36 49.37 14.89
N LEU A 68 -17.55 50.18 15.93
CA LEU A 68 -17.25 49.84 17.33
C LEU A 68 -18.51 49.96 18.17
N ALA A 69 -18.65 49.12 19.20
CA ALA A 69 -19.74 49.23 20.16
C ALA A 69 -19.25 48.91 21.57
N LEU A 70 -19.68 49.70 22.53
CA LEU A 70 -19.39 49.52 23.96
C LEU A 70 -20.73 49.45 24.71
N TRP A 71 -21.01 48.35 25.42
CA TRP A 71 -22.25 48.12 26.17
C TRP A 71 -21.97 47.82 27.63
N TRP A 72 -22.82 48.31 28.54
CA TRP A 72 -22.64 48.07 29.97
C TRP A 72 -23.96 48.01 30.75
N THR A 73 -23.90 47.39 31.93
CA THR A 73 -25.00 47.30 32.91
C THR A 73 -25.06 48.56 33.78
N ASP A 74 -26.13 48.76 34.54
CA ASP A 74 -26.26 49.93 35.45
C ASP A 74 -25.29 49.87 36.66
N GLU A 75 -24.61 48.73 36.84
CA GLU A 75 -23.61 48.52 37.91
C GLU A 75 -22.27 49.23 37.63
N VAL A 76 -22.03 49.65 36.38
CA VAL A 76 -20.79 50.32 35.96
C VAL A 76 -21.11 51.70 35.41
N HIS A 77 -20.51 52.74 35.98
CA HIS A 77 -20.65 54.10 35.46
C HIS A 77 -19.48 54.42 34.52
N ILE A 78 -19.78 54.81 33.27
CA ILE A 78 -18.76 55.09 32.25
C ILE A 78 -18.91 56.52 31.74
N SER A 79 -17.82 57.28 31.78
CA SER A 79 -17.69 58.58 31.12
C SER A 79 -16.63 58.52 30.03
N ILE A 80 -17.02 58.77 28.78
CA ILE A 80 -16.12 58.76 27.63
C ILE A 80 -15.51 60.16 27.48
N PHE A 81 -14.18 60.24 27.50
CA PHE A 81 -13.44 61.49 27.27
C PHE A 81 -13.23 61.74 25.78
N SER A 82 -12.91 60.71 25.02
CA SER A 82 -12.77 60.80 23.57
C SER A 82 -13.13 59.48 22.88
N SER A 83 -13.59 59.57 21.64
CA SER A 83 -13.84 58.40 20.81
C SER A 83 -13.52 58.69 19.35
N ASP A 84 -13.00 57.70 18.65
CA ASP A 84 -12.76 57.76 17.21
C ASP A 84 -13.05 56.42 16.53
N LYS A 85 -12.79 56.33 15.22
CA LYS A 85 -13.02 55.12 14.41
C LYS A 85 -12.24 53.88 14.90
N ASN A 86 -11.22 54.04 15.74
CA ASN A 86 -10.32 53.00 16.22
C ASN A 86 -10.28 52.87 17.75
N MET A 87 -10.83 53.80 18.54
CA MET A 87 -10.78 53.68 20.00
C MET A 87 -11.94 54.37 20.75
N PHE A 88 -12.18 53.88 21.97
CA PHE A 88 -12.85 54.61 23.04
C PHE A 88 -11.87 54.87 24.17
N ASP A 89 -11.83 56.10 24.68
CA ASP A 89 -11.04 56.47 25.85
C ASP A 89 -11.93 57.17 26.88
N GLY A 90 -11.80 56.80 28.14
CA GLY A 90 -12.68 57.30 29.19
C GLY A 90 -12.30 56.81 30.58
N SER A 91 -13.16 57.10 31.55
CA SER A 91 -13.08 56.51 32.88
C SER A 91 -14.29 55.61 33.16
N LEU A 92 -14.03 54.54 33.89
CA LEU A 92 -15.05 53.62 34.40
C LEU A 92 -14.97 53.62 35.92
N SER A 93 -16.12 53.70 36.58
CA SER A 93 -16.26 53.61 38.04
C SER A 93 -17.16 52.42 38.37
N ASP A 94 -16.66 51.56 39.25
CA ASP A 94 -17.41 50.42 39.77
C ASP A 94 -18.21 50.87 41.00
N ALA A 95 -19.54 50.80 40.92
CA ALA A 95 -20.42 51.25 42.01
C ALA A 95 -20.25 50.41 43.29
N GLU A 96 -19.78 49.17 43.19
CA GLU A 96 -19.64 48.24 44.33
C GLU A 96 -18.34 48.50 45.12
N TYR A 97 -17.27 48.93 44.46
CA TYR A 97 -15.93 49.09 45.06
C TYR A 97 -15.45 50.54 45.16
N ASN A 98 -16.19 51.50 44.59
CA ASN A 98 -15.87 52.94 44.56
C ASN A 98 -14.45 53.24 44.02
N VAL A 99 -13.98 52.44 43.05
CA VAL A 99 -12.67 52.62 42.39
C VAL A 99 -12.89 53.06 40.95
N THR A 100 -12.20 54.12 40.55
CA THR A 100 -12.25 54.66 39.18
C THR A 100 -10.98 54.29 38.41
N TRP A 101 -11.14 53.72 37.22
CA TRP A 101 -10.08 53.35 36.30
C TRP A 101 -10.17 54.19 35.03
N HIS A 102 -9.03 54.58 34.48
CA HIS A 102 -8.97 55.10 33.10
C HIS A 102 -8.93 53.89 32.16
N PHE A 103 -9.75 53.85 31.13
CA PHE A 103 -9.67 52.80 30.10
C PHE A 103 -9.43 53.38 28.71
N SER A 104 -8.67 52.64 27.91
CA SER A 104 -8.55 52.85 26.47
C SER A 104 -8.85 51.55 25.75
N PHE A 105 -9.99 51.50 25.06
CA PHE A 105 -10.46 50.34 24.31
C PHE A 105 -10.20 50.50 22.83
N ILE A 106 -9.37 49.63 22.26
CA ILE A 106 -8.69 49.90 21.00
C ILE A 106 -8.93 48.82 19.95
N TYR A 107 -9.19 49.25 18.73
CA TYR A 107 -9.16 48.46 17.51
C TYR A 107 -8.02 48.95 16.61
N GLY A 108 -6.96 48.15 16.45
CA GLY A 108 -5.75 48.53 15.74
C GLY A 108 -5.96 49.01 14.31
N GLU A 109 -5.29 50.09 13.93
CA GLU A 109 -5.27 50.66 12.57
C GLU A 109 -4.67 49.65 11.56
N PRO A 110 -5.48 49.15 10.61
CA PRO A 110 -5.01 48.21 9.60
C PRO A 110 -3.95 48.83 8.69
N ASN A 111 -3.99 50.15 8.45
CA ASN A 111 -3.01 50.84 7.61
C ASN A 111 -1.65 50.95 8.32
N ILE A 112 -0.63 50.27 7.76
CA ILE A 112 0.73 50.19 8.30
C ILE A 112 1.34 51.58 8.54
N GLN A 113 1.07 52.56 7.65
CA GLN A 113 1.64 53.91 7.75
C GLN A 113 1.13 54.66 8.98
N MET A 114 -0.13 54.46 9.36
CA MET A 114 -0.79 55.17 10.45
C MET A 114 -0.65 54.46 11.82
N ARG A 115 -0.02 53.28 11.87
CA ARG A 115 0.18 52.53 13.14
C ARG A 115 1.13 53.23 14.10
N ARG A 116 2.13 53.94 13.58
CA ARG A 116 3.09 54.70 14.41
C ARG A 116 2.38 55.84 15.13
N ASP A 117 1.56 56.59 14.41
CA ASP A 117 0.77 57.69 14.98
C ASP A 117 -0.19 57.18 16.06
N MET A 118 -0.81 56.01 15.82
CA MET A 118 -1.66 55.35 16.81
C MET A 118 -0.90 54.93 18.07
N TRP A 119 0.32 54.38 17.95
CA TRP A 119 1.16 54.07 19.10
C TRP A 119 1.62 55.31 19.87
N SER A 120 2.00 56.39 19.17
CA SER A 120 2.32 57.68 19.79
C SER A 120 1.14 58.19 20.62
N ARG A 121 -0.07 58.10 20.08
CA ARG A 121 -1.30 58.50 20.78
C ARG A 121 -1.61 57.64 22.01
N VAL A 122 -1.39 56.32 21.93
CA VAL A 122 -1.53 55.41 23.08
C VAL A 122 -0.51 55.73 24.18
N ILE A 123 0.71 56.13 23.81
CA ILE A 123 1.74 56.58 24.77
C ILE A 123 1.33 57.91 25.43
N GLU A 124 0.77 58.85 24.68
CA GLU A 124 0.24 60.11 25.20
C GLU A 124 -0.91 59.87 26.20
N LEU A 125 -1.86 58.99 25.85
CA LEU A 125 -2.95 58.61 26.76
C LEU A 125 -2.43 57.96 28.04
N LYS A 126 -1.41 57.10 27.96
CA LYS A 126 -0.78 56.52 29.16
C LYS A 126 -0.14 57.60 30.05
N ARG A 127 0.52 58.59 29.45
CA ARG A 127 1.15 59.71 30.17
C ARG A 127 0.11 60.61 30.84
N ALA A 128 -1.05 60.79 30.22
CA ALA A 128 -2.15 61.58 30.76
C ALA A 128 -2.94 60.84 31.85
N ALA A 129 -2.90 59.50 31.91
CA ALA A 129 -3.61 58.72 32.91
C ALA A 129 -2.94 58.80 34.30
N VAL A 130 -3.49 59.65 35.19
CA VAL A 130 -3.06 59.84 36.60
C VAL A 130 -3.61 58.75 37.54
N ILE A 131 -4.60 57.98 37.08
CA ILE A 131 -5.24 56.86 37.80
C ILE A 131 -4.91 55.52 37.10
N PRO A 132 -5.19 54.34 37.72
CA PRO A 132 -4.93 53.04 37.11
C PRO A 132 -5.51 52.92 35.69
N TRP A 133 -4.68 52.49 34.73
CA TRP A 133 -5.02 52.49 33.30
C TRP A 133 -5.22 51.08 32.75
N LEU A 134 -6.40 50.84 32.16
CA LEU A 134 -6.78 49.60 31.49
C LEU A 134 -6.75 49.77 29.97
N LEU A 135 -5.77 49.14 29.32
CA LEU A 135 -5.67 49.07 27.86
C LEU A 135 -6.19 47.71 27.38
N MET A 136 -7.21 47.69 26.53
CA MET A 136 -7.85 46.43 26.09
C MET A 136 -8.38 46.51 24.66
N GLY A 137 -8.30 45.43 23.88
CA GLY A 137 -8.82 45.41 22.50
C GLY A 137 -7.99 44.57 21.52
N ASP A 138 -8.21 44.76 20.23
CA ASP A 138 -7.44 44.11 19.16
C ASP A 138 -6.18 44.93 18.84
N LEU A 139 -5.16 44.74 19.68
CA LEU A 139 -3.87 45.43 19.60
C LEU A 139 -2.93 44.81 18.54
N ASN A 140 -3.45 44.28 17.43
CA ASN A 140 -2.64 43.76 16.30
C ASN A 140 -1.85 44.88 15.56
N LEU A 141 -1.32 45.84 16.30
CA LEU A 141 -0.52 46.98 15.90
C LEU A 141 0.96 46.65 16.12
N VAL A 142 1.64 46.20 15.07
CA VAL A 142 3.09 45.98 15.14
C VAL A 142 3.77 47.21 14.51
N GLY A 143 4.65 47.89 15.27
CA GLY A 143 5.36 49.10 14.83
C GLY A 143 6.48 48.80 13.83
N ASP A 144 7.17 47.67 14.03
CA ASP A 144 8.13 47.10 13.08
C ASP A 144 7.97 45.57 12.97
N SER A 145 8.30 45.01 11.81
CA SER A 145 8.25 43.57 11.54
C SER A 145 9.12 42.71 12.48
N PHE A 146 10.05 43.34 13.22
CA PHE A 146 10.90 42.76 14.26
C PHE A 146 10.18 42.57 15.62
N ASP A 147 9.14 43.35 15.92
CA ASP A 147 8.40 43.24 17.20
C ASP A 147 7.55 41.96 17.26
N LYS A 148 7.37 41.29 16.11
CA LYS A 148 6.55 40.08 15.98
C LYS A 148 7.33 38.83 16.39
N LYS A 149 7.28 38.45 17.66
CA LYS A 149 7.71 37.11 18.12
C LYS A 149 6.62 36.06 17.80
N GLY A 150 6.91 35.16 16.84
CA GLY A 150 6.04 34.04 16.47
C GLY A 150 5.53 34.04 15.02
N LYS A 151 6.43 33.92 14.03
CA LYS A 151 6.02 33.84 12.62
C LYS A 151 5.74 32.39 12.17
N SER A 152 4.56 32.18 11.57
CA SER A 152 4.29 31.13 10.58
C SER A 152 4.98 31.50 9.24
N PRO A 153 5.59 30.56 8.51
CA PRO A 153 6.53 30.89 7.45
C PRO A 153 5.82 31.11 6.10
N SER A 154 5.52 32.37 5.76
CA SER A 154 5.31 32.77 4.37
C SER A 154 5.75 34.22 4.11
N LYS A 155 6.79 34.29 3.26
CA LYS A 155 7.29 35.41 2.44
C LYS A 155 7.73 36.70 3.17
N VAL A 156 9.03 36.78 3.42
CA VAL A 156 9.79 38.04 3.53
C VAL A 156 10.58 38.21 2.23
N ARG A 157 10.40 39.36 1.57
CA ARG A 157 11.43 40.01 0.76
C ARG A 157 11.84 41.24 1.59
N ASP A 158 12.99 41.17 2.24
CA ASP A 158 13.64 42.35 2.83
C ASP A 158 14.88 42.64 2.01
N THR A 159 14.99 43.89 1.59
CA THR A 159 16.17 44.51 1.00
C THR A 159 16.91 45.27 2.10
N HIS A 160 18.23 45.08 2.12
CA HIS A 160 19.26 45.83 2.86
C HIS A 160 19.56 45.46 4.32
N ALA A 161 20.34 44.39 4.45
CA ALA A 161 21.64 44.32 5.15
C ALA A 161 21.92 42.81 5.27
N ILE A 162 22.81 42.26 4.44
CA ILE A 162 22.97 40.80 4.25
C ILE A 162 23.55 40.17 5.52
N PRO A 163 22.78 39.43 6.36
CA PRO A 163 23.40 38.29 7.02
C PRO A 163 23.64 37.26 5.93
N THR A 164 24.71 36.49 5.96
CA THR A 164 24.89 35.36 5.06
C THR A 164 23.73 34.38 5.24
N ILE A 165 22.68 34.56 4.44
CA ILE A 165 21.51 33.68 4.39
C ILE A 165 22.09 32.28 4.16
N PRO A 166 21.85 31.30 5.06
CA PRO A 166 22.31 29.95 4.84
C PRO A 166 21.81 29.51 3.47
N ARG A 167 22.73 29.19 2.54
CA ARG A 167 22.37 28.82 1.17
C ARG A 167 21.33 27.71 1.24
N ARG A 168 20.09 28.00 0.84
CA ARG A 168 19.02 26.99 0.78
C ARG A 168 19.52 25.82 -0.06
N GLN A 169 19.60 24.65 0.57
CA GLN A 169 20.10 23.45 -0.08
C GLN A 169 19.20 23.07 -1.27
N PHE A 170 19.83 22.69 -2.37
CA PHE A 170 19.14 22.17 -3.54
C PHE A 170 18.25 20.97 -3.17
N ARG A 171 17.01 21.01 -3.64
CA ARG A 171 16.09 19.88 -3.62
C ARG A 171 15.37 19.85 -4.94
N TYR A 172 15.44 18.72 -5.63
CA TYR A 172 14.73 18.54 -6.88
C TYR A 172 13.21 18.66 -6.67
N GLU A 173 12.54 19.47 -7.48
CA GLU A 173 11.07 19.60 -7.47
C GLU A 173 10.47 18.90 -8.68
N LEU A 174 9.53 17.97 -8.47
CA LEU A 174 8.90 17.24 -9.58
C LEU A 174 8.12 18.14 -10.53
N LYS A 175 7.64 19.28 -10.04
CA LYS A 175 6.90 20.24 -10.87
C LYS A 175 7.73 20.74 -12.06
N TRP A 176 9.06 20.72 -11.96
CA TRP A 176 9.95 21.13 -13.06
C TRP A 176 9.76 20.26 -14.30
N GLN A 177 9.40 18.98 -14.13
CA GLN A 177 9.15 18.05 -15.24
C GLN A 177 7.97 18.46 -16.13
N GLN A 178 7.06 19.29 -15.61
CA GLN A 178 5.90 19.76 -16.37
C GLN A 178 6.23 21.02 -17.20
N HIS A 179 7.43 21.56 -17.07
CA HIS A 179 7.86 22.73 -17.84
C HIS A 179 8.41 22.29 -19.20
N ARG A 180 8.01 22.97 -20.28
CA ARG A 180 8.40 22.64 -21.67
C ARG A 180 9.91 22.54 -21.88
N ASP A 181 10.68 23.46 -21.30
CA ASP A 181 12.13 23.53 -21.49
C ASP A 181 12.93 22.58 -20.58
N TYR A 182 12.26 21.79 -19.72
CA TYR A 182 12.92 20.98 -18.71
C TYR A 182 13.89 19.93 -19.29
N GLU A 183 13.44 19.17 -20.30
CA GLU A 183 14.24 18.11 -20.91
C GLU A 183 15.52 18.67 -21.56
N GLY A 184 15.40 19.81 -22.25
CA GLY A 184 16.55 20.50 -22.83
C GLY A 184 17.57 20.97 -21.80
N VAL A 185 17.11 21.47 -20.64
CA VAL A 185 17.98 21.91 -19.54
C VAL A 185 18.74 20.73 -18.92
N ILE A 186 18.11 19.57 -18.78
CA ILE A 186 18.79 18.36 -18.27
C ILE A 186 19.83 17.86 -19.27
N ALA A 187 19.47 17.77 -20.56
CA ALA A 187 20.39 17.35 -21.60
C ALA A 187 21.65 18.23 -21.66
N GLN A 188 21.46 19.56 -21.70
CA GLN A 188 22.57 20.52 -21.67
C GLN A 188 23.39 20.43 -20.39
N GLY A 189 22.72 20.28 -19.24
CA GLY A 189 23.38 20.17 -17.94
C GLY A 189 24.12 18.84 -17.74
N TRP A 190 23.89 17.82 -18.58
CA TRP A 190 24.55 16.52 -18.52
C TRP A 190 25.60 16.30 -19.63
N ALA A 191 25.53 17.06 -20.72
CA ALA A 191 26.38 16.94 -21.91
C ALA A 191 27.87 17.24 -21.67
N THR A 192 28.26 17.72 -20.49
CA THR A 192 29.67 18.06 -20.21
C THR A 192 30.53 16.81 -20.05
N GLU A 193 31.53 16.67 -20.90
CA GLU A 193 32.59 15.67 -20.71
C GLU A 193 33.51 16.08 -19.56
N ARG A 194 33.91 15.10 -18.74
CA ARG A 194 34.77 15.29 -17.58
C ARG A 194 35.84 14.20 -17.63
N SER A 195 37.10 14.58 -17.39
CA SER A 195 38.22 13.68 -17.25
C SER A 195 38.35 13.21 -15.79
N GLY A 196 38.54 11.91 -15.58
CA GLY A 196 38.71 11.31 -14.24
C GLY A 196 38.13 9.90 -14.16
N SER A 197 38.05 9.34 -12.95
CA SER A 197 37.37 8.06 -12.75
C SER A 197 35.88 8.17 -13.07
N PRO A 198 35.20 7.11 -13.56
CA PRO A 198 33.76 7.11 -13.82
C PRO A 198 32.92 7.64 -12.65
N LEU A 199 33.29 7.31 -11.41
CA LEU A 199 32.65 7.82 -10.20
C LEU A 199 32.82 9.35 -10.03
N TYR A 200 34.00 9.89 -10.33
CA TYR A 200 34.26 11.32 -10.31
C TYR A 200 33.49 12.06 -11.42
N CYS A 201 33.47 11.49 -12.63
CA CYS A 201 32.73 12.04 -13.75
C CYS A 201 31.22 12.12 -13.43
N MET A 202 30.65 11.05 -12.87
CA MET A 202 29.25 11.03 -12.42
C MET A 202 28.97 12.09 -11.36
N SER A 203 29.79 12.19 -10.31
CA SER A 203 29.63 13.18 -9.25
C SER A 203 29.71 14.62 -9.78
N SER A 204 30.66 14.88 -10.68
CA SER A 204 30.87 16.18 -11.33
C SER A 204 29.71 16.56 -12.25
N LYS A 205 29.20 15.62 -13.06
CA LYS A 205 28.01 15.82 -13.91
C LYS A 205 26.77 16.13 -13.08
N LEU A 206 26.53 15.41 -11.98
CA LEU A 206 25.43 15.72 -11.04
C LEU A 206 25.55 17.13 -10.45
N ALA A 207 26.75 17.52 -10.02
CA ALA A 207 27.00 18.84 -9.46
C ALA A 207 26.77 19.96 -10.49
N HIS A 208 27.14 19.72 -11.75
CA HIS A 208 26.94 20.65 -12.87
C HIS A 208 25.46 20.76 -13.27
N CYS A 209 24.78 19.62 -13.47
CA CYS A 209 23.35 19.56 -13.76
C CYS A 209 22.52 20.30 -12.68
N ARG A 210 22.87 20.12 -11.40
CA ARG A 210 22.30 20.87 -10.28
C ARG A 210 22.44 22.39 -10.45
N LYS A 211 23.64 22.87 -10.81
CA LYS A 211 23.89 24.31 -11.02
C LYS A 211 23.05 24.84 -12.19
N HIS A 212 22.99 24.11 -13.30
CA HIS A 212 22.19 24.45 -14.47
C HIS A 212 20.69 24.53 -14.15
N LEU A 213 20.15 23.51 -13.46
CA LEU A 213 18.75 23.50 -13.02
C LEU A 213 18.41 24.68 -12.11
N MET A 214 19.27 24.98 -11.14
CA MET A 214 19.07 26.10 -10.24
C MET A 214 19.13 27.44 -10.96
N HIS A 215 20.06 27.60 -11.90
CA HIS A 215 20.18 28.79 -12.71
C HIS A 215 18.92 28.99 -13.57
N TRP A 216 18.54 27.98 -14.35
CA TRP A 216 17.32 27.99 -15.16
C TRP A 216 16.08 28.35 -14.35
N TRP A 217 15.85 27.68 -13.22
CA TRP A 217 14.67 27.93 -12.39
C TRP A 217 14.67 29.32 -11.73
N LYS A 218 15.84 29.89 -11.43
CA LYS A 218 15.94 31.26 -10.90
C LYS A 218 15.44 32.29 -11.92
N HIS A 219 15.65 32.05 -13.22
CA HIS A 219 15.25 32.95 -14.30
C HIS A 219 13.85 32.69 -14.85
N THR A 220 13.37 31.44 -14.80
CA THR A 220 12.06 31.03 -15.36
C THR A 220 10.97 30.82 -14.31
N GLY A 221 11.35 30.58 -13.05
CA GLY A 221 10.42 30.21 -11.98
C GLY A 221 9.53 31.37 -11.53
N ARG A 222 8.31 31.43 -12.05
CA ARG A 222 7.25 32.35 -11.60
C ARG A 222 6.41 31.73 -10.47
N ASN A 223 5.69 32.57 -9.74
CA ASN A 223 4.71 32.10 -8.76
C ASN A 223 3.46 31.61 -9.50
N SER A 224 3.33 30.29 -9.65
CA SER A 224 2.26 29.63 -10.42
C SER A 224 0.87 30.15 -10.09
N ARG A 225 0.60 30.51 -8.83
CA ARG A 225 -0.71 31.06 -8.41
C ARG A 225 -0.99 32.46 -8.97
N LEU A 226 0.00 33.36 -8.94
CA LEU A 226 -0.17 34.71 -9.49
C LEU A 226 -0.29 34.67 -11.01
N GLU A 227 0.43 33.74 -11.65
CA GLU A 227 0.36 33.53 -13.09
C GLU A 227 -1.00 32.96 -13.50
N VAL A 228 -1.53 31.98 -12.76
CA VAL A 228 -2.91 31.48 -12.97
C VAL A 228 -3.94 32.60 -12.81
N GLU A 229 -3.83 33.44 -11.78
CA GLU A 229 -4.74 34.57 -11.59
C GLU A 229 -4.65 35.59 -12.74
N ARG A 230 -3.46 35.81 -13.30
CA ARG A 230 -3.25 36.66 -14.48
C ARG A 230 -3.88 36.06 -15.74
N LEU A 231 -3.56 34.79 -16.04
CA LEU A 231 -4.05 34.09 -17.22
C LEU A 231 -5.56 33.89 -17.18
N GLN A 232 -6.14 33.69 -15.98
CA GLN A 232 -7.59 33.60 -15.81
C GLN A 232 -8.27 34.92 -16.15
N LYS A 233 -7.71 36.06 -15.72
CA LYS A 233 -8.23 37.39 -16.10
C LYS A 233 -8.13 37.63 -17.60
N GLU A 234 -7.03 37.23 -18.23
CA GLU A 234 -6.84 37.32 -19.69
C GLU A 234 -7.86 36.44 -20.43
N LEU A 235 -8.14 35.23 -19.92
CA LEU A 235 -9.16 34.33 -20.46
C LEU A 235 -10.58 34.90 -20.31
N ASP A 236 -10.91 35.44 -19.14
CA ASP A 236 -12.23 36.03 -18.85
C ASP A 236 -12.49 37.24 -19.76
N GLN A 237 -11.45 38.05 -20.05
CA GLN A 237 -11.53 39.17 -20.99
C GLN A 237 -11.76 38.71 -22.44
N LEU A 238 -10.99 37.71 -22.91
CA LEU A 238 -11.15 37.14 -24.26
C LEU A 238 -12.48 36.40 -24.46
N GLN A 239 -13.17 36.02 -23.39
CA GLN A 239 -14.52 35.43 -23.45
C GLN A 239 -15.61 36.49 -23.63
N LEU A 240 -15.33 37.76 -23.31
CA LEU A 240 -16.24 38.89 -23.50
C LEU A 240 -16.10 39.53 -24.89
N GLU A 241 -15.02 39.22 -25.62
CA GLU A 241 -14.75 39.70 -26.97
C GLU A 241 -15.44 38.84 -28.06
N GLU A 242 -15.49 39.38 -29.28
CA GLU A 242 -16.07 38.71 -30.44
C GLU A 242 -15.31 37.40 -30.76
N GLN A 243 -16.05 36.30 -30.95
CA GLN A 243 -15.48 34.95 -31.06
C GLN A 243 -14.90 34.69 -32.46
N SER A 244 -13.76 35.31 -32.77
CA SER A 244 -12.96 35.00 -33.94
C SER A 244 -12.18 33.69 -33.78
N GLU A 245 -11.78 33.07 -34.90
CA GLU A 245 -10.98 31.83 -34.89
C GLU A 245 -9.63 31.99 -34.17
N ALA A 246 -9.04 33.20 -34.26
CA ALA A 246 -7.84 33.58 -33.52
C ALA A 246 -8.09 33.64 -32.00
N ASN A 247 -9.22 34.22 -31.58
CA ASN A 247 -9.59 34.32 -30.17
C ASN A 247 -9.89 32.94 -29.56
N LEU A 248 -10.60 32.08 -30.29
CA LEU A 248 -10.86 30.69 -29.85
C LEU A 248 -9.56 29.88 -29.71
N SER A 249 -8.60 30.06 -30.62
CA SER A 249 -7.29 29.42 -30.55
C SER A 249 -6.47 29.94 -29.36
N ARG A 250 -6.52 31.25 -29.09
CA ARG A 250 -5.85 31.87 -27.94
C ARG A 250 -6.45 31.41 -26.61
N GLN A 251 -7.78 31.32 -26.52
CA GLN A 251 -8.47 30.80 -25.33
C GLN A 251 -8.05 29.35 -25.01
N ARG A 252 -7.95 28.48 -26.03
CA ARG A 252 -7.46 27.10 -25.84
C ARG A 252 -6.04 27.05 -25.28
N LEU A 253 -5.13 27.84 -25.84
CA LEU A 253 -3.74 27.93 -25.36
C LEU A 253 -3.66 28.42 -23.91
N LEU A 254 -4.47 29.43 -23.54
CA LEU A 254 -4.53 29.93 -22.16
C LEU A 254 -5.07 28.88 -21.19
N ILE A 255 -6.11 28.13 -21.58
CA ILE A 255 -6.67 27.03 -20.77
C ILE A 255 -5.61 25.95 -20.54
N ASP A 256 -4.87 25.57 -21.60
CA ASP A 256 -3.79 24.59 -21.50
C ASP A 256 -2.65 25.06 -20.58
N GLU A 257 -2.30 26.34 -20.65
CA GLU A 257 -1.27 26.95 -19.78
C GLU A 257 -1.72 26.99 -18.32
N ILE A 258 -2.97 27.41 -18.04
CA ILE A 258 -3.57 27.40 -16.71
C ILE A 258 -3.60 25.97 -16.14
N ASN A 259 -4.02 25.00 -16.93
CA ASN A 259 -4.07 23.59 -16.54
C ASN A 259 -2.66 23.04 -16.21
N SER A 260 -1.65 23.40 -17.00
CA SER A 260 -0.25 23.05 -16.74
C SER A 260 0.25 23.62 -15.41
N LEU A 261 -0.05 24.88 -15.12
CA LEU A 261 0.32 25.53 -13.85
C LEU A 261 -0.39 24.91 -12.64
N TRP A 262 -1.67 24.55 -12.77
CA TRP A 262 -2.38 23.83 -11.72
C TRP A 262 -1.80 22.44 -11.46
N LEU A 263 -1.41 21.72 -12.51
CA LEU A 263 -0.75 20.42 -12.40
C LEU A 263 0.61 20.54 -11.71
N GLN A 264 1.37 21.60 -11.99
CA GLN A 264 2.62 21.92 -11.29
C GLN A 264 2.42 22.14 -9.79
N GLU A 265 1.40 22.91 -9.39
CA GLU A 265 1.05 23.13 -7.99
C GLU A 265 0.61 21.84 -7.30
N GLU A 266 -0.26 21.05 -7.94
CA GLU A 266 -0.68 19.75 -7.41
C GLU A 266 0.53 18.82 -7.19
N THR A 267 1.43 18.74 -8.17
CA THR A 267 2.65 17.94 -8.10
C THR A 267 3.58 18.40 -6.98
N HIS A 268 3.71 19.73 -6.79
CA HIS A 268 4.51 20.31 -5.71
C HIS A 268 3.98 19.90 -4.32
N TRP A 269 2.68 20.04 -4.08
CA TRP A 269 2.09 19.67 -2.79
C TRP A 269 2.06 18.16 -2.58
N PHE A 270 1.83 17.38 -3.63
CA PHE A 270 1.89 15.93 -3.61
C PHE A 270 3.27 15.41 -3.15
N GLN A 271 4.36 15.92 -3.74
CA GLN A 271 5.73 15.57 -3.36
C GLN A 271 6.00 15.82 -1.87
N ARG A 272 5.46 16.92 -1.32
CA ARG A 272 5.66 17.34 0.08
C ARG A 272 4.75 16.59 1.05
N ALA A 273 3.56 16.20 0.63
CA ALA A 273 2.65 15.38 1.42
C ALA A 273 3.20 13.95 1.63
N ARG A 274 4.00 13.43 0.68
CA ARG A 274 4.53 12.05 0.66
C ARG A 274 3.43 10.99 0.82
N THR A 275 2.32 11.20 0.13
CA THR A 275 1.15 10.32 0.11
C THR A 275 1.06 9.60 -1.22
N ASN A 276 1.43 8.31 -1.26
CA ASN A 276 1.60 7.57 -2.52
C ASN A 276 0.30 6.92 -3.07
N TRP A 277 -0.84 7.12 -2.41
CA TRP A 277 -2.04 6.31 -2.63
C TRP A 277 -3.13 7.01 -3.45
N ILE A 278 -3.08 8.34 -3.58
CA ILE A 278 -4.11 9.11 -4.29
C ILE A 278 -3.80 9.08 -5.79
N LEU A 279 -4.77 8.64 -6.60
CA LEU A 279 -4.69 8.63 -8.06
C LEU A 279 -4.69 10.08 -8.59
N LEU A 280 -3.83 10.35 -9.57
CA LEU A 280 -3.78 11.61 -10.31
C LEU A 280 -5.15 11.91 -10.95
N GLY A 281 -5.65 13.15 -10.83
CA GLY A 281 -6.89 13.62 -11.47
C GLY A 281 -8.02 14.06 -10.53
N ASP A 282 -7.95 13.74 -9.23
CA ASP A 282 -8.78 14.39 -8.22
C ASP A 282 -8.00 15.59 -7.65
N ARG A 283 -8.24 16.80 -8.18
CA ARG A 283 -7.57 18.07 -7.81
C ARG A 283 -7.64 18.34 -6.29
N ASN A 284 -6.76 17.69 -5.51
CA ASN A 284 -6.79 17.62 -4.03
C ASN A 284 -5.67 18.48 -3.39
N SER A 285 -5.32 19.61 -4.01
CA SER A 285 -4.24 20.50 -3.56
C SER A 285 -4.42 20.96 -2.10
N LYS A 286 -5.65 21.26 -1.66
CA LYS A 286 -5.96 21.64 -0.27
C LYS A 286 -5.64 20.52 0.73
N TYR A 287 -5.92 19.26 0.37
CA TYR A 287 -5.58 18.10 1.19
C TYR A 287 -4.05 17.95 1.31
N PHE A 288 -3.34 17.95 0.18
CA PHE A 288 -1.88 17.81 0.17
C PHE A 288 -1.19 18.97 0.92
N HIS A 289 -1.68 20.19 0.77
CA HIS A 289 -1.21 21.36 1.50
C HIS A 289 -1.39 21.22 3.02
N ALA A 290 -2.60 20.83 3.47
CA ALA A 290 -2.88 20.62 4.89
C ALA A 290 -2.00 19.50 5.49
N MET A 291 -1.82 18.40 4.76
CA MET A 291 -0.95 17.29 5.13
C MET A 291 0.52 17.71 5.23
N ALA A 292 1.04 18.42 4.24
CA ALA A 292 2.42 18.90 4.21
C ALA A 292 2.69 19.91 5.35
N SER A 293 1.75 20.85 5.58
CA SER A 293 1.86 21.85 6.65
C SER A 293 1.87 21.21 8.03
N ARG A 294 0.97 20.26 8.28
CA ARG A 294 0.91 19.57 9.58
C ARG A 294 2.09 18.63 9.80
N ARG A 295 2.61 17.98 8.75
CA ARG A 295 3.87 17.23 8.80
C ARG A 295 5.04 18.14 9.18
N ARG A 296 5.09 19.35 8.62
CA ARG A 296 6.11 20.34 8.97
C ARG A 296 6.01 20.74 10.45
N GLN A 297 4.82 21.00 10.96
CA GLN A 297 4.58 21.31 12.38
C GLN A 297 5.05 20.16 13.29
N ASN A 298 4.67 18.91 12.99
CA ASN A 298 5.04 17.76 13.80
C ASN A 298 6.54 17.43 13.78
N ASN A 299 7.24 17.77 12.70
CA ASN A 299 8.67 17.47 12.53
C ASN A 299 9.57 18.63 12.99
N TYR A 300 8.99 19.78 13.33
CA TYR A 300 9.77 20.93 13.80
C TYR A 300 10.20 20.69 15.25
N ILE A 301 11.51 20.78 15.50
CA ILE A 301 12.07 20.61 16.85
C ILE A 301 12.21 22.00 17.46
N PHE A 302 11.43 22.27 18.50
CA PHE A 302 11.41 23.57 19.19
C PHE A 302 12.46 23.66 20.29
N GLN A 303 12.63 22.59 21.07
CA GLN A 303 13.53 22.51 22.21
C GLN A 303 14.07 21.08 22.35
N LEU A 304 15.29 20.94 22.87
CA LEU A 304 15.87 19.67 23.29
C LEU A 304 16.35 19.78 24.74
N GLN A 305 16.21 18.72 25.49
CA GLN A 305 16.76 18.63 26.85
C GLN A 305 18.12 17.94 26.77
N ASN A 306 19.15 18.53 27.40
CA ASN A 306 20.49 17.93 27.48
C ASN A 306 20.55 16.84 28.58
N GLU A 307 21.70 16.17 28.72
CA GLU A 307 21.93 15.10 29.71
C GLU A 307 21.92 15.61 31.18
N GLN A 308 22.08 16.91 31.39
CA GLN A 308 22.05 17.60 32.69
C GLN A 308 20.65 18.13 33.06
N GLY A 309 19.65 17.89 32.21
CA GLY A 309 18.27 18.32 32.44
C GLY A 309 17.91 19.74 31.98
N THR A 310 18.86 20.51 31.44
CA THR A 310 18.66 21.87 30.91
C THR A 310 17.95 21.84 29.55
N LEU A 311 16.99 22.76 29.35
CA LEU A 311 16.30 22.96 28.08
C LEU A 311 17.12 23.89 27.18
N LEU A 312 17.49 23.40 26.00
CA LEU A 312 18.15 24.16 24.94
C LEU A 312 17.11 24.70 23.96
N GLU A 313 17.16 26.01 23.73
CA GLU A 313 16.33 26.73 22.75
C GLU A 313 17.22 27.44 21.72
N GLY A 314 16.74 27.55 20.48
CA GLY A 314 17.48 28.17 19.37
C GLY A 314 18.12 27.18 18.41
N THR A 315 18.19 27.50 17.11
CA THR A 315 18.60 26.49 16.10
C THR A 315 20.08 26.11 16.21
N ASP A 316 20.95 27.05 16.58
CA ASP A 316 22.39 26.82 16.61
C ASP A 316 22.83 26.02 17.85
N SER A 317 22.27 26.31 19.02
CA SER A 317 22.48 25.53 20.25
C SER A 317 22.00 24.07 20.10
N LEU A 318 20.87 23.87 19.42
CA LEU A 318 20.35 22.54 19.10
C LEU A 318 21.27 21.77 18.15
N LEU A 319 21.84 22.45 17.14
CA LEU A 319 22.74 21.84 16.17
C LEU A 319 24.08 21.46 16.80
N ASP A 320 24.66 22.34 17.61
CA ASP A 320 25.96 22.13 18.27
C ASP A 320 25.90 20.98 19.28
N HIS A 321 24.84 20.95 20.10
CA HIS A 321 24.62 19.84 21.02
C HIS A 321 24.45 18.51 20.29
N ALA A 322 23.65 18.49 19.21
CA ALA A 322 23.45 17.28 18.43
C ALA A 322 24.73 16.83 17.70
N TYR A 323 25.53 17.77 17.18
CA TYR A 323 26.82 17.50 16.55
C TYR A 323 27.77 16.81 17.53
N THR A 324 28.00 17.44 18.69
CA THR A 324 28.90 16.93 19.74
C THR A 324 28.49 15.53 20.19
N HIS A 325 27.19 15.32 20.42
CA HIS A 325 26.64 14.02 20.81
C HIS A 325 26.92 12.91 19.79
N PHE A 326 26.65 13.16 18.51
CA PHE A 326 26.87 12.15 17.48
C PHE A 326 28.36 11.94 17.21
N GLN A 327 29.18 12.99 17.22
CA GLN A 327 30.61 12.87 17.06
C GLN A 327 31.21 11.95 18.13
N GLN A 328 30.92 12.21 19.41
CA GLN A 328 31.38 11.36 20.52
C GLN A 328 30.85 9.92 20.43
N ALA A 329 29.58 9.75 20.05
CA ALA A 329 28.98 8.43 19.90
C ALA A 329 29.65 7.57 18.81
N TYR A 330 30.22 8.19 17.77
CA TYR A 330 30.84 7.50 16.64
C TYR A 330 32.38 7.43 16.69
N ASP A 331 33.05 8.14 17.60
CA ASP A 331 34.52 8.22 17.66
C ASP A 331 35.16 7.31 18.73
N SER A 332 34.36 6.70 19.62
CA SER A 332 34.91 5.79 20.64
C SER A 332 35.43 4.48 20.05
N LEU A 333 36.74 4.25 20.23
CA LEU A 333 37.44 3.01 19.89
C LEU A 333 37.64 2.17 21.17
N GLU A 334 37.07 0.97 21.18
CA GLU A 334 37.39 -0.06 22.18
C GLU A 334 38.28 -1.11 21.47
N THR A 335 39.42 -1.47 22.04
CA THR A 335 40.28 -2.55 21.52
C THR A 335 39.61 -3.89 21.77
N CYS A 336 39.29 -4.62 20.70
CA CYS A 336 38.59 -5.91 20.79
C CYS A 336 39.54 -7.09 20.66
N SER A 337 39.37 -8.10 21.51
CA SER A 337 40.00 -9.43 21.35
C SER A 337 38.97 -10.41 20.80
N PHE A 338 39.35 -11.19 19.78
CA PHE A 338 38.45 -12.15 19.12
C PHE A 338 38.63 -13.60 19.63
N ASN A 339 39.57 -13.84 20.53
CA ASN A 339 39.92 -15.20 21.01
C ASN A 339 38.71 -15.93 21.61
N GLN A 340 37.76 -15.20 22.21
CA GLN A 340 36.56 -15.77 22.84
C GLN A 340 35.48 -16.25 21.84
N ILE A 341 35.58 -15.86 20.57
CA ILE A 341 34.63 -16.27 19.50
C ILE A 341 35.29 -17.11 18.41
N GLU A 342 36.57 -17.44 18.58
CA GLU A 342 37.32 -18.26 17.65
C GLU A 342 36.71 -19.67 17.54
N GLY A 343 36.53 -20.17 16.31
CA GLY A 343 35.88 -21.47 16.05
C GLY A 343 34.35 -21.51 16.20
N LEU A 344 33.71 -20.42 16.66
CA LEU A 344 32.24 -20.32 16.77
C LEU A 344 31.55 -20.15 15.41
N ILE A 345 32.25 -19.51 14.47
CA ILE A 345 31.79 -19.22 13.12
C ILE A 345 32.37 -20.26 12.17
N ARG A 346 31.51 -20.81 11.30
CA ARG A 346 31.93 -21.77 10.28
C ARG A 346 31.95 -21.11 8.91
N PRO A 347 32.89 -21.49 8.03
CA PRO A 347 32.84 -21.11 6.63
C PRO A 347 31.53 -21.61 5.99
N LEU A 348 30.79 -20.71 5.35
CA LEU A 348 29.55 -21.00 4.65
C LEU A 348 29.60 -20.58 3.18
N VAL A 349 30.48 -19.62 2.85
CA VAL A 349 30.62 -19.09 1.50
C VAL A 349 31.56 -20.00 0.71
N THR A 350 31.06 -20.56 -0.38
CA THR A 350 31.86 -21.39 -1.29
C THR A 350 32.72 -20.53 -2.22
N THR A 351 33.68 -21.16 -2.91
CA THR A 351 34.47 -20.49 -3.96
C THR A 351 33.59 -19.95 -5.08
N GLU A 352 32.64 -20.76 -5.56
CA GLU A 352 31.64 -20.35 -6.58
C GLU A 352 30.82 -19.13 -6.14
N MET A 353 30.41 -19.07 -4.87
CA MET A 353 29.71 -17.90 -4.32
C MET A 353 30.59 -16.65 -4.30
N ASN A 354 31.87 -16.80 -3.97
CA ASN A 354 32.83 -15.68 -4.00
C ASN A 354 33.06 -15.17 -5.42
N GLU A 355 33.15 -16.07 -6.40
CA GLU A 355 33.28 -15.73 -7.83
C GLU A 355 32.07 -14.92 -8.31
N ASP A 356 30.84 -15.36 -7.99
CA ASP A 356 29.63 -14.63 -8.36
C ASP A 356 29.53 -13.26 -7.64
N LEU A 357 29.88 -13.20 -6.35
CA LEU A 357 29.89 -11.94 -5.58
C LEU A 357 30.90 -10.91 -6.12
N CYS A 358 32.02 -11.38 -6.67
CA CYS A 358 33.10 -10.53 -7.18
C CYS A 358 33.04 -10.24 -8.67
N ARG A 359 32.06 -10.82 -9.37
CA ARG A 359 31.73 -10.53 -10.78
C ARG A 359 31.26 -9.08 -10.92
N ALA A 360 31.60 -8.45 -12.05
CA ALA A 360 31.05 -7.14 -12.39
C ALA A 360 29.53 -7.22 -12.58
N ALA A 361 28.81 -6.26 -12.00
CA ALA A 361 27.37 -6.15 -12.17
C ALA A 361 27.01 -5.83 -13.64
N SER A 362 26.05 -6.58 -14.19
CA SER A 362 25.51 -6.35 -15.53
C SER A 362 24.67 -5.08 -15.58
N GLU A 363 24.54 -4.47 -16.76
CA GLU A 363 23.69 -3.28 -16.94
C GLU A 363 22.22 -3.57 -16.61
N GLU A 364 21.75 -4.79 -16.90
CA GLU A 364 20.41 -5.26 -16.57
C GLU A 364 20.18 -5.34 -15.04
N GLU A 365 21.14 -5.87 -14.28
CA GLU A 365 21.09 -5.92 -12.80
C GLU A 365 21.03 -4.51 -12.20
N ILE A 366 21.85 -3.59 -12.72
CA ILE A 366 21.92 -2.20 -12.26
C ILE A 366 20.60 -1.49 -12.57
N ARG A 367 20.10 -1.59 -13.81
CA ARG A 367 18.81 -1.02 -14.22
C ARG A 367 17.67 -1.58 -13.36
N ALA A 368 17.59 -2.91 -13.22
CA ALA A 368 16.56 -3.55 -12.41
C ALA A 368 16.59 -3.02 -10.97
N THR A 369 17.77 -2.87 -10.37
CA THR A 369 17.94 -2.35 -9.01
C THR A 369 17.46 -0.91 -8.87
N VAL A 370 17.83 -0.02 -9.81
CA VAL A 370 17.39 1.39 -9.81
C VAL A 370 15.87 1.51 -9.95
N PHE A 371 15.25 0.68 -10.79
CA PHE A 371 13.80 0.70 -11.02
C PHE A 371 12.99 0.02 -9.92
N GLN A 372 13.61 -0.86 -9.11
CA GLN A 372 12.99 -1.39 -7.88
C GLN A 372 12.93 -0.35 -6.75
N MET A 373 13.78 0.68 -6.78
CA MET A 373 13.77 1.73 -5.76
C MET A 373 12.53 2.63 -5.88
N GLY A 374 11.96 3.03 -4.72
CA GLY A 374 10.82 3.95 -4.72
C GLY A 374 11.17 5.34 -5.25
N ALA A 375 10.51 5.75 -6.34
CA ALA A 375 10.74 6.99 -7.08
C ALA A 375 10.90 8.27 -6.21
N LEU A 376 9.97 8.49 -5.25
CA LEU A 376 9.89 9.70 -4.42
C LEU A 376 10.47 9.56 -3.01
N LYS A 377 11.37 8.60 -2.79
CA LYS A 377 12.08 8.45 -1.50
C LYS A 377 13.00 9.66 -1.26
N ALA A 378 13.36 9.90 0.01
CA ALA A 378 14.13 11.09 0.42
C ALA A 378 15.51 11.16 -0.28
N PRO A 379 15.85 12.25 -0.98
CA PRO A 379 17.11 12.36 -1.72
C PRO A 379 18.33 12.43 -0.78
N GLY A 380 19.51 12.18 -1.32
CA GLY A 380 20.78 12.24 -0.60
C GLY A 380 21.28 13.66 -0.34
N VAL A 381 22.60 13.82 -0.17
CA VAL A 381 23.25 15.13 -0.07
C VAL A 381 23.18 15.93 -1.37
N ASP A 382 23.15 15.22 -2.49
CA ASP A 382 23.05 15.73 -3.87
C ASP A 382 21.73 16.44 -4.17
N GLY A 383 20.65 16.05 -3.51
CA GLY A 383 19.30 16.61 -3.65
C GLY A 383 18.46 15.98 -4.77
N PHE A 384 18.97 14.96 -5.48
CA PHE A 384 18.25 14.25 -6.54
C PHE A 384 17.51 13.01 -6.01
N PRO A 385 16.20 12.87 -6.29
CA PRO A 385 15.43 11.67 -5.97
C PRO A 385 15.67 10.55 -7.00
N ARG A 386 15.23 9.33 -6.69
CA ARG A 386 15.40 8.18 -7.60
C ARG A 386 14.63 8.34 -8.92
N CYS A 387 13.51 9.07 -8.89
CA CYS A 387 12.73 9.36 -10.09
C CYS A 387 13.53 10.10 -11.18
N PHE A 388 14.55 10.88 -10.80
CA PHE A 388 15.43 11.54 -11.76
C PHE A 388 16.16 10.50 -12.63
N TYR A 389 16.79 9.51 -12.00
CA TYR A 389 17.50 8.44 -12.71
C TYR A 389 16.55 7.53 -13.51
N GLN A 390 15.37 7.25 -12.97
CA GLN A 390 14.37 6.39 -13.64
C GLN A 390 13.79 7.04 -14.91
N GLN A 391 13.57 8.36 -14.89
CA GLN A 391 13.06 9.10 -16.04
C GLN A 391 14.13 9.34 -17.10
N HIS A 392 15.33 9.74 -16.68
CA HIS A 392 16.40 10.12 -17.59
C HIS A 392 17.38 8.98 -17.87
N TRP A 393 16.93 7.73 -17.74
CA TRP A 393 17.82 6.56 -17.86
C TRP A 393 18.54 6.50 -19.21
N ASP A 394 17.90 6.95 -20.29
CA ASP A 394 18.51 6.98 -21.62
C ASP A 394 19.69 7.97 -21.71
N LEU A 395 19.68 9.03 -20.89
CA LEU A 395 20.75 10.03 -20.82
C LEU A 395 21.81 9.67 -19.78
N VAL A 396 21.39 9.28 -18.56
CA VAL A 396 22.30 9.10 -17.42
C VAL A 396 22.71 7.64 -17.18
N GLY A 397 22.00 6.68 -17.76
CA GLY A 397 22.12 5.25 -17.44
C GLY A 397 23.50 4.67 -17.75
N ASN A 398 24.12 5.06 -18.87
CA ASN A 398 25.46 4.61 -19.24
C ASN A 398 26.52 5.09 -18.23
N ASP A 399 26.47 6.38 -17.83
CA ASP A 399 27.38 6.92 -16.81
C ASP A 399 27.19 6.22 -15.45
N VAL A 400 25.93 5.91 -15.08
CA VAL A 400 25.61 5.17 -13.85
C VAL A 400 26.18 3.75 -13.91
N CYS A 401 26.00 3.03 -15.02
CA CYS A 401 26.49 1.67 -15.19
C CYS A 401 28.02 1.62 -15.10
N ARG A 402 28.71 2.51 -15.82
CA ARG A 402 30.17 2.64 -15.76
C ARG A 402 30.67 2.94 -14.34
N ALA A 403 30.01 3.85 -13.63
CA ALA A 403 30.38 4.20 -12.25
C ALA A 403 30.25 3.01 -11.29
N VAL A 404 29.16 2.23 -11.39
CA VAL A 404 28.94 1.04 -10.56
C VAL A 404 29.92 -0.08 -10.93
N GLN A 405 30.08 -0.39 -12.22
CA GLN A 405 31.01 -1.44 -12.67
C GLN A 405 32.46 -1.12 -12.30
N HIS A 406 32.86 0.15 -12.38
CA HIS A 406 34.17 0.61 -11.91
C HIS A 406 34.39 0.32 -10.42
N PHE A 407 33.36 0.48 -9.58
CA PHE A 407 33.44 0.13 -8.16
C PHE A 407 33.63 -1.38 -7.95
N PHE A 408 32.89 -2.24 -8.66
CA PHE A 408 33.06 -3.70 -8.56
C PHE A 408 34.42 -4.20 -9.08
N THR A 409 35.02 -3.44 -10.01
CA THR A 409 36.33 -3.78 -10.58
C THR A 409 37.47 -3.35 -9.66
N ASN A 410 37.46 -2.10 -9.21
CA ASN A 410 38.59 -1.49 -8.49
C ASN A 410 38.43 -1.50 -6.96
N GLY A 411 37.22 -1.70 -6.46
CA GLY A 411 36.91 -1.77 -5.03
C GLY A 411 36.84 -0.44 -4.29
N PHE A 412 37.26 0.69 -4.89
CA PHE A 412 37.33 1.99 -4.21
C PHE A 412 36.08 2.86 -4.40
N MET A 413 35.53 3.36 -3.29
CA MET A 413 34.39 4.28 -3.26
C MET A 413 34.85 5.75 -3.21
N LEU A 414 34.32 6.61 -4.08
CA LEU A 414 34.60 8.05 -4.02
C LEU A 414 33.92 8.67 -2.78
N ARG A 415 34.68 9.40 -1.94
CA ARG A 415 34.18 10.02 -0.70
C ARG A 415 32.92 10.87 -0.90
N GLU A 416 32.84 11.63 -2.00
CA GLU A 416 31.67 12.45 -2.33
C GLU A 416 30.38 11.64 -2.51
N MET A 417 30.49 10.41 -3.02
CA MET A 417 29.37 9.50 -3.21
C MET A 417 28.88 8.89 -1.90
N ASN A 418 29.73 8.86 -0.87
CA ASN A 418 29.44 8.23 0.43
C ASN A 418 29.04 9.22 1.53
N LYS A 419 28.75 10.48 1.19
CA LYS A 419 28.27 11.52 2.13
C LYS A 419 26.79 11.33 2.47
N THR A 420 26.43 11.49 3.74
CA THR A 420 25.04 11.32 4.21
C THR A 420 24.64 12.30 5.32
N LYS A 421 23.33 12.39 5.58
CA LYS A 421 22.72 13.34 6.53
C LYS A 421 22.06 12.60 7.68
N ILE A 422 22.42 12.96 8.90
CA ILE A 422 21.70 12.58 10.12
C ILE A 422 20.65 13.66 10.36
N VAL A 423 19.37 13.31 10.20
CA VAL A 423 18.27 14.23 10.46
C VAL A 423 17.55 13.77 11.72
N LEU A 424 17.45 14.65 12.72
CA LEU A 424 16.67 14.36 13.91
C LEU A 424 15.18 14.32 13.57
N ILE A 425 14.53 13.20 13.88
CA ILE A 425 13.10 13.00 13.70
C ILE A 425 12.50 12.66 15.08
N PRO A 426 11.50 13.41 15.56
CA PRO A 426 10.82 13.09 16.81
C PRO A 426 10.29 11.65 16.83
N LYS A 427 10.71 10.83 17.80
CA LYS A 427 10.40 9.40 17.85
C LYS A 427 9.02 9.10 18.47
N VAL A 428 7.92 9.21 17.71
CA VAL A 428 6.74 8.27 17.58
C VAL A 428 5.66 8.84 16.62
N LYS A 429 4.81 8.10 15.86
CA LYS A 429 4.29 6.71 15.94
C LYS A 429 4.48 5.88 14.64
N ASN A 430 4.88 4.62 14.85
CA ASN A 430 4.98 3.43 13.95
C ASN A 430 6.35 3.15 13.31
N PRO A 431 7.27 2.49 14.02
CA PRO A 431 8.34 1.71 13.39
C PRO A 431 7.75 0.46 12.70
N LYS A 432 8.35 0.02 11.59
CA LYS A 432 8.05 -1.24 10.90
C LYS A 432 9.38 -1.89 10.49
N SER A 433 9.63 -3.09 11.02
CA SER A 433 10.82 -3.96 10.90
C SER A 433 10.44 -5.26 10.15
N ALA A 434 11.29 -6.15 9.64
CA ALA A 434 12.73 -6.22 9.34
C ALA A 434 13.00 -7.45 8.42
N PHE A 435 14.27 -7.74 8.12
CA PHE A 435 14.80 -8.29 6.87
C PHE A 435 15.43 -9.68 7.04
N VAL A 436 14.80 -10.73 6.51
CA VAL A 436 15.41 -11.99 6.02
C VAL A 436 14.43 -12.60 5.02
N LEU A 437 14.88 -12.97 3.82
CA LEU A 437 14.02 -13.60 2.81
C LEU A 437 13.55 -14.98 3.33
N GLY A 438 12.23 -15.23 3.32
CA GLY A 438 11.64 -16.52 3.69
C GLY A 438 11.29 -16.74 5.16
N ARG A 439 11.74 -15.88 6.10
CA ARG A 439 11.27 -15.90 7.50
C ARG A 439 10.22 -14.82 7.72
N THR A 440 9.18 -15.13 8.50
CA THR A 440 8.12 -14.16 8.79
C THR A 440 8.11 -13.80 10.26
N ILE A 441 7.88 -12.52 10.56
CA ILE A 441 7.77 -12.00 11.94
C ILE A 441 6.70 -12.74 12.77
N GLN A 442 5.68 -13.29 12.11
CA GLN A 442 4.64 -14.11 12.72
C GLN A 442 5.19 -15.35 13.41
N ASP A 443 6.27 -15.95 12.90
CA ASP A 443 6.83 -17.19 13.44
C ASP A 443 7.36 -16.97 14.87
N ASN A 444 8.07 -15.86 15.08
CA ASN A 444 8.55 -15.45 16.41
C ASN A 444 7.40 -15.09 17.35
N ILE A 445 6.36 -14.42 16.84
CA ILE A 445 5.16 -14.09 17.61
C ILE A 445 4.47 -15.37 18.10
N ILE A 446 4.28 -16.36 17.22
CA ILE A 446 3.66 -17.65 17.59
C ILE A 446 4.47 -18.34 18.69
N ILE A 447 5.78 -18.49 18.53
CA ILE A 447 6.63 -19.15 19.53
C ILE A 447 6.61 -18.39 20.85
N ALA A 448 6.78 -17.06 20.82
CA ALA A 448 6.76 -16.24 22.03
C ALA A 448 5.44 -16.41 22.79
N HIS A 449 4.30 -16.33 22.09
CA HIS A 449 2.99 -16.51 22.72
C HIS A 449 2.77 -17.89 23.32
N GLU A 450 3.17 -18.96 22.63
CA GLU A 450 3.09 -20.32 23.21
C GLU A 450 4.01 -20.45 24.43
N ALA A 451 5.20 -19.85 24.38
CA ALA A 451 6.13 -19.85 25.51
C ALA A 451 5.54 -19.11 26.73
N PHE A 452 4.99 -17.91 26.54
CA PHE A 452 4.36 -17.14 27.62
C PHE A 452 3.09 -17.81 28.16
N HIS A 453 2.27 -18.39 27.30
CA HIS A 453 1.11 -19.20 27.72
C HIS A 453 1.56 -20.39 28.58
N GLY A 454 2.63 -21.08 28.18
CA GLY A 454 3.24 -22.15 28.95
C GLY A 454 3.80 -21.69 30.31
N LEU A 455 4.43 -20.51 30.37
CA LEU A 455 4.95 -19.93 31.62
C LEU A 455 3.84 -19.63 32.62
N HIS A 456 2.69 -19.12 32.17
CA HIS A 456 1.53 -18.86 33.02
C HIS A 456 0.90 -20.15 33.58
N LEU A 457 0.87 -21.23 32.79
CA LEU A 457 0.33 -22.53 33.21
C LEU A 457 1.25 -23.29 34.17
N LYS A 458 2.55 -22.96 34.22
CA LYS A 458 3.54 -23.64 35.06
C LYS A 458 3.42 -23.21 36.53
N LYS A 459 2.51 -23.86 37.26
CA LYS A 459 2.23 -23.60 38.69
C LYS A 459 3.08 -24.41 39.68
N SER A 460 3.68 -25.52 39.25
CA SER A 460 4.47 -26.42 40.09
C SER A 460 5.75 -26.91 39.39
N GLY A 461 6.73 -27.37 40.18
CA GLY A 461 8.00 -27.91 39.70
C GLY A 461 9.22 -27.31 40.39
N LYS A 462 10.32 -28.08 40.46
CA LYS A 462 11.53 -27.78 41.25
C LYS A 462 12.26 -26.48 40.88
N HIS A 463 12.13 -26.02 39.64
CA HIS A 463 12.83 -24.83 39.14
C HIS A 463 11.90 -23.87 38.39
N GLY A 464 12.05 -22.57 38.69
CA GLY A 464 11.43 -21.47 37.96
C GLY A 464 12.10 -21.21 36.61
N ILE A 465 11.40 -20.51 35.72
CA ILE A 465 11.90 -20.07 34.41
C ILE A 465 11.76 -18.55 34.33
N ILE A 466 12.74 -17.89 33.74
CA ILE A 466 12.73 -16.46 33.45
C ILE A 466 12.72 -16.23 31.94
N ALA A 467 11.89 -15.29 31.51
CA ALA A 467 11.92 -14.71 30.17
C ALA A 467 12.40 -13.26 30.29
N LEU A 468 13.49 -12.94 29.59
CA LEU A 468 14.12 -11.62 29.57
C LEU A 468 13.90 -10.97 28.21
N LYS A 469 13.31 -9.78 28.21
CA LYS A 469 13.23 -8.91 27.04
C LYS A 469 14.33 -7.88 27.12
N LEU A 470 15.34 -8.01 26.27
CA LEU A 470 16.48 -7.11 26.22
C LEU A 470 16.24 -5.97 25.22
N ASP A 471 16.60 -4.75 25.62
CA ASP A 471 16.62 -3.56 24.76
C ASP A 471 18.08 -3.21 24.43
N ILE A 472 18.47 -3.32 23.16
CA ILE A 472 19.84 -2.98 22.72
C ILE A 472 19.94 -1.46 22.49
N ARG A 473 20.89 -0.80 23.14
CA ARG A 473 21.13 0.64 22.99
C ARG A 473 21.60 0.93 21.57
N LYS A 474 20.80 1.71 20.82
CA LYS A 474 21.16 2.26 19.50
C LYS A 474 21.89 1.23 18.61
N ALA A 475 21.25 0.08 18.39
CA ALA A 475 21.89 -1.12 17.83
C ALA A 475 22.77 -0.89 16.59
N TYR A 476 22.34 -0.08 15.62
CA TYR A 476 23.13 0.20 14.42
C TYR A 476 24.35 1.11 14.70
N ASP A 477 24.22 2.05 15.63
CA ASP A 477 25.21 3.11 15.84
C ASP A 477 26.46 2.59 16.58
N ASN A 478 26.31 1.47 17.30
CA ASN A 478 27.34 0.88 18.16
C ASN A 478 28.10 -0.30 17.52
N VAL A 479 27.83 -0.64 16.26
CA VAL A 479 28.48 -1.79 15.60
C VAL A 479 29.99 -1.54 15.41
N ASN A 480 30.82 -2.43 15.95
CA ASN A 480 32.27 -2.41 15.72
C ASN A 480 32.62 -2.92 14.30
N TRP A 481 33.38 -2.15 13.55
CA TRP A 481 33.78 -2.46 12.17
C TRP A 481 34.79 -3.61 12.07
N SER A 482 35.77 -3.67 12.98
CA SER A 482 36.76 -4.75 13.01
C SER A 482 36.10 -6.11 13.28
N CYS A 483 35.07 -6.11 14.12
CA CYS A 483 34.25 -7.29 14.37
C CYS A 483 33.48 -7.74 13.11
N LEU A 484 32.84 -6.80 12.40
CA LEU A 484 32.14 -7.11 11.15
C LEU A 484 33.09 -7.71 10.11
N GLU A 485 34.29 -7.15 9.96
CA GLU A 485 35.31 -7.67 9.06
C GLU A 485 35.74 -9.08 9.44
N TYR A 486 36.03 -9.32 10.73
CA TYR A 486 36.39 -10.63 11.24
C TYR A 486 35.31 -11.69 10.94
N ILE A 487 34.03 -11.38 11.17
CA ILE A 487 32.92 -12.32 10.91
C ILE A 487 32.83 -12.67 9.43
N MET A 488 32.98 -11.68 8.54
CA MET A 488 32.94 -11.94 7.10
C MET A 488 34.12 -12.83 6.68
N ARG A 489 35.33 -12.57 7.19
CA ARG A 489 36.49 -13.44 6.94
C ARG A 489 36.22 -14.87 7.44
N ALA A 490 35.70 -15.01 8.66
CA ALA A 490 35.39 -16.31 9.27
C ALA A 490 34.30 -17.10 8.52
N HIS A 491 33.36 -16.42 7.84
CA HIS A 491 32.38 -17.06 6.97
C HIS A 491 32.91 -17.50 5.61
N GLY A 492 34.15 -17.15 5.26
CA GLY A 492 34.79 -17.51 3.99
C GLY A 492 34.58 -16.51 2.87
N PHE A 493 34.17 -15.27 3.16
CA PHE A 493 34.15 -14.22 2.14
C PHE A 493 35.59 -13.85 1.72
N CYS A 494 35.82 -13.68 0.42
CA CYS A 494 37.12 -13.27 -0.08
C CYS A 494 37.46 -11.81 0.26
N ASP A 495 38.76 -11.49 0.32
CA ASP A 495 39.27 -10.18 0.70
C ASP A 495 38.78 -9.05 -0.21
N LYS A 496 38.64 -9.33 -1.51
CA LYS A 496 38.12 -8.37 -2.48
C LYS A 496 36.69 -7.94 -2.11
N TRP A 497 35.81 -8.89 -1.81
CA TRP A 497 34.44 -8.61 -1.41
C TRP A 497 34.36 -7.85 -0.09
N ILE A 498 35.12 -8.31 0.91
CA ILE A 498 35.21 -7.68 2.22
C ILE A 498 35.67 -6.22 2.09
N HIS A 499 36.71 -5.98 1.30
CA HIS A 499 37.20 -4.64 1.02
C HIS A 499 36.09 -3.75 0.42
N MET A 500 35.35 -4.22 -0.58
CA MET A 500 34.24 -3.46 -1.19
C MET A 500 33.14 -3.11 -0.17
N VAL A 501 32.73 -4.08 0.65
CA VAL A 501 31.73 -3.84 1.70
C VAL A 501 32.26 -2.81 2.71
N MET A 502 33.50 -2.97 3.15
CA MET A 502 34.12 -2.05 4.11
C MET A 502 34.31 -0.66 3.52
N GLN A 503 34.61 -0.51 2.22
CA GLN A 503 34.64 0.78 1.54
C GLN A 503 33.30 1.50 1.59
N CYS A 504 32.17 0.78 1.56
CA CYS A 504 30.84 1.37 1.71
C CYS A 504 30.55 1.83 3.16
N VAL A 505 31.09 1.11 4.14
CA VAL A 505 30.81 1.32 5.57
C VAL A 505 31.76 2.35 6.20
N SER A 506 33.07 2.23 5.97
CA SER A 506 34.11 2.97 6.68
C SER A 506 34.44 4.35 6.10
N THR A 507 34.18 4.57 4.80
CA THR A 507 34.49 5.85 4.13
C THR A 507 33.35 6.88 4.20
N VAL A 508 32.30 6.59 4.99
CA VAL A 508 31.13 7.44 5.11
C VAL A 508 31.47 8.76 5.81
N SER A 509 30.81 9.85 5.44
CA SER A 509 30.88 11.11 6.18
C SER A 509 29.48 11.61 6.53
N TYR A 510 29.27 12.00 7.78
CA TYR A 510 27.98 12.44 8.32
C TYR A 510 27.93 13.95 8.51
N THR A 511 26.78 14.56 8.27
CA THR A 511 26.42 15.92 8.72
C THR A 511 25.10 15.85 9.49
N VAL A 512 24.96 16.61 10.58
CA VAL A 512 23.73 16.66 11.38
C VAL A 512 22.84 17.79 10.87
N GLY A 513 21.55 17.52 10.68
CA GLY A 513 20.58 18.50 10.21
C GLY A 513 19.35 18.64 11.12
N ILE A 514 19.07 19.88 11.53
CA ILE A 514 17.89 20.25 12.35
C ILE A 514 17.18 21.42 11.67
N ASN A 515 15.85 21.31 11.52
CA ASN A 515 14.97 22.34 10.94
C ASN A 515 15.38 22.91 9.57
N GLY A 516 16.30 22.25 8.85
CA GLY A 516 16.79 22.65 7.53
C GLY A 516 18.22 23.19 7.50
N ASN A 517 18.81 23.45 8.67
CA ASN A 517 20.21 23.84 8.83
C ASN A 517 21.10 22.61 9.03
N GLN A 518 22.41 22.72 8.75
CA GLN A 518 23.37 21.61 8.75
C GLN A 518 24.68 22.00 9.44
N THR A 519 25.32 21.02 10.08
CA THR A 519 26.65 21.13 10.69
C THR A 519 27.75 20.79 9.66
N PRO A 520 29.03 21.05 9.98
CA PRO A 520 30.15 20.48 9.23
C PRO A 520 30.09 18.94 9.17
N PHE A 521 30.83 18.37 8.20
CA PHE A 521 30.94 16.92 8.07
C PHE A 521 31.96 16.35 9.07
N PHE A 522 31.64 15.20 9.65
CA PHE A 522 32.56 14.41 10.46
C PHE A 522 32.60 12.95 9.98
N SER A 523 33.69 12.24 10.25
CA SER A 523 33.88 10.84 9.85
C SER A 523 33.74 9.93 11.08
N PRO A 524 32.87 8.91 11.04
CA PRO A 524 32.73 7.96 12.14
C PRO A 524 33.87 6.93 12.14
N ARG A 525 34.05 6.24 13.27
CA ARG A 525 34.94 5.06 13.38
C ARG A 525 34.18 3.75 13.64
N ARG A 526 32.87 3.82 13.84
CA ARG A 526 31.98 2.68 14.08
C ARG A 526 30.56 2.94 13.60
N GLY A 527 29.72 1.91 13.63
CA GLY A 527 28.29 1.99 13.35
C GLY A 527 27.90 1.76 11.89
N LEU A 528 26.62 1.52 11.67
CA LEU A 528 26.01 1.24 10.36
C LEU A 528 24.94 2.28 10.03
N ARG A 529 24.77 2.59 8.73
CA ARG A 529 23.82 3.61 8.27
C ARG A 529 22.38 3.15 8.42
N GLN A 530 21.56 3.89 9.18
CA GLN A 530 20.13 3.64 9.25
C GLN A 530 19.42 4.13 7.98
N GLY A 531 18.67 3.24 7.32
CA GLY A 531 17.95 3.52 6.07
C GLY A 531 18.72 3.18 4.79
N ASP A 532 19.94 2.67 4.91
CA ASP A 532 20.71 2.03 3.85
C ASP A 532 20.19 0.59 3.62
N PRO A 533 19.95 0.15 2.37
CA PRO A 533 19.55 -1.23 2.08
C PRO A 533 20.56 -2.31 2.52
N LEU A 534 21.85 -1.98 2.61
CA LEU A 534 22.90 -2.95 2.96
C LEU A 534 23.00 -3.18 4.48
N SER A 535 22.89 -2.11 5.27
CA SER A 535 23.08 -2.14 6.73
C SER A 535 22.26 -3.20 7.48
N PRO A 536 20.99 -3.49 7.17
CA PRO A 536 20.23 -4.53 7.86
C PRO A 536 20.84 -5.93 7.69
N TYR A 537 21.39 -6.25 6.52
CA TYR A 537 22.06 -7.53 6.28
C TYR A 537 23.38 -7.62 7.05
N LEU A 538 24.15 -6.53 7.08
CA LEU A 538 25.39 -6.46 7.85
C LEU A 538 25.12 -6.60 9.36
N TYR A 539 24.03 -6.01 9.85
CA TYR A 539 23.64 -6.15 11.25
C TYR A 539 23.28 -7.59 11.62
N LEU A 540 22.81 -8.42 10.69
CA LEU A 540 22.53 -9.83 10.96
C LEU A 540 23.80 -10.60 11.32
N PHE A 541 24.96 -10.30 10.71
CA PHE A 541 26.23 -10.92 11.09
C PHE A 541 26.57 -10.64 12.56
N ILE A 542 26.35 -9.39 13.00
CA ILE A 542 26.56 -8.99 14.39
C ILE A 542 25.58 -9.71 15.32
N ALA A 543 24.28 -9.70 15.01
CA ALA A 543 23.27 -10.35 15.83
C ALA A 543 23.42 -11.90 15.87
N ASP A 544 23.99 -12.52 14.84
CA ASP A 544 24.25 -13.96 14.77
C ASP A 544 25.27 -14.40 15.83
N ILE A 545 26.24 -13.55 16.20
CA ILE A 545 27.19 -13.86 17.29
C ILE A 545 26.45 -14.18 18.59
N LEU A 546 25.50 -13.32 18.98
CA LEU A 546 24.71 -13.52 20.21
C LEU A 546 23.93 -14.84 20.14
N SER A 547 23.31 -15.14 18.99
CA SER A 547 22.59 -16.39 18.77
C SER A 547 23.50 -17.61 18.92
N ARG A 548 24.72 -17.56 18.35
CA ARG A 548 25.70 -18.64 18.44
C ARG A 548 26.25 -18.82 19.85
N LEU A 549 26.59 -17.74 20.56
CA LEU A 549 27.05 -17.80 21.95
C LEU A 549 26.00 -18.45 22.85
N LEU A 550 24.73 -18.05 22.71
CA LEU A 550 23.62 -18.65 23.46
C LEU A 550 23.40 -20.13 23.09
N THR A 551 23.56 -20.49 21.82
CA THR A 551 23.43 -21.88 21.34
C THR A 551 24.60 -22.75 21.84
N ALA A 552 25.82 -22.23 21.85
CA ALA A 552 27.00 -22.90 22.38
C ALA A 552 26.85 -23.15 23.89
N ALA A 553 26.46 -22.12 24.65
CA ALA A 553 26.18 -22.26 26.08
C ALA A 553 25.03 -23.25 26.38
N THR A 554 24.01 -23.30 25.52
CA THR A 554 22.92 -24.29 25.64
C THR A 554 23.42 -25.71 25.34
N SER A 555 24.28 -25.86 24.34
CA SER A 555 24.86 -27.16 23.94
C SER A 555 25.84 -27.68 25.00
N ALA A 556 26.60 -26.79 25.63
CA ALA A 556 27.48 -27.06 26.77
C ALA A 556 26.73 -27.27 28.11
N LYS A 557 25.38 -27.20 28.12
CA LYS A 557 24.52 -27.31 29.31
C LYS A 557 24.77 -26.23 30.38
N GLN A 558 25.42 -25.12 30.02
CA GLN A 558 25.61 -23.95 30.89
C GLN A 558 24.32 -23.12 30.99
N LEU A 559 23.52 -23.12 29.92
CA LEU A 559 22.15 -22.59 29.92
C LEU A 559 21.16 -23.71 29.62
N THR A 560 20.13 -23.87 30.45
CA THR A 560 19.11 -24.92 30.21
C THR A 560 18.18 -24.55 29.05
N GLY A 561 17.91 -23.25 28.85
CA GLY A 561 16.84 -22.77 28.00
C GLY A 561 15.45 -23.12 28.53
N TYR A 562 14.42 -22.97 27.71
CA TYR A 562 13.03 -23.28 28.06
C TYR A 562 12.42 -24.34 27.15
N LYS A 563 11.98 -25.44 27.76
CA LYS A 563 11.11 -26.45 27.14
C LYS A 563 9.69 -26.28 27.68
N ILE A 564 8.74 -25.95 26.80
CA ILE A 564 7.33 -25.79 27.20
C ILE A 564 6.74 -27.14 27.67
N ARG A 565 7.05 -28.24 26.96
CA ARG A 565 6.77 -29.63 27.35
C ARG A 565 8.00 -30.50 27.17
N ARG A 566 8.01 -31.71 27.73
CA ARG A 566 9.14 -32.65 27.69
C ARG A 566 9.65 -32.94 26.27
N ARG A 567 8.74 -33.16 25.31
CA ARG A 567 9.03 -33.43 23.89
C ARG A 567 9.21 -32.16 23.03
N SER A 568 9.09 -30.95 23.62
CA SER A 568 9.27 -29.70 22.88
C SER A 568 10.75 -29.41 22.61
N PRO A 569 11.08 -28.74 21.49
CA PRO A 569 12.42 -28.22 21.28
C PRO A 569 12.78 -27.21 22.38
N VAL A 570 14.08 -27.10 22.70
CA VAL A 570 14.59 -26.08 23.63
C VAL A 570 14.52 -24.72 22.95
N ILE A 571 13.91 -23.76 23.63
CA ILE A 571 13.90 -22.35 23.22
C ILE A 571 14.84 -21.62 24.17
N SER A 572 16.03 -21.23 23.70
CA SER A 572 16.94 -20.38 24.48
C SER A 572 16.76 -18.90 24.15
N HIS A 573 16.46 -18.56 22.90
CA HIS A 573 16.28 -17.17 22.46
C HIS A 573 15.36 -17.03 21.23
N LEU A 574 14.75 -15.85 21.10
CA LEU A 574 14.03 -15.37 19.92
C LEU A 574 14.52 -13.96 19.60
N LEU A 575 15.34 -13.84 18.55
CA LEU A 575 15.91 -12.56 18.11
C LEU A 575 15.15 -12.06 16.88
N PHE A 576 14.82 -10.77 16.88
CA PHE A 576 14.27 -10.09 15.72
C PHE A 576 14.83 -8.67 15.62
N ALA A 577 15.88 -8.51 14.82
CA ALA A 577 16.70 -7.30 14.81
C ALA A 577 17.18 -6.95 16.24
N ASP A 578 16.79 -5.79 16.76
CA ASP A 578 17.12 -5.31 18.11
C ASP A 578 16.22 -5.89 19.21
N ASP A 579 15.00 -6.33 18.89
CA ASP A 579 14.08 -6.95 19.84
C ASP A 579 14.53 -8.39 20.18
N SER A 580 15.10 -8.56 21.38
CA SER A 580 15.68 -9.83 21.82
C SER A 580 14.93 -10.42 23.02
N LEU A 581 14.39 -11.63 22.87
CA LEU A 581 13.83 -12.42 23.98
C LEU A 581 14.77 -13.58 24.31
N ILE A 582 15.13 -13.73 25.58
CA ILE A 582 15.98 -14.82 26.08
C ILE A 582 15.21 -15.59 27.16
N PHE A 583 15.36 -16.91 27.15
CA PHE A 583 14.73 -17.82 28.11
C PHE A 583 15.79 -18.69 28.79
N CYS A 584 15.78 -18.72 30.11
CA CYS A 584 16.66 -19.56 30.92
C CYS A 584 16.00 -19.93 32.26
N ARG A 585 16.67 -20.74 33.07
CA ARG A 585 16.20 -21.07 34.41
C ARG A 585 16.35 -19.85 35.32
N ALA A 586 15.38 -19.65 36.22
CA ALA A 586 15.43 -18.59 37.22
C ALA A 586 16.35 -18.99 38.39
N THR A 587 17.65 -19.09 38.12
CA THR A 587 18.72 -19.45 39.06
C THR A 587 19.89 -18.49 38.90
N ILE A 588 20.60 -18.21 40.00
CA ILE A 588 21.71 -17.24 39.98
C ILE A 588 22.86 -17.72 39.10
N GLU A 589 23.13 -19.02 39.02
CA GLU A 589 24.21 -19.53 38.16
C GLU A 589 23.93 -19.23 36.68
N GLU A 590 22.74 -19.56 36.17
CA GLU A 590 22.37 -19.29 34.77
C GLU A 590 22.30 -17.78 34.45
N ILE A 591 21.92 -16.94 35.42
CA ILE A 591 21.93 -15.49 35.25
C ILE A 591 23.37 -14.94 35.17
N CYS A 592 24.29 -15.43 36.01
CA CYS A 592 25.72 -15.09 35.92
C CYS A 592 26.30 -15.48 34.55
N GLN A 593 25.96 -16.69 34.07
CA GLN A 593 26.39 -17.15 32.74
C GLN A 593 25.82 -16.26 31.63
N LEU A 594 24.55 -15.88 31.72
CA LEU A 594 23.95 -14.95 30.76
C LEU A 594 24.63 -13.58 30.78
N GLN A 595 24.96 -13.02 31.96
CA GLN A 595 25.70 -11.77 32.07
C GLN A 595 27.08 -11.87 31.41
N SER A 596 27.80 -12.97 31.64
CA SER A 596 29.09 -13.22 30.99
C SER A 596 28.95 -13.28 29.47
N ILE A 597 27.95 -13.99 28.94
CA ILE A 597 27.70 -14.05 27.48
C ILE A 597 27.38 -12.66 26.90
N LEU A 598 26.56 -11.87 27.59
CA LEU A 598 26.21 -10.51 27.15
C LEU A 598 27.41 -9.57 27.20
N GLN A 599 28.32 -9.76 28.15
CA GLN A 599 29.56 -9.01 28.26
C GLN A 599 30.50 -9.37 27.09
N VAL A 600 30.78 -10.65 26.85
CA VAL A 600 31.58 -11.12 25.70
C VAL A 600 30.99 -10.60 24.39
N TYR A 601 29.67 -10.68 24.23
CA TYR A 601 29.00 -10.14 23.06
C TYR A 601 29.22 -8.63 22.93
N GLY A 602 29.09 -7.87 24.01
CA GLY A 602 29.29 -6.43 24.01
C GLY A 602 30.73 -6.03 23.71
N ASP A 603 31.70 -6.70 24.32
CA ASP A 603 33.13 -6.44 24.17
C ASP A 603 33.60 -6.69 22.72
N VAL A 604 33.03 -7.71 22.05
CA VAL A 604 33.39 -8.05 20.67
C VAL A 604 32.62 -7.22 19.65
N SER A 605 31.30 -7.05 19.83
CA SER A 605 30.44 -6.40 18.82
C SER A 605 30.30 -4.88 18.97
N GLY A 606 30.69 -4.34 20.14
CA GLY A 606 30.39 -2.97 20.57
C GLY A 606 28.95 -2.75 21.05
N GLN A 607 28.09 -3.77 21.00
CA GLN A 607 26.67 -3.65 21.38
C GLN A 607 26.49 -3.54 22.90
N LYS A 608 25.69 -2.58 23.36
CA LYS A 608 25.43 -2.37 24.79
C LYS A 608 23.96 -2.61 25.12
N VAL A 609 23.68 -3.45 26.11
CA VAL A 609 22.31 -3.72 26.59
C VAL A 609 21.85 -2.59 27.50
N ASN A 610 20.58 -2.20 27.36
CA ASN A 610 19.94 -1.21 28.22
C ASN A 610 19.12 -1.88 29.32
N PHE A 611 19.73 -2.21 30.45
CA PHE A 611 19.04 -2.91 31.54
C PHE A 611 17.83 -2.13 32.09
N SER A 612 17.90 -0.79 32.16
CA SER A 612 16.79 0.05 32.63
C SER A 612 15.54 0.06 31.73
N LYS A 613 15.69 -0.25 30.44
CA LYS A 613 14.57 -0.45 29.50
C LYS A 613 14.25 -1.91 29.22
N SER A 614 15.13 -2.80 29.65
CA SER A 614 14.92 -4.25 29.58
C SER A 614 13.92 -4.65 30.67
N THR A 615 13.18 -5.72 30.44
CA THR A 615 12.15 -6.19 31.36
C THR A 615 12.22 -7.70 31.54
N ALA A 616 11.85 -8.17 32.72
CA ALA A 616 11.86 -9.58 33.10
C ALA A 616 10.46 -10.07 33.45
N MET A 617 10.17 -11.32 33.09
CA MET A 617 8.96 -12.04 33.49
C MET A 617 9.33 -13.44 34.01
N PHE A 618 8.74 -13.83 35.12
CA PHE A 618 9.01 -15.11 35.79
C PHE A 618 7.83 -16.07 35.69
N SER A 619 8.09 -17.37 35.69
CA SER A 619 7.04 -18.38 35.84
C SER A 619 6.41 -18.32 37.23
N SER A 620 5.12 -18.69 37.31
CA SER A 620 4.32 -18.59 38.54
C SER A 620 4.92 -19.35 39.73
N ASN A 621 5.66 -20.44 39.48
CA ASN A 621 6.34 -21.25 40.50
C ASN A 621 7.69 -20.70 40.99
N THR A 622 8.13 -19.52 40.54
CA THR A 622 9.40 -18.91 40.99
C THR A 622 9.19 -18.16 42.32
N PRO A 623 9.92 -18.48 43.41
CA PRO A 623 9.80 -17.79 44.71
C PRO A 623 10.12 -16.28 44.61
N MET A 624 9.44 -15.45 45.42
CA MET A 624 9.62 -13.99 45.38
C MET A 624 11.05 -13.56 45.72
N GLU A 625 11.69 -14.24 46.67
CA GLU A 625 13.09 -14.00 47.06
C GLU A 625 14.04 -14.12 45.87
N VAL A 626 13.92 -15.20 45.09
CA VAL A 626 14.73 -15.44 43.89
C VAL A 626 14.47 -14.38 42.82
N ARG A 627 13.22 -13.93 42.67
CA ARG A 627 12.88 -12.84 41.73
C ARG A 627 13.60 -11.55 42.11
N ASN A 628 13.51 -11.15 43.39
CA ASN A 628 14.15 -9.93 43.88
C ASN A 628 15.67 -10.00 43.74
N LEU A 629 16.27 -11.15 44.04
CA LEU A 629 17.72 -11.36 43.95
C LEU A 629 18.23 -11.23 42.50
N ILE A 630 17.52 -11.83 41.55
CA ILE A 630 17.84 -11.71 40.11
C ILE A 630 17.65 -10.27 39.61
N CYS A 631 16.58 -9.59 40.04
CA CYS A 631 16.28 -8.25 39.56
C CYS A 631 17.26 -7.21 40.10
N ASN A 632 17.66 -7.33 41.36
CA ASN A 632 18.69 -6.48 41.95
C ASN A 632 20.05 -6.71 41.27
N LYS A 633 20.37 -7.95 40.88
CA LYS A 633 21.63 -8.26 40.20
C LYS A 633 21.69 -7.72 38.76
N LEU A 634 20.57 -7.70 38.06
CA LEU A 634 20.50 -7.25 36.66
C LEU A 634 20.08 -5.78 36.51
N ASP A 635 19.61 -5.13 37.58
CA ASP A 635 18.96 -3.80 37.55
C ASP A 635 17.81 -3.74 36.51
N ILE A 636 16.96 -4.79 36.51
CA ILE A 636 15.84 -4.93 35.57
C ILE A 636 14.51 -4.81 36.31
N ARG A 637 13.55 -4.13 35.67
CA ARG A 637 12.16 -4.05 36.16
C ARG A 637 11.41 -5.35 35.90
N VAL A 638 10.74 -5.86 36.94
CA VAL A 638 9.78 -6.97 36.83
C VAL A 638 8.48 -6.42 36.27
N GLU A 639 8.01 -6.98 35.16
CA GLU A 639 6.64 -6.78 34.70
C GLU A 639 5.81 -8.01 35.04
N SER A 640 4.61 -7.80 35.60
CA SER A 640 3.62 -8.87 35.79
C SER A 640 3.16 -9.47 34.46
N THR A 641 3.11 -8.63 33.42
CA THR A 641 2.82 -9.01 32.04
C THR A 641 3.54 -8.06 31.08
N PHE A 642 4.28 -8.61 30.11
CA PHE A 642 4.93 -7.80 29.08
C PHE A 642 3.90 -7.02 28.27
N SER A 643 4.11 -5.70 28.16
CA SER A 643 3.16 -4.82 27.46
C SER A 643 2.98 -5.18 25.98
N LYS A 644 4.08 -5.29 25.19
CA LYS A 644 4.08 -5.69 23.77
C LYS A 644 5.41 -6.33 23.33
N TYR A 645 5.33 -7.31 22.42
CA TYR A 645 6.45 -7.83 21.64
C TYR A 645 6.11 -7.76 20.15
N LEU A 646 7.02 -7.19 19.34
CA LEU A 646 6.85 -6.99 17.90
C LEU A 646 5.53 -6.27 17.53
N GLY A 647 5.05 -5.40 18.43
CA GLY A 647 3.81 -4.62 18.25
C GLY A 647 2.51 -5.34 18.64
N VAL A 648 2.58 -6.56 19.17
CA VAL A 648 1.43 -7.35 19.67
C VAL A 648 1.51 -7.50 21.19
N PRO A 649 0.40 -7.37 21.94
CA PRO A 649 0.38 -7.70 23.38
C PRO A 649 0.74 -9.16 23.60
N ILE A 650 1.60 -9.48 24.59
CA ILE A 650 2.00 -10.87 24.89
C ILE A 650 0.93 -11.60 25.71
N SER A 651 0.38 -10.92 26.71
CA SER A 651 -0.68 -11.45 27.57
C SER A 651 -2.04 -10.96 27.11
N TRP A 652 -2.95 -11.89 26.88
CA TRP A 652 -4.34 -11.61 26.58
C TRP A 652 -5.15 -11.83 27.86
N GLY A 653 -5.72 -10.78 28.41
CA GLY A 653 -6.56 -10.85 29.61
C GLY A 653 -7.84 -11.67 29.37
N ARG A 654 -8.75 -11.67 30.35
CA ARG A 654 -10.03 -12.41 30.24
C ARG A 654 -10.87 -11.94 29.04
N SER A 655 -10.87 -10.64 28.76
CA SER A 655 -11.60 -10.04 27.63
C SER A 655 -10.69 -9.86 26.42
N LYS A 656 -10.91 -10.69 25.39
CA LYS A 656 -10.22 -10.57 24.10
C LYS A 656 -10.59 -9.30 23.34
N ARG A 657 -11.79 -8.76 23.58
CA ARG A 657 -12.28 -7.52 22.96
C ARG A 657 -11.44 -6.33 23.43
N ASP A 658 -11.26 -6.20 24.73
CA ASP A 658 -10.53 -5.08 25.34
C ASP A 658 -9.06 -5.07 24.92
N CYS A 659 -8.44 -6.25 24.87
CA CYS A 659 -7.06 -6.36 24.39
C CYS A 659 -6.89 -6.01 22.90
N LEU A 660 -7.94 -6.07 22.08
CA LEU A 660 -7.90 -5.67 20.67
C LEU A 660 -8.30 -4.21 20.44
N GLN A 661 -8.75 -3.49 21.48
CA GLN A 661 -9.21 -2.11 21.38
C GLN A 661 -8.13 -1.18 20.80
N TYR A 662 -6.85 -1.43 21.09
CA TYR A 662 -5.73 -0.65 20.52
C TYR A 662 -5.71 -0.66 18.98
N VAL A 663 -6.23 -1.70 18.33
CA VAL A 663 -6.35 -1.78 16.86
C VAL A 663 -7.48 -0.88 16.38
N VAL A 664 -8.62 -0.94 17.06
CA VAL A 664 -9.80 -0.12 16.79
C VAL A 664 -9.46 1.37 16.95
N ASP A 665 -8.84 1.73 18.07
CA ASP A 665 -8.41 3.11 18.38
C ASP A 665 -7.42 3.63 17.33
N LYS A 666 -6.51 2.77 16.86
CA LYS A 666 -5.55 3.14 15.82
C LYS A 666 -6.23 3.44 14.49
N ILE A 667 -7.25 2.68 14.12
CA ILE A 667 -8.06 2.93 12.92
C ILE A 667 -8.85 4.21 13.09
N GLN A 668 -9.52 4.39 14.23
CA GLN A 668 -10.30 5.59 14.53
C GLN A 668 -9.43 6.85 14.53
N GLN A 669 -8.28 6.86 15.22
CA GLN A 669 -7.34 7.98 15.21
C GLN A 669 -6.88 8.35 13.79
N LYS A 670 -6.68 7.35 12.91
CA LYS A 670 -6.30 7.59 11.51
C LYS A 670 -7.45 8.16 10.68
N LEU A 671 -8.67 7.66 10.86
CA LEU A 671 -9.85 8.14 10.13
C LEU A 671 -10.29 9.53 10.60
N THR A 672 -10.22 9.82 11.90
CA THR A 672 -10.47 11.16 12.46
C THR A 672 -9.44 12.19 11.96
N TYR A 673 -8.18 11.77 11.79
CA TYR A 673 -7.13 12.63 11.24
C TYR A 673 -7.41 13.07 9.80
N TRP A 674 -8.06 12.22 8.99
CA TRP A 674 -8.48 12.57 7.65
C TRP A 674 -9.77 13.38 7.70
N LYS A 675 -9.64 14.72 7.81
CA LYS A 675 -10.78 15.64 7.70
C LYS A 675 -11.60 15.31 6.43
N LYS A 676 -12.80 14.79 6.63
CA LYS A 676 -13.73 14.34 5.60
C LYS A 676 -14.08 15.42 4.57
N SER A 677 -13.96 16.71 4.92
CA SER A 677 -14.24 17.85 4.02
C SER A 677 -13.18 18.10 2.92
N LEU A 678 -12.05 17.39 2.94
CA LEU A 678 -10.95 17.59 1.99
C LEU A 678 -10.79 16.42 0.98
N LEU A 679 -11.64 15.39 1.03
CA LEU A 679 -11.49 14.17 0.23
C LEU A 679 -12.76 13.82 -0.53
N SER A 680 -12.62 13.44 -1.81
CA SER A 680 -13.69 12.85 -2.61
C SER A 680 -14.09 11.47 -2.05
N GLN A 681 -15.32 11.01 -2.33
CA GLN A 681 -15.76 9.67 -1.94
C GLN A 681 -14.87 8.58 -2.60
N ALA A 682 -14.38 8.81 -3.82
CA ALA A 682 -13.40 7.92 -4.46
C ALA A 682 -12.05 7.90 -3.71
N GLY A 683 -11.58 9.05 -3.22
CA GLY A 683 -10.39 9.14 -2.37
C GLY A 683 -10.56 8.43 -1.03
N GLN A 684 -11.74 8.50 -0.42
CA GLN A 684 -12.07 7.74 0.80
C GLN A 684 -12.00 6.23 0.56
N GLU A 685 -12.47 5.73 -0.59
CA GLU A 685 -12.46 4.31 -0.95
C GLU A 685 -11.04 3.75 -0.89
N ILE A 686 -10.12 4.49 -1.52
CA ILE A 686 -8.71 4.14 -1.62
C ILE A 686 -8.07 4.11 -0.23
N LEU A 687 -8.32 5.13 0.60
CA LEU A 687 -7.76 5.21 1.95
C LEU A 687 -8.27 4.08 2.85
N ILE A 688 -9.56 3.74 2.77
CA ILE A 688 -10.14 2.62 3.51
C ILE A 688 -9.41 1.33 3.15
N LYS A 689 -9.26 1.04 1.85
CA LYS A 689 -8.65 -0.21 1.37
C LYS A 689 -7.15 -0.27 1.64
N ALA A 690 -6.42 0.82 1.37
CA ALA A 690 -4.97 0.86 1.47
C ALA A 690 -4.47 0.97 2.92
N VAL A 691 -5.27 1.58 3.81
CA VAL A 691 -4.84 1.89 5.18
C VAL A 691 -5.75 1.27 6.23
N ALA A 692 -7.05 1.61 6.27
CA ALA A 692 -7.92 1.17 7.35
C ALA A 692 -8.05 -0.35 7.43
N MET A 693 -8.25 -1.02 6.28
CA MET A 693 -8.31 -2.48 6.18
C MET A 693 -6.94 -3.16 6.29
N ALA A 694 -5.85 -2.42 6.06
CA ALA A 694 -4.49 -2.95 6.15
C ALA A 694 -3.97 -2.98 7.60
N ILE A 695 -4.38 -2.01 8.45
CA ILE A 695 -3.96 -1.93 9.86
C ILE A 695 -4.18 -3.24 10.64
N PRO A 696 -5.38 -3.86 10.63
CA PRO A 696 -5.62 -5.07 11.42
C PRO A 696 -4.96 -6.32 10.82
N THR A 697 -4.51 -6.29 9.56
CA THR A 697 -3.98 -7.46 8.83
C THR A 697 -2.81 -8.12 9.57
N PHE A 698 -1.97 -7.34 10.25
CA PHE A 698 -0.83 -7.86 11.00
C PHE A 698 -1.29 -8.73 12.19
N THR A 699 -2.16 -8.22 13.06
CA THR A 699 -2.66 -8.99 14.21
C THR A 699 -3.58 -10.14 13.77
N MET A 700 -4.42 -9.92 12.75
CA MET A 700 -5.29 -10.96 12.16
C MET A 700 -4.50 -12.13 11.57
N SER A 701 -3.22 -11.95 11.23
CA SER A 701 -2.38 -13.04 10.72
C SER A 701 -2.03 -14.08 11.77
N CYS A 702 -2.20 -13.78 13.06
CA CYS A 702 -1.91 -14.69 14.18
C CYS A 702 -3.15 -15.00 15.02
N PHE A 703 -4.13 -14.09 15.10
CA PHE A 703 -5.30 -14.22 15.98
C PHE A 703 -6.61 -14.11 15.21
N LEU A 704 -7.60 -14.91 15.61
CA LEU A 704 -8.97 -14.78 15.15
C LEU A 704 -9.70 -13.71 15.98
N PHE A 705 -10.06 -12.61 15.34
CA PHE A 705 -10.79 -11.51 15.95
C PHE A 705 -12.21 -11.96 16.29
N PRO A 706 -12.73 -11.61 17.47
CA PRO A 706 -14.15 -11.78 17.78
C PRO A 706 -15.03 -11.02 16.77
N ALA A 707 -16.16 -11.59 16.40
CA ALA A 707 -17.09 -10.99 15.42
C ALA A 707 -17.48 -9.55 15.81
N GLY A 708 -17.69 -9.28 17.11
CA GLY A 708 -18.00 -7.94 17.62
C GLY A 708 -16.91 -6.90 17.32
N VAL A 709 -15.62 -7.25 17.41
CA VAL A 709 -14.51 -6.34 17.06
C VAL A 709 -14.51 -6.04 15.56
N CYS A 710 -14.73 -7.06 14.72
CA CYS A 710 -14.87 -6.87 13.28
C CYS A 710 -16.06 -5.96 12.94
N GLN A 711 -17.19 -6.11 13.64
CA GLN A 711 -18.36 -5.25 13.49
C GLN A 711 -18.10 -3.81 13.93
N ASP A 712 -17.36 -3.61 15.03
CA ASP A 712 -16.96 -2.27 15.49
C ASP A 712 -16.08 -1.57 14.43
N ILE A 713 -15.11 -2.27 13.85
CA ILE A 713 -14.27 -1.72 12.77
C ILE A 713 -15.12 -1.44 11.52
N ASN A 714 -16.00 -2.35 11.13
CA ASN A 714 -16.91 -2.16 10.00
C ASN A 714 -17.82 -0.94 10.21
N ARG A 715 -18.30 -0.71 11.44
CA ARG A 715 -19.09 0.48 11.82
C ARG A 715 -18.28 1.75 11.63
N ILE A 716 -17.06 1.82 12.16
CA ILE A 716 -16.19 3.00 12.03
C ILE A 716 -15.87 3.29 10.54
N ILE A 717 -15.58 2.26 9.74
CA ILE A 717 -15.33 2.43 8.31
C ILE A 717 -16.59 2.90 7.58
N ARG A 718 -17.76 2.34 7.93
CA ARG A 718 -19.06 2.73 7.35
C ARG A 718 -19.40 4.19 7.67
N GLU A 719 -19.20 4.61 8.91
CA GLU A 719 -19.36 6.01 9.34
C GLU A 719 -18.37 6.94 8.63
N PHE A 720 -17.15 6.47 8.37
CA PHE A 720 -16.18 7.24 7.58
C PHE A 720 -16.60 7.38 6.11
N TRP A 721 -17.07 6.30 5.49
CA TRP A 721 -17.48 6.26 4.08
C TRP A 721 -18.73 7.10 3.78
N TRP A 722 -19.71 7.12 4.69
CA TRP A 722 -20.97 7.88 4.50
C TRP A 722 -20.98 9.26 5.17
N GLY A 723 -20.13 9.50 6.18
CA GLY A 723 -20.09 10.77 6.89
C GLY A 723 -19.15 11.80 6.26
N GLN A 724 -19.55 13.08 6.27
CA GLN A 724 -18.75 14.20 5.73
C GLN A 724 -18.20 15.16 6.82
N GLN A 725 -18.78 15.16 8.02
CA GLN A 725 -18.30 15.90 9.20
C GLN A 725 -18.15 14.95 10.41
N ALA A 726 -17.43 15.39 11.44
CA ALA A 726 -17.34 14.66 12.69
C ALA A 726 -18.67 14.79 13.46
N GLN A 727 -19.19 13.69 14.01
CA GLN A 727 -20.40 13.59 14.85
C GLN A 727 -21.79 13.64 14.18
N GLU A 728 -21.92 13.75 12.84
CA GLU A 728 -23.23 13.60 12.17
C GLU A 728 -23.56 12.12 11.88
N ARG A 729 -24.67 11.59 12.42
CA ARG A 729 -25.25 10.30 12.00
C ARG A 729 -25.90 10.48 10.62
N LYS A 730 -25.23 10.06 9.54
CA LYS A 730 -25.78 10.10 8.17
C LYS A 730 -26.33 8.74 7.70
N ILE A 731 -27.26 8.81 6.76
CA ILE A 731 -27.98 7.67 6.17
C ILE A 731 -27.01 6.77 5.42
N CYS A 732 -27.05 5.48 5.75
CA CYS A 732 -26.31 4.44 5.03
C CYS A 732 -27.14 4.00 3.81
N TRP A 733 -26.79 4.52 2.63
CA TRP A 733 -27.53 4.28 1.39
C TRP A 733 -27.45 2.84 0.88
N VAL A 734 -26.32 2.17 1.14
CA VAL A 734 -26.06 0.80 0.70
C VAL A 734 -25.64 -0.04 1.90
N SER A 735 -26.14 -1.27 1.99
CA SER A 735 -25.81 -2.21 3.07
C SER A 735 -24.33 -2.60 3.02
N TRP A 736 -23.76 -2.94 4.18
CA TRP A 736 -22.35 -3.37 4.23
C TRP A 736 -22.11 -4.69 3.50
N ASN A 737 -23.09 -5.59 3.47
CA ASN A 737 -23.01 -6.83 2.71
C ASN A 737 -22.85 -6.53 1.22
N GLN A 738 -23.58 -5.54 0.69
CA GLN A 738 -23.41 -5.09 -0.69
C GLN A 738 -22.09 -4.34 -0.91
N LEU A 739 -21.68 -3.47 0.01
CA LEU A 739 -20.36 -2.80 -0.07
C LEU A 739 -19.19 -3.81 -0.05
N SER A 740 -19.38 -4.94 0.62
CA SER A 740 -18.35 -5.98 0.76
C SER A 740 -18.24 -6.91 -0.46
N LYS A 741 -19.28 -6.96 -1.30
CA LYS A 741 -19.22 -7.67 -2.59
C LYS A 741 -18.08 -7.10 -3.45
N SER A 742 -17.52 -7.93 -4.34
CA SER A 742 -16.47 -7.47 -5.26
C SER A 742 -17.01 -6.42 -6.24
N LYS A 743 -16.13 -5.57 -6.78
CA LYS A 743 -16.51 -4.62 -7.84
C LYS A 743 -17.12 -5.30 -9.08
N HIS A 744 -16.73 -6.55 -9.36
CA HIS A 744 -17.24 -7.33 -10.49
C HIS A 744 -18.67 -7.87 -10.28
N VAL A 745 -19.20 -7.80 -9.06
CA VAL A 745 -20.58 -8.21 -8.72
C VAL A 745 -21.34 -7.07 -8.05
N GLY A 746 -21.01 -5.81 -8.39
CA GLY A 746 -21.76 -4.62 -7.96
C GLY A 746 -21.48 -4.10 -6.56
N GLY A 747 -20.48 -4.62 -5.86
CA GLY A 747 -20.05 -4.06 -4.57
C GLY A 747 -18.89 -3.07 -4.68
N MET A 748 -18.41 -2.59 -3.54
CA MET A 748 -17.27 -1.67 -3.47
C MET A 748 -15.95 -2.41 -3.24
N GLY A 749 -15.98 -3.71 -2.93
CA GLY A 749 -14.79 -4.51 -2.64
C GLY A 749 -14.17 -4.18 -1.28
N PHE A 750 -14.96 -3.71 -0.33
CA PHE A 750 -14.56 -3.63 1.07
C PHE A 750 -14.49 -5.05 1.64
N LYS A 751 -13.40 -5.40 2.32
CA LYS A 751 -13.25 -6.78 2.79
C LYS A 751 -14.18 -7.02 3.98
N ASP A 752 -14.87 -8.15 3.96
CA ASP A 752 -15.38 -8.72 5.20
C ASP A 752 -14.20 -9.12 6.09
N LEU A 753 -14.03 -8.40 7.20
CA LEU A 753 -12.85 -8.54 8.05
C LEU A 753 -12.77 -9.91 8.73
N TYR A 754 -13.91 -10.55 9.02
CA TYR A 754 -13.92 -11.87 9.66
C TYR A 754 -13.49 -12.95 8.66
N CYS A 755 -14.08 -12.97 7.47
CA CYS A 755 -13.69 -13.89 6.39
C CYS A 755 -12.22 -13.64 5.97
N PHE A 756 -11.78 -12.38 5.95
CA PHE A 756 -10.40 -12.04 5.66
C PHE A 756 -9.44 -12.52 6.75
N ASN A 757 -9.85 -12.44 8.03
CA ASN A 757 -9.08 -13.00 9.14
C ASN A 757 -8.95 -14.53 9.02
N LEU A 758 -10.03 -15.25 8.69
CA LEU A 758 -9.99 -16.70 8.46
C LEU A 758 -9.03 -17.06 7.32
N ALA A 759 -9.05 -16.33 6.21
CA ALA A 759 -8.14 -16.56 5.10
C ALA A 759 -6.66 -16.31 5.47
N MET A 760 -6.39 -15.33 6.33
CA MET A 760 -5.04 -15.07 6.85
C MET A 760 -4.55 -16.18 7.79
N LEU A 761 -5.44 -16.75 8.61
CA LEU A 761 -5.14 -17.89 9.47
C LEU A 761 -4.98 -19.19 8.68
N ALA A 762 -5.78 -19.37 7.62
CA ALA A 762 -5.62 -20.47 6.67
C ALA A 762 -4.23 -20.45 6.02
N ARG A 763 -3.69 -19.26 5.72
CA ARG A 763 -2.30 -19.14 5.26
C ARG A 763 -1.30 -19.70 6.27
N GLN A 764 -1.49 -19.46 7.57
CA GLN A 764 -0.60 -20.01 8.59
C GLN A 764 -0.75 -21.53 8.70
N ALA A 765 -1.99 -22.02 8.68
CA ALA A 765 -2.28 -23.46 8.63
C ALA A 765 -1.63 -24.14 7.42
N TRP A 766 -1.65 -23.50 6.24
CA TRP A 766 -0.97 -23.98 5.04
C TRP A 766 0.56 -23.99 5.19
N ARG A 767 1.15 -22.95 5.78
CA ARG A 767 2.59 -22.89 6.06
C ARG A 767 3.04 -23.97 7.04
N LEU A 768 2.18 -24.33 8.01
CA LEU A 768 2.42 -25.41 8.95
C LEU A 768 2.55 -26.76 8.22
N LEU A 769 1.69 -27.01 7.22
CA LEU A 769 1.74 -28.21 6.39
C LEU A 769 2.98 -28.25 5.48
N GLN A 770 3.36 -27.12 4.88
CA GLN A 770 4.48 -27.08 3.94
C GLN A 770 5.87 -27.18 4.58
N ASN A 771 6.04 -26.71 5.82
CA ASN A 771 7.35 -26.61 6.47
C ASN A 771 7.38 -27.30 7.84
N PRO A 772 7.22 -28.64 7.90
CA PRO A 772 7.12 -29.39 9.16
C PRO A 772 8.36 -29.25 10.06
N ASN A 773 9.53 -28.98 9.46
CA ASN A 773 10.81 -28.86 10.18
C ASN A 773 11.06 -27.48 10.80
N ALA A 774 10.23 -26.48 10.51
CA ALA A 774 10.40 -25.14 11.07
C ALA A 774 10.21 -25.15 12.60
N LEU A 775 11.01 -24.35 13.33
CA LEU A 775 11.00 -24.33 14.81
C LEU A 775 9.59 -24.10 15.39
N TRP A 776 8.84 -23.12 14.86
CA TRP A 776 7.48 -22.83 15.32
C TRP A 776 6.50 -23.99 15.07
N VAL A 777 6.67 -24.73 13.97
CA VAL A 777 5.86 -25.93 13.67
C VAL A 777 6.22 -27.07 14.62
N ARG A 778 7.50 -27.30 14.87
CA ARG A 778 7.98 -28.30 15.84
C ARG A 778 7.47 -28.02 17.26
N VAL A 779 7.44 -26.74 17.67
CA VAL A 779 6.85 -26.30 18.95
C VAL A 779 5.35 -26.61 18.98
N LEU A 780 4.58 -26.24 17.95
CA LEU A 780 3.14 -26.53 17.92
C LEU A 780 2.85 -28.04 17.88
N LYS A 781 3.62 -28.80 17.08
CA LYS A 781 3.51 -30.26 16.97
C LYS A 781 3.70 -30.92 18.34
N SER A 782 4.76 -30.56 19.08
CA SER A 782 5.02 -31.14 20.39
C SER A 782 4.00 -30.76 21.47
N LEU A 783 3.29 -29.63 21.29
CA LEU A 783 2.27 -29.15 22.22
C LEU A 783 0.90 -29.77 21.96
N TYR A 784 0.50 -29.90 20.69
CA TYR A 784 -0.90 -30.15 20.33
C TYR A 784 -1.14 -31.41 19.50
N PHE A 785 -0.14 -31.91 18.76
CA PHE A 785 -0.30 -33.06 17.86
C PHE A 785 1.02 -33.86 17.73
N SER A 786 1.53 -34.39 18.85
CA SER A 786 2.82 -35.10 18.87
C SER A 786 2.81 -36.37 18.02
N ASP A 787 1.72 -37.12 18.09
CA ASP A 787 1.57 -38.46 17.51
C ASP A 787 0.53 -38.50 16.38
N SER A 788 0.12 -37.33 15.86
CA SER A 788 -0.88 -37.22 14.79
C SER A 788 -0.54 -36.14 13.77
N SER A 789 -1.32 -36.06 12.69
CA SER A 789 -1.17 -35.00 11.68
C SER A 789 -1.84 -33.69 12.14
N PHE A 790 -1.42 -32.56 11.56
CA PHE A 790 -2.08 -31.28 11.82
C PHE A 790 -3.56 -31.27 11.41
N LEU A 791 -3.90 -31.99 10.33
CA LEU A 791 -5.28 -32.07 9.84
C LEU A 791 -6.20 -32.79 10.85
N SER A 792 -5.68 -33.79 11.58
CA SER A 792 -6.40 -34.52 12.63
C SER A 792 -6.22 -33.95 14.05
N ALA A 793 -5.45 -32.88 14.21
CA ALA A 793 -5.10 -32.33 15.53
C ALA A 793 -6.34 -31.89 16.33
N ARG A 794 -6.37 -32.20 17.63
CA ARG A 794 -7.47 -31.80 18.53
C ARG A 794 -7.17 -30.47 19.23
N LYS A 795 -8.20 -29.85 19.81
CA LYS A 795 -8.08 -28.62 20.59
C LYS A 795 -7.13 -28.77 21.80
N GLY A 796 -7.17 -29.92 22.48
CA GLY A 796 -6.47 -30.15 23.74
C GLY A 796 -7.12 -29.45 24.94
N SER A 797 -6.62 -29.71 26.16
CA SER A 797 -7.27 -29.27 27.41
C SER A 797 -7.07 -27.78 27.74
N HIS A 798 -5.88 -27.23 27.48
CA HIS A 798 -5.54 -25.82 27.77
C HIS A 798 -4.94 -25.12 26.55
N PRO A 799 -5.70 -24.95 25.45
CA PRO A 799 -5.20 -24.38 24.22
C PRO A 799 -4.88 -22.88 24.37
N SER A 800 -3.79 -22.45 23.75
CA SER A 800 -3.53 -21.03 23.56
C SER A 800 -4.57 -20.41 22.60
N TRP A 801 -4.71 -19.08 22.63
CA TRP A 801 -5.58 -18.41 21.66
C TRP A 801 -5.04 -18.47 20.22
N ILE A 802 -3.72 -18.51 20.04
CA ILE A 802 -3.11 -18.69 18.71
C ILE A 802 -3.48 -20.05 18.15
N TRP A 803 -3.34 -21.11 18.94
CA TRP A 803 -3.70 -22.46 18.51
C TRP A 803 -5.17 -22.56 18.08
N LEU A 804 -6.07 -22.00 18.90
CA LEU A 804 -7.50 -21.92 18.53
C LEU A 804 -7.74 -21.16 17.23
N SER A 805 -6.98 -20.10 17.00
CA SER A 805 -7.09 -19.29 15.77
C SER A 805 -6.60 -20.08 14.55
N ILE A 806 -5.47 -20.78 14.67
CA ILE A 806 -4.93 -21.63 13.60
C ILE A 806 -5.88 -22.80 13.28
N LEU A 807 -6.49 -23.42 14.29
CA LEU A 807 -7.50 -24.47 14.09
C LEU A 807 -8.72 -23.97 13.30
N ARG A 808 -9.13 -22.72 13.48
CA ARG A 808 -10.19 -22.11 12.66
C ARG A 808 -9.75 -21.88 11.22
N GLY A 809 -8.49 -21.49 11.01
CA GLY A 809 -7.90 -21.41 9.67
C GLY A 809 -7.80 -22.78 8.98
N ARG A 810 -7.63 -23.87 9.75
CA ARG A 810 -7.55 -25.23 9.23
C ARG A 810 -8.86 -25.68 8.57
N GLU A 811 -10.03 -25.26 9.05
CA GLU A 811 -11.33 -25.60 8.45
C GLU A 811 -11.36 -25.19 6.96
N ILE A 812 -10.86 -23.99 6.65
CA ILE A 812 -10.74 -23.48 5.27
C ILE A 812 -9.74 -24.31 4.45
N ILE A 813 -8.63 -24.73 5.06
CA ILE A 813 -7.65 -25.61 4.43
C ILE A 813 -8.26 -26.97 4.10
N GLN A 814 -8.91 -27.62 5.07
CA GLN A 814 -9.53 -28.93 4.87
C GLN A 814 -10.54 -28.92 3.72
N ILE A 815 -11.30 -27.83 3.53
CA ILE A 815 -12.26 -27.70 2.44
C ILE A 815 -11.56 -27.41 1.10
N GLY A 816 -10.53 -26.54 1.10
CA GLY A 816 -9.89 -26.10 -0.14
C GLY A 816 -8.69 -26.90 -0.62
N THR A 817 -8.24 -27.90 0.14
CA THR A 817 -7.14 -28.78 -0.26
C THR A 817 -7.64 -30.12 -0.79
N ARG A 818 -6.89 -30.66 -1.74
CA ARG A 818 -7.00 -32.04 -2.19
C ARG A 818 -5.61 -32.57 -2.56
N TRP A 819 -5.48 -33.88 -2.59
CA TRP A 819 -4.33 -34.57 -3.16
C TRP A 819 -4.36 -34.49 -4.68
N ASN A 820 -3.18 -34.26 -5.24
CA ASN A 820 -2.87 -34.47 -6.64
C ASN A 820 -2.15 -35.80 -6.75
N VAL A 821 -2.79 -36.77 -7.41
CA VAL A 821 -2.27 -38.12 -7.59
C VAL A 821 -1.00 -38.05 -8.43
N GLY A 822 0.06 -38.68 -7.93
CA GLY A 822 1.26 -39.00 -8.68
C GLY A 822 1.35 -40.52 -8.79
N ASN A 823 2.13 -41.13 -7.90
CA ASN A 823 2.29 -42.57 -7.79
C ASN A 823 1.24 -43.26 -6.89
N GLY A 824 0.40 -42.51 -6.18
CA GLY A 824 -0.72 -43.03 -5.41
C GLY A 824 -0.35 -43.73 -4.09
N GLN A 825 0.92 -43.70 -3.67
CA GLN A 825 1.41 -44.43 -2.49
C GLN A 825 0.95 -43.81 -1.16
N ASN A 826 0.65 -42.50 -1.14
CA ASN A 826 0.33 -41.77 0.09
C ASN A 826 -1.15 -41.35 0.18
N ILE A 827 -2.00 -41.91 -0.69
CA ILE A 827 -3.42 -41.51 -0.80
C ILE A 827 -4.30 -42.70 -0.44
N LEU A 828 -5.08 -42.56 0.63
CA LEU A 828 -6.10 -43.53 1.02
C LEU A 828 -7.37 -43.32 0.19
N ILE A 829 -7.88 -44.38 -0.43
CA ILE A 829 -8.96 -44.31 -1.42
C ILE A 829 -10.21 -43.62 -0.86
N PHE A 830 -10.66 -44.02 0.33
CA PHE A 830 -11.93 -43.57 0.94
C PHE A 830 -11.76 -42.43 1.95
N GLU A 831 -10.59 -42.31 2.59
CA GLU A 831 -10.34 -41.27 3.59
C GLU A 831 -9.89 -39.93 2.99
N ASP A 832 -9.11 -39.96 1.90
CA ASP A 832 -8.49 -38.77 1.34
C ASP A 832 -9.33 -38.10 0.24
N LYS A 833 -9.06 -36.81 0.03
CA LYS A 833 -9.67 -35.99 -1.03
C LYS A 833 -8.77 -36.00 -2.25
N TRP A 834 -9.10 -36.74 -3.31
CA TRP A 834 -8.20 -36.88 -4.46
C TRP A 834 -8.87 -36.79 -5.84
N VAL A 835 -10.19 -37.01 -5.95
CA VAL A 835 -10.91 -37.00 -7.24
C VAL A 835 -11.46 -35.59 -7.54
N PRO A 836 -10.96 -34.83 -8.54
CA PRO A 836 -11.24 -33.40 -8.69
C PRO A 836 -12.69 -33.02 -8.99
N THR A 837 -13.44 -33.90 -9.64
CA THR A 837 -14.77 -33.62 -10.21
C THR A 837 -15.92 -34.13 -9.36
N LEU A 838 -15.63 -34.97 -8.35
CA LEU A 838 -16.63 -35.47 -7.42
C LEU A 838 -16.95 -34.44 -6.32
N PRO A 839 -18.20 -34.40 -5.81
CA PRO A 839 -18.56 -33.58 -4.66
C PRO A 839 -17.64 -33.85 -3.46
N GLY A 840 -17.05 -32.78 -2.90
CA GLY A 840 -16.13 -32.91 -1.75
C GLY A 840 -14.78 -33.58 -2.05
N PHE A 841 -14.52 -33.90 -3.33
CA PHE A 841 -13.34 -34.59 -3.84
C PHE A 841 -13.13 -36.03 -3.34
N LYS A 842 -14.21 -36.67 -2.87
CA LYS A 842 -14.19 -38.02 -2.31
C LYS A 842 -15.06 -38.96 -3.14
N VAL A 843 -14.67 -40.22 -3.15
CA VAL A 843 -15.54 -41.31 -3.58
C VAL A 843 -16.64 -41.54 -2.56
N THR A 844 -17.79 -41.96 -3.04
CA THR A 844 -19.02 -42.23 -2.28
C THR A 844 -19.37 -43.71 -2.24
N SER A 845 -18.74 -44.53 -3.09
CA SER A 845 -18.87 -45.99 -3.05
C SER A 845 -18.49 -46.53 -1.66
N PRO A 846 -19.23 -47.54 -1.13
CA PRO A 846 -18.95 -48.15 0.18
C PRO A 846 -17.57 -48.81 0.22
N GLU A 847 -16.81 -48.55 1.29
CA GLU A 847 -15.48 -49.15 1.51
C GLU A 847 -15.52 -50.69 1.51
N THR A 848 -16.63 -51.30 1.95
CA THR A 848 -16.83 -52.76 1.96
C THR A 848 -16.85 -53.41 0.58
N GLN A 849 -16.93 -52.64 -0.50
CA GLN A 849 -16.90 -53.14 -1.88
C GLN A 849 -15.50 -53.18 -2.49
N SER A 850 -14.50 -52.53 -1.87
CA SER A 850 -13.13 -52.48 -2.38
C SER A 850 -12.20 -53.42 -1.59
N LEU A 851 -11.37 -54.17 -2.30
CA LEU A 851 -10.27 -54.94 -1.71
C LEU A 851 -9.00 -54.10 -1.49
N PHE A 852 -9.01 -52.84 -1.93
CA PHE A 852 -7.85 -51.95 -1.97
C PHE A 852 -8.02 -50.79 -0.98
N SER A 853 -6.91 -50.39 -0.35
CA SER A 853 -6.84 -49.28 0.60
C SER A 853 -6.16 -48.04 0.02
N TYR A 854 -5.17 -48.25 -0.85
CA TYR A 854 -4.34 -47.17 -1.42
C TYR A 854 -4.54 -47.01 -2.93
N VAL A 855 -4.42 -45.76 -3.41
CA VAL A 855 -4.61 -45.45 -4.84
C VAL A 855 -3.58 -46.16 -5.73
N CYS A 856 -2.37 -46.42 -5.26
CA CYS A 856 -1.37 -47.17 -6.02
C CYS A 856 -1.79 -48.59 -6.38
N GLU A 857 -2.69 -49.22 -5.61
CA GLU A 857 -3.17 -50.59 -5.86
C GLU A 857 -4.15 -50.65 -7.04
N LEU A 858 -4.76 -49.52 -7.39
CA LEU A 858 -5.64 -49.34 -8.55
C LEU A 858 -4.87 -49.12 -9.87
N LEU A 859 -3.54 -49.03 -9.80
CA LEU A 859 -2.67 -48.89 -10.96
C LEU A 859 -2.20 -50.26 -11.46
N ASP A 860 -1.85 -50.32 -12.75
CA ASP A 860 -1.17 -51.47 -13.36
C ASP A 860 0.36 -51.38 -13.19
N GLU A 861 1.10 -52.39 -13.67
CA GLU A 861 2.57 -52.41 -13.63
C GLU A 861 3.23 -51.29 -14.45
N GLY A 862 2.51 -50.70 -15.41
CA GLY A 862 2.93 -49.56 -16.23
C GLY A 862 2.63 -48.19 -15.61
N GLY A 863 1.95 -48.15 -14.45
CA GLY A 863 1.52 -46.92 -13.78
C GLY A 863 0.30 -46.25 -14.40
N GLU A 864 -0.46 -46.95 -15.24
CA GLU A 864 -1.76 -46.52 -15.76
C GLU A 864 -2.93 -47.09 -14.93
N TRP A 865 -4.14 -46.57 -15.11
CA TRP A 865 -5.31 -47.00 -14.36
C TRP A 865 -5.79 -48.39 -14.81
N ASP A 866 -5.93 -49.32 -13.87
CA ASP A 866 -6.49 -50.65 -14.16
C ASP A 866 -8.03 -50.60 -14.15
N ILE A 867 -8.61 -50.64 -15.36
CA ILE A 867 -10.05 -50.57 -15.59
C ILE A 867 -10.81 -51.71 -14.88
N THR A 868 -10.21 -52.89 -14.77
CA THR A 868 -10.85 -54.06 -14.13
C THR A 868 -10.99 -53.86 -12.62
N LYS A 869 -9.92 -53.38 -11.98
CA LYS A 869 -9.91 -53.03 -10.54
C LYS A 869 -10.83 -51.86 -10.22
N LEU A 870 -10.89 -50.86 -11.10
CA LEU A 870 -11.78 -49.71 -10.93
C LEU A 870 -13.26 -50.12 -11.00
N ASN A 871 -13.65 -50.87 -12.03
CA ASN A 871 -15.04 -51.32 -12.20
C ASN A 871 -15.50 -52.26 -11.07
N ALA A 872 -14.59 -52.99 -10.44
CA ALA A 872 -14.89 -53.83 -9.28
C ALA A 872 -15.10 -53.00 -7.99
N SER A 873 -14.49 -51.82 -7.90
CA SER A 873 -14.39 -51.04 -6.65
C SER A 873 -15.29 -49.80 -6.60
N PHE A 874 -15.73 -49.27 -7.75
CA PHE A 874 -16.46 -48.01 -7.83
C PHE A 874 -17.63 -48.05 -8.82
N SER A 875 -18.56 -47.10 -8.67
CA SER A 875 -19.63 -46.90 -9.65
C SER A 875 -19.10 -46.46 -11.02
N ASN A 876 -19.88 -46.71 -12.08
CA ASN A 876 -19.53 -46.29 -13.45
C ASN A 876 -19.26 -44.77 -13.57
N GLN A 877 -19.94 -43.94 -12.78
CA GLN A 877 -19.71 -42.49 -12.76
C GLN A 877 -18.37 -42.14 -12.13
N GLU A 878 -18.02 -42.74 -11.00
CA GLU A 878 -16.75 -42.51 -10.31
C GLU A 878 -15.56 -43.03 -11.13
N CYS A 879 -15.69 -44.21 -11.73
CA CYS A 879 -14.67 -44.76 -12.65
C CYS A 879 -14.35 -43.76 -13.78
N ARG A 880 -15.38 -43.16 -14.40
CA ARG A 880 -15.19 -42.12 -15.43
C ARG A 880 -14.45 -40.91 -14.90
N GLU A 881 -14.74 -40.47 -13.68
CA GLU A 881 -14.05 -39.31 -13.09
C GLU A 881 -12.60 -39.62 -12.69
N ILE A 882 -12.31 -40.84 -12.22
CA ILE A 882 -10.96 -41.30 -11.89
C ILE A 882 -10.10 -41.40 -13.14
N LEU A 883 -10.62 -41.94 -14.24
CA LEU A 883 -9.91 -42.07 -15.52
C LEU A 883 -9.47 -40.72 -16.13
N LYS A 884 -10.03 -39.59 -15.68
CA LYS A 884 -9.60 -38.24 -16.10
C LYS A 884 -8.32 -37.78 -15.40
N ILE A 885 -7.85 -38.47 -14.35
CA ILE A 885 -6.71 -38.05 -13.54
C ILE A 885 -5.42 -38.61 -14.16
N PRO A 886 -4.42 -37.77 -14.48
CA PRO A 886 -3.17 -38.26 -15.03
C PRO A 886 -2.28 -38.84 -13.93
N THR A 887 -1.84 -40.08 -14.10
CA THR A 887 -0.90 -40.78 -13.21
C THR A 887 0.55 -40.57 -13.67
N GLY A 888 1.51 -40.85 -12.81
CA GLY A 888 2.93 -40.84 -13.19
C GLY A 888 3.88 -41.10 -12.02
N ALA A 889 5.17 -41.27 -12.29
CA ALA A 889 6.18 -41.67 -11.30
C ALA A 889 6.50 -40.60 -10.22
N CYS A 890 5.88 -39.42 -10.27
CA CYS A 890 6.11 -38.36 -9.30
C CYS A 890 5.43 -38.65 -7.95
N PRO A 891 5.97 -38.14 -6.83
CA PRO A 891 5.32 -38.31 -5.53
C PRO A 891 4.00 -37.55 -5.45
N ASP A 892 3.05 -38.11 -4.72
CA ASP A 892 1.77 -37.47 -4.40
C ASP A 892 1.99 -36.10 -3.74
N SER A 893 1.14 -35.13 -4.06
CA SER A 893 1.27 -33.78 -3.50
C SER A 893 -0.06 -33.17 -3.09
N LEU A 894 -0.09 -32.60 -1.88
CA LEU A 894 -1.25 -31.84 -1.41
C LEU A 894 -1.26 -30.46 -2.08
N ILE A 895 -2.35 -30.13 -2.76
CA ILE A 895 -2.49 -28.88 -3.52
C ILE A 895 -3.65 -28.02 -3.03
N TRP A 896 -3.54 -26.71 -3.25
CA TRP A 896 -4.64 -25.78 -3.07
C TRP A 896 -5.50 -25.74 -4.35
N HIS A 897 -6.71 -26.28 -4.29
CA HIS A 897 -7.55 -26.53 -5.47
C HIS A 897 -7.95 -25.25 -6.23
N TYR A 898 -8.14 -24.13 -5.52
CA TYR A 898 -8.58 -22.86 -6.11
C TYR A 898 -7.46 -22.08 -6.83
N ASP A 899 -6.34 -22.72 -7.13
CA ASP A 899 -5.23 -22.17 -7.91
C ASP A 899 -4.77 -23.18 -8.99
N LYS A 900 -4.44 -22.69 -10.19
CA LYS A 900 -4.06 -23.55 -11.32
C LYS A 900 -2.74 -24.29 -11.12
N VAL A 901 -1.84 -23.75 -10.29
CA VAL A 901 -0.53 -24.35 -9.97
C VAL A 901 -0.61 -25.11 -8.63
N GLY A 902 -1.73 -25.01 -7.91
CA GLY A 902 -1.89 -25.60 -6.59
C GLY A 902 -1.28 -24.74 -5.48
N LYS A 903 -0.94 -23.47 -5.75
CA LYS A 903 -0.35 -22.56 -4.76
C LYS A 903 -1.42 -21.85 -3.95
N PHE A 904 -1.30 -21.91 -2.63
CA PHE A 904 -2.21 -21.20 -1.73
C PHE A 904 -2.10 -19.68 -1.91
N SER A 905 -3.25 -18.99 -1.96
CA SER A 905 -3.31 -17.53 -1.87
C SER A 905 -4.41 -17.07 -0.92
N VAL A 906 -4.12 -16.02 -0.12
CA VAL A 906 -5.12 -15.43 0.79
C VAL A 906 -6.35 -14.94 0.02
N LYS A 907 -6.18 -14.52 -1.24
CA LYS A 907 -7.27 -14.05 -2.10
C LYS A 907 -8.29 -15.17 -2.39
N SER A 908 -7.82 -16.34 -2.79
CA SER A 908 -8.71 -17.49 -3.08
C SER A 908 -9.30 -18.08 -1.81
N ALA A 909 -8.53 -18.18 -0.73
CA ALA A 909 -9.04 -18.60 0.57
C ALA A 909 -10.10 -17.64 1.15
N TYR A 910 -9.95 -16.32 0.92
CA TYR A 910 -10.96 -15.33 1.28
C TYR A 910 -12.26 -15.54 0.51
N PHE A 911 -12.17 -15.81 -0.79
CA PHE A 911 -13.35 -16.08 -1.60
C PHE A 911 -14.10 -17.34 -1.14
N LEU A 912 -13.35 -18.41 -0.82
CA LEU A 912 -13.91 -19.62 -0.22
C LEU A 912 -14.64 -19.31 1.10
N ALA A 913 -13.96 -18.66 2.05
CA ALA A 913 -14.53 -18.31 3.34
C ALA A 913 -15.76 -17.39 3.21
N TYR A 914 -15.71 -16.44 2.28
CA TYR A 914 -16.81 -15.51 2.01
C TYR A 914 -18.04 -16.22 1.42
N ASN A 915 -17.85 -17.18 0.51
CA ASN A 915 -18.95 -17.96 -0.06
C ASN A 915 -19.55 -18.92 0.97
N MET A 916 -18.74 -19.54 1.83
CA MET A 916 -19.24 -20.40 2.91
C MET A 916 -20.07 -19.63 3.94
N ALA A 917 -19.71 -18.39 4.24
CA ALA A 917 -20.42 -17.56 5.20
C ALA A 917 -21.77 -17.04 4.67
N ARG A 918 -22.06 -17.22 3.38
CA ARG A 918 -23.34 -16.83 2.76
C ARG A 918 -24.13 -18.10 2.48
N GLU A 919 -25.30 -18.23 3.09
CA GLU A 919 -26.29 -19.17 2.56
C GLU A 919 -26.64 -18.76 1.13
N PRO A 920 -26.77 -19.72 0.19
CA PRO A 920 -27.28 -19.43 -1.14
C PRO A 920 -28.75 -18.99 -0.99
N SER A 921 -28.97 -17.68 -0.88
CA SER A 921 -30.31 -17.13 -0.90
C SER A 921 -30.92 -17.44 -2.27
N ILE A 922 -31.96 -18.27 -2.28
CA ILE A 922 -32.76 -18.73 -3.44
C ILE A 922 -33.45 -17.55 -4.18
N HIS A 923 -33.21 -16.30 -3.78
CA HIS A 923 -33.85 -15.10 -4.30
C HIS A 923 -32.88 -14.04 -4.88
N GLU A 924 -31.72 -14.40 -5.42
CA GLU A 924 -31.06 -13.53 -6.42
C GLU A 924 -31.84 -13.65 -7.75
N THR A 925 -33.05 -13.08 -7.79
CA THR A 925 -33.88 -13.00 -9.00
C THR A 925 -33.08 -12.40 -10.17
N ASN A 926 -33.38 -12.85 -11.39
CA ASN A 926 -32.87 -12.45 -12.71
C ASN A 926 -32.86 -10.92 -13.06
N ARG A 927 -33.00 -10.02 -12.07
CA ARG A 927 -33.07 -8.55 -12.25
C ARG A 927 -31.76 -7.82 -11.94
N ASP A 928 -30.71 -8.49 -11.50
CA ASP A 928 -29.41 -7.87 -11.20
C ASP A 928 -28.48 -7.74 -12.41
N MET A 929 -27.55 -6.78 -12.33
CA MET A 929 -26.51 -6.54 -13.34
C MET A 929 -25.54 -7.72 -13.42
N THR A 930 -25.22 -8.18 -14.63
CA THR A 930 -24.29 -9.28 -14.89
C THR A 930 -22.84 -8.89 -14.54
N ILE A 931 -22.00 -9.90 -14.33
CA ILE A 931 -20.56 -9.70 -14.06
C ILE A 931 -19.87 -8.92 -15.18
N GLY A 932 -20.29 -9.15 -16.43
CA GLY A 932 -19.76 -8.46 -17.61
C GLY A 932 -20.04 -6.96 -17.57
N GLU A 933 -21.28 -6.59 -17.22
CA GLU A 933 -21.71 -5.19 -17.17
C GLU A 933 -20.98 -4.40 -16.07
N TRP A 934 -20.78 -4.99 -14.89
CA TRP A 934 -19.98 -4.35 -13.84
C TRP A 934 -18.51 -4.18 -14.24
N LYS A 935 -17.92 -5.19 -14.89
CA LYS A 935 -16.54 -5.09 -15.42
C LYS A 935 -16.41 -3.94 -16.41
N GLN A 936 -17.43 -3.72 -17.25
CA GLN A 936 -17.44 -2.62 -18.21
C GLN A 936 -17.43 -1.26 -17.50
N LEU A 937 -18.30 -1.03 -16.52
CA LEU A 937 -18.35 0.23 -15.75
C LEU A 937 -16.99 0.61 -15.14
N TRP A 938 -16.30 -0.35 -14.53
CA TRP A 938 -15.02 -0.07 -13.87
C TRP A 938 -13.85 0.09 -14.85
N ARG A 939 -14.01 -0.32 -16.12
CA ARG A 939 -13.02 -0.16 -17.21
C ARG A 939 -13.14 1.15 -17.97
N LEU A 940 -14.24 1.89 -17.81
CA LEU A 940 -14.48 3.16 -18.50
C LEU A 940 -13.36 4.17 -18.24
N LYS A 941 -12.90 4.85 -19.27
CA LYS A 941 -11.85 5.88 -19.19
C LYS A 941 -12.47 7.21 -18.78
N ILE A 942 -12.97 7.25 -17.54
CA ILE A 942 -13.54 8.45 -16.90
C ILE A 942 -12.99 8.61 -15.46
N PRO A 943 -13.03 9.81 -14.88
CA PRO A 943 -12.54 10.05 -13.52
C PRO A 943 -13.19 9.14 -12.45
N PRO A 944 -12.44 8.68 -11.42
CA PRO A 944 -12.95 7.76 -10.40
C PRO A 944 -14.23 8.22 -9.70
N LYS A 945 -14.38 9.54 -9.44
CA LYS A 945 -15.58 10.13 -8.85
C LYS A 945 -16.85 9.89 -9.69
N VAL A 946 -16.72 9.91 -11.02
CA VAL A 946 -17.83 9.66 -11.95
C VAL A 946 -18.21 8.18 -11.94
N ARG A 947 -17.23 7.26 -11.89
CA ARG A 947 -17.51 5.82 -11.76
C ARG A 947 -18.26 5.49 -10.47
N VAL A 948 -17.88 6.11 -9.35
CA VAL A 948 -18.58 5.95 -8.07
C VAL A 948 -20.00 6.51 -8.14
N PHE A 949 -20.19 7.66 -8.81
CA PHE A 949 -21.52 8.20 -9.07
C PHE A 949 -22.40 7.24 -9.88
N LEU A 950 -21.90 6.70 -11.00
CA LEU A 950 -22.63 5.73 -11.82
C LEU A 950 -23.00 4.47 -11.02
N TRP A 951 -22.05 3.94 -10.25
CA TRP A 951 -22.31 2.81 -9.36
C TRP A 951 -23.46 3.11 -8.39
N ARG A 952 -23.50 4.33 -7.82
CA ARG A 952 -24.60 4.75 -6.93
C ARG A 952 -25.92 4.91 -7.66
N ALA A 953 -25.90 5.44 -8.88
CA ALA A 953 -27.08 5.62 -9.72
C ALA A 953 -27.71 4.26 -10.11
N ILE A 954 -26.90 3.28 -10.52
CA ILE A 954 -27.35 1.92 -10.86
C ILE A 954 -27.97 1.18 -9.66
N LEU A 955 -27.46 1.44 -8.46
CA LEU A 955 -28.00 0.90 -7.20
C LEU A 955 -29.15 1.75 -6.61
N ASN A 956 -29.60 2.80 -7.31
CA ASN A 956 -30.58 3.78 -6.83
C ASN A 956 -30.28 4.28 -5.40
N SER A 957 -29.03 4.68 -5.17
CA SER A 957 -28.49 5.04 -3.84
C SER A 957 -28.02 6.50 -3.77
N LEU A 958 -28.47 7.31 -4.73
CA LEU A 958 -28.26 8.75 -4.75
C LEU A 958 -29.33 9.46 -3.90
N PRO A 959 -28.99 10.56 -3.21
CA PRO A 959 -29.93 11.32 -2.39
C PRO A 959 -30.82 12.24 -3.26
N SER A 960 -31.55 11.65 -4.22
CA SER A 960 -32.68 12.31 -4.89
C SER A 960 -33.82 12.51 -3.90
N LEU A 961 -34.70 13.49 -4.14
CA LEU A 961 -35.80 13.78 -3.21
C LEU A 961 -36.71 12.56 -3.04
N ASP A 962 -37.01 11.80 -4.11
CA ASP A 962 -37.80 10.56 -4.00
C ASP A 962 -37.21 9.56 -2.99
N ASN A 963 -35.89 9.38 -3.01
CA ASN A 963 -35.18 8.48 -2.13
C ASN A 963 -35.05 9.04 -0.70
N LEU A 964 -35.02 10.37 -0.53
CA LEU A 964 -35.02 11.02 0.78
C LEU A 964 -36.39 10.92 1.46
N VAL A 965 -37.48 11.07 0.70
CA VAL A 965 -38.85 10.89 1.20
C VAL A 965 -39.14 9.43 1.52
N LYS A 966 -38.73 8.47 0.67
CA LYS A 966 -38.79 7.02 0.98
C LYS A 966 -38.06 6.63 2.26
N ARG A 967 -37.10 7.44 2.71
CA ARG A 967 -36.32 7.26 3.93
C ARG A 967 -36.81 8.11 5.11
N GLY A 968 -37.92 8.84 4.95
CA GLY A 968 -38.54 9.67 5.99
C GLY A 968 -37.74 10.93 6.36
N VAL A 969 -36.89 11.44 5.46
CA VAL A 969 -36.03 12.61 5.72
C VAL A 969 -36.73 13.92 5.35
N LEU A 970 -37.49 13.90 4.26
CA LEU A 970 -38.22 15.03 3.70
C LEU A 970 -39.67 14.62 3.47
N GLN A 971 -40.55 15.61 3.33
CA GLN A 971 -41.98 15.40 3.03
C GLN A 971 -42.33 15.78 1.57
N GLU A 972 -41.55 16.67 0.96
CA GLU A 972 -41.78 17.16 -0.41
C GLU A 972 -40.85 16.50 -1.42
N MET A 973 -41.38 16.20 -2.61
CA MET A 973 -40.64 15.59 -3.73
C MET A 973 -40.41 16.54 -4.92
N THR A 974 -40.92 17.77 -4.89
CA THR A 974 -40.94 18.67 -6.05
C THR A 974 -39.53 19.01 -6.55
N CYS A 975 -39.30 18.90 -7.86
CA CYS A 975 -37.98 19.14 -8.45
C CYS A 975 -37.53 20.61 -8.29
N PRO A 976 -36.34 20.87 -7.72
CA PRO A 976 -35.83 22.23 -7.53
C PRO A 976 -35.46 22.90 -8.87
N ASN A 977 -35.26 22.13 -9.94
CA ASN A 977 -34.90 22.66 -11.24
C ASN A 977 -36.10 23.24 -11.99
N CYS A 978 -37.16 22.46 -12.17
CA CYS A 978 -38.33 22.85 -12.96
C CYS A 978 -39.58 23.21 -12.14
N GLN A 979 -39.63 22.84 -10.86
CA GLN A 979 -40.78 23.05 -9.95
C GLN A 979 -42.12 22.46 -10.42
N GLY A 980 -42.16 21.69 -11.52
CA GLY A 980 -43.40 21.20 -12.14
C GLY A 980 -43.63 19.69 -12.04
N ALA A 981 -42.70 18.91 -11.49
CA ALA A 981 -42.82 17.46 -11.33
C ALA A 981 -41.98 16.94 -10.15
N ASP A 982 -42.25 15.72 -9.70
CA ASP A 982 -41.49 15.04 -8.64
C ASP A 982 -40.07 14.66 -9.10
N GLU A 983 -39.09 14.90 -8.23
CA GLU A 983 -37.68 14.61 -8.48
C GLU A 983 -37.37 13.12 -8.27
N THR A 984 -37.66 12.33 -9.30
CA THR A 984 -37.07 11.00 -9.47
C THR A 984 -35.68 11.09 -10.10
N LEU A 985 -34.84 10.06 -9.95
CA LEU A 985 -33.53 10.02 -10.59
C LEU A 985 -33.61 10.16 -12.12
N MET A 986 -34.64 9.57 -12.73
CA MET A 986 -34.87 9.67 -14.18
C MET A 986 -35.33 11.08 -14.58
N HIS A 987 -36.25 11.68 -13.82
CA HIS A 987 -36.65 13.06 -14.07
C HIS A 987 -35.46 14.02 -13.97
N LEU A 988 -34.66 13.88 -12.91
CA LEU A 988 -33.50 14.72 -12.66
C LEU A 988 -32.44 14.65 -13.78
N LEU A 989 -32.17 13.46 -14.31
CA LEU A 989 -31.08 13.27 -15.27
C LEU A 989 -31.51 13.43 -16.73
N PHE A 990 -32.79 13.21 -17.05
CA PHE A 990 -33.25 13.08 -18.44
C PHE A 990 -34.51 13.90 -18.77
N PHE A 991 -35.55 13.84 -17.93
CA PHE A 991 -36.88 14.36 -18.30
C PHE A 991 -37.18 15.78 -17.79
N CYS A 992 -36.28 16.39 -17.00
CA CYS A 992 -36.45 17.75 -16.53
C CYS A 992 -36.32 18.74 -17.72
N PRO A 993 -37.29 19.66 -17.94
CA PRO A 993 -37.23 20.63 -19.05
C PRO A 993 -35.97 21.50 -19.06
N GLN A 994 -35.38 21.75 -17.89
CA GLN A 994 -34.15 22.52 -17.76
C GLN A 994 -32.89 21.74 -18.17
N VAL A 995 -32.97 20.40 -18.21
CA VAL A 995 -31.85 19.49 -18.53
C VAL A 995 -31.84 19.13 -20.02
N GLU A 996 -32.98 19.20 -20.70
CA GLU A 996 -33.15 18.90 -22.12
C GLU A 996 -32.17 19.66 -23.04
N PRO A 997 -31.91 20.99 -22.85
CA PRO A 997 -30.92 21.71 -23.64
C PRO A 997 -29.47 21.22 -23.45
N ILE A 998 -29.16 20.55 -22.34
CA ILE A 998 -27.80 20.03 -22.07
C ILE A 998 -27.56 18.76 -22.90
N TRP A 999 -28.56 17.87 -23.01
CA TRP A 999 -28.43 16.68 -23.86
C TRP A 999 -28.40 17.03 -25.35
N PHE A 1000 -29.28 17.95 -25.77
CA PHE A 1000 -29.34 18.43 -27.15
C PHE A 1000 -28.10 19.26 -27.54
N GLY A 1001 -27.64 20.16 -26.66
CA GLY A 1001 -26.47 21.01 -26.88
C GLY A 1001 -25.12 20.33 -26.61
N SER A 1002 -25.11 19.06 -26.18
CA SER A 1002 -23.88 18.27 -26.05
C SER A 1002 -23.38 17.78 -27.41
N THR A 1003 -22.14 17.29 -27.47
CA THR A 1003 -21.56 16.63 -28.66
C THR A 1003 -22.34 15.41 -29.15
N LEU A 1004 -23.33 14.93 -28.37
CA LEU A 1004 -24.15 13.77 -28.69
C LEU A 1004 -25.50 14.12 -29.33
N GLY A 1005 -26.00 15.36 -29.19
CA GLY A 1005 -27.26 15.79 -29.80
C GLY A 1005 -28.50 14.97 -29.42
N LEU A 1006 -28.51 14.36 -28.23
CA LEU A 1006 -29.54 13.37 -27.86
C LEU A 1006 -30.81 14.04 -27.33
N ASN A 1007 -31.98 13.51 -27.72
CA ASN A 1007 -33.25 13.81 -27.06
C ASN A 1007 -33.63 12.67 -26.08
N PRO A 1008 -33.58 12.90 -24.75
CA PRO A 1008 -33.84 11.85 -23.77
C PRO A 1008 -35.29 11.34 -23.75
N ARG A 1009 -36.27 12.12 -24.23
CA ARG A 1009 -37.70 11.75 -24.18
C ARG A 1009 -38.07 10.63 -25.15
N GLN A 1010 -37.24 10.39 -26.17
CA GLN A 1010 -37.44 9.31 -27.15
C GLN A 1010 -36.87 7.95 -26.67
N LEU A 1011 -36.14 7.94 -25.56
CA LEU A 1011 -35.60 6.73 -24.95
C LEU A 1011 -36.67 6.17 -24.01
N GLY A 1012 -37.47 5.20 -24.48
CA GLY A 1012 -38.55 4.54 -23.73
C GLY A 1012 -38.08 3.69 -22.55
N VAL A 1013 -37.32 4.28 -21.62
CA VAL A 1013 -36.64 3.59 -20.52
C VAL A 1013 -37.15 4.08 -19.16
N PHE A 1014 -37.53 3.14 -18.30
CA PHE A 1014 -38.24 3.44 -17.04
C PHE A 1014 -37.30 3.57 -15.83
N CYS A 1015 -36.06 3.09 -15.91
CA CYS A 1015 -35.08 3.24 -14.82
C CYS A 1015 -33.63 3.38 -15.30
N PHE A 1016 -32.77 3.94 -14.43
CA PHE A 1016 -31.37 4.23 -14.77
C PHE A 1016 -30.57 2.97 -15.13
N ARG A 1017 -30.91 1.81 -14.53
CA ARG A 1017 -30.23 0.53 -14.78
C ARG A 1017 -30.49 0.03 -16.20
N GLU A 1018 -31.75 0.04 -16.63
CA GLU A 1018 -32.13 -0.35 -18.00
C GLU A 1018 -31.54 0.61 -19.02
N TRP A 1019 -31.52 1.90 -18.70
CA TRP A 1019 -30.93 2.91 -19.57
C TRP A 1019 -29.43 2.68 -19.75
N TRP A 1020 -28.74 2.34 -18.65
CA TRP A 1020 -27.34 1.98 -18.68
C TRP A 1020 -27.06 0.74 -19.53
N ARG A 1021 -27.95 -0.27 -19.51
CA ARG A 1021 -27.83 -1.44 -20.41
C ARG A 1021 -27.99 -1.04 -21.86
N TYR A 1022 -29.07 -0.33 -22.16
CA TYR A 1022 -29.39 0.15 -23.50
C TYR A 1022 -28.22 0.93 -24.12
N ILE A 1023 -27.68 1.94 -23.42
CA ILE A 1023 -26.58 2.74 -23.97
C ILE A 1023 -25.30 1.93 -24.18
N ASN A 1024 -25.04 0.93 -23.34
CA ASN A 1024 -23.89 0.05 -23.51
C ASN A 1024 -24.04 -0.87 -24.72
N ASP A 1025 -25.25 -1.34 -25.00
CA ASP A 1025 -25.50 -2.21 -26.14
C ASP A 1025 -25.49 -1.43 -27.45
N VAL A 1026 -26.06 -0.21 -27.48
CA VAL A 1026 -25.93 0.72 -28.60
C VAL A 1026 -24.45 1.05 -28.88
N ALA A 1027 -23.67 1.38 -27.83
CA ALA A 1027 -22.25 1.68 -28.00
C ALA A 1027 -21.43 0.48 -28.55
N LYS A 1028 -21.80 -0.75 -28.18
CA LYS A 1028 -21.17 -1.97 -28.75
C LYS A 1028 -21.55 -2.16 -30.20
N GLN A 1029 -22.84 -2.02 -30.55
CA GLN A 1029 -23.33 -2.18 -31.92
C GLN A 1029 -22.69 -1.14 -32.86
N MET A 1030 -22.53 0.10 -32.40
CA MET A 1030 -21.92 1.17 -33.18
C MET A 1030 -20.37 1.17 -33.14
N GLY A 1031 -19.74 0.33 -32.32
CA GLY A 1031 -18.28 0.33 -32.17
C GLY A 1031 -17.70 1.61 -31.56
N LEU A 1032 -18.49 2.36 -30.76
CA LEU A 1032 -18.12 3.66 -30.19
C LEU A 1032 -18.12 3.64 -28.64
N PRO A 1033 -17.07 3.11 -27.98
CA PRO A 1033 -16.98 3.08 -26.52
C PRO A 1033 -16.99 4.47 -25.86
N SER A 1034 -16.55 5.50 -26.58
CA SER A 1034 -16.52 6.89 -26.12
C SER A 1034 -17.92 7.46 -25.84
N LEU A 1035 -18.97 6.91 -26.47
CA LEU A 1035 -20.36 7.31 -26.26
C LEU A 1035 -20.77 7.16 -24.78
N VAL A 1036 -20.48 5.99 -24.20
CA VAL A 1036 -20.81 5.68 -22.79
C VAL A 1036 -20.05 6.59 -21.83
N GLU A 1037 -18.81 6.94 -22.17
CA GLU A 1037 -17.95 7.82 -21.36
C GLU A 1037 -18.48 9.26 -21.36
N GLN A 1038 -18.92 9.77 -22.51
CA GLN A 1038 -19.52 11.10 -22.64
C GLN A 1038 -20.87 11.18 -21.90
N CYS A 1039 -21.76 10.20 -22.10
CA CYS A 1039 -23.04 10.11 -21.37
C CYS A 1039 -22.83 10.11 -19.85
N ALA A 1040 -21.83 9.37 -19.35
CA ALA A 1040 -21.51 9.33 -17.93
C ALA A 1040 -21.06 10.69 -17.37
N ILE A 1041 -20.25 11.43 -18.12
CA ILE A 1041 -19.76 12.75 -17.72
C ILE A 1041 -20.93 13.75 -17.71
N ILE A 1042 -21.81 13.72 -18.71
CA ILE A 1042 -23.02 14.58 -18.77
C ILE A 1042 -23.90 14.35 -17.54
N CYS A 1043 -24.25 13.09 -17.22
CA CYS A 1043 -25.06 12.76 -16.04
C CYS A 1043 -24.43 13.29 -14.73
N TRP A 1044 -23.10 13.20 -14.60
CA TRP A 1044 -22.39 13.71 -13.42
C TRP A 1044 -22.49 15.24 -13.29
N HIS A 1045 -22.36 15.97 -14.39
CA HIS A 1045 -22.45 17.43 -14.38
C HIS A 1045 -23.88 17.94 -14.11
N ILE A 1046 -24.90 17.25 -14.63
CA ILE A 1046 -26.30 17.53 -14.31
C ILE A 1046 -26.56 17.33 -12.81
N TRP A 1047 -26.11 16.19 -12.25
CA TRP A 1047 -26.18 15.92 -10.81
C TRP A 1047 -25.47 16.99 -9.97
N LYS A 1048 -24.29 17.45 -10.41
CA LYS A 1048 -23.53 18.50 -9.73
C LYS A 1048 -24.27 19.85 -9.76
N ALA A 1049 -24.78 20.26 -10.91
CA ALA A 1049 -25.53 21.51 -11.07
C ALA A 1049 -26.80 21.54 -10.20
N ARG A 1050 -27.53 20.42 -10.10
CA ARG A 1050 -28.66 20.33 -9.17
C ARG A 1050 -28.25 20.50 -7.72
N ASN A 1051 -27.13 19.92 -7.29
CA ASN A 1051 -26.66 20.09 -5.92
C ASN A 1051 -26.19 21.53 -5.65
N GLU A 1052 -25.55 22.19 -6.62
CA GLU A 1052 -25.19 23.61 -6.55
C GLU A 1052 -26.46 24.48 -6.41
N LYS A 1053 -27.52 24.20 -7.19
CA LYS A 1053 -28.81 24.90 -7.04
C LYS A 1053 -29.43 24.68 -5.66
N HIS A 1054 -29.49 23.43 -5.19
CA HIS A 1054 -30.15 23.07 -3.94
C HIS A 1054 -29.42 23.59 -2.69
N PHE A 1055 -28.08 23.50 -2.64
CA PHE A 1055 -27.29 23.85 -1.45
C PHE A 1055 -26.66 25.24 -1.50
N GLU A 1056 -26.31 25.74 -2.68
CA GLU A 1056 -25.58 27.00 -2.87
C GLU A 1056 -26.44 28.08 -3.54
N GLN A 1057 -27.70 27.78 -3.88
CA GLN A 1057 -28.64 28.70 -4.55
C GLN A 1057 -28.10 29.27 -5.88
N VAL A 1058 -27.24 28.51 -6.56
CA VAL A 1058 -26.68 28.88 -7.86
C VAL A 1058 -27.71 28.62 -8.96
N ASN A 1059 -27.87 29.60 -9.87
CA ASN A 1059 -28.78 29.46 -11.00
C ASN A 1059 -28.33 28.34 -11.96
N PHE A 1060 -29.30 27.54 -12.42
CA PHE A 1060 -29.05 26.46 -13.35
C PHE A 1060 -28.87 27.02 -14.77
N ASN A 1061 -27.63 27.08 -15.27
CA ASN A 1061 -27.31 27.60 -16.60
C ASN A 1061 -26.74 26.50 -17.52
N PRO A 1062 -27.50 26.05 -18.55
CA PRO A 1062 -27.06 25.01 -19.48
C PRO A 1062 -25.75 25.30 -20.22
N HIS A 1063 -25.50 26.54 -20.66
CA HIS A 1063 -24.28 26.90 -21.40
C HIS A 1063 -23.01 26.74 -20.55
N GLN A 1064 -23.06 27.17 -19.29
CA GLN A 1064 -21.93 26.99 -18.36
C GLN A 1064 -21.67 25.51 -18.06
N ILE A 1065 -22.72 24.70 -18.00
CA ILE A 1065 -22.61 23.25 -17.76
C ILE A 1065 -21.96 22.56 -18.97
N LEU A 1066 -22.38 22.91 -20.19
CA LEU A 1066 -21.79 22.39 -21.43
C LEU A 1066 -20.30 22.73 -21.56
N ALA A 1067 -19.91 23.97 -21.26
CA ALA A 1067 -18.49 24.37 -21.24
C ALA A 1067 -17.66 23.53 -20.25
N ARG A 1068 -18.20 23.28 -19.05
CA ARG A 1068 -17.55 22.42 -18.03
C ARG A 1068 -17.43 20.96 -18.48
N ILE A 1069 -18.43 20.42 -19.19
CA ILE A 1069 -18.42 19.05 -19.74
C ILE A 1069 -17.32 18.92 -20.80
N SER A 1070 -17.27 19.83 -21.78
CA SER A 1070 -16.26 19.84 -22.84
C SER A 1070 -14.85 19.94 -22.27
N ALA A 1071 -14.62 20.83 -21.30
CA ALA A 1071 -13.33 20.95 -20.62
C ALA A 1071 -12.91 19.65 -19.91
N MET A 1072 -13.83 18.94 -19.25
CA MET A 1072 -13.51 17.69 -18.55
C MET A 1072 -13.19 16.52 -19.50
N ILE A 1073 -13.86 16.45 -20.65
CA ILE A 1073 -13.58 15.46 -21.70
C ILE A 1073 -12.19 15.71 -22.31
N GLN A 1074 -11.86 16.96 -22.58
CA GLN A 1074 -10.55 17.37 -23.13
C GLN A 1074 -9.40 17.17 -22.13
N ASP A 1075 -9.60 17.55 -20.87
CA ASP A 1075 -8.62 17.36 -19.79
C ASP A 1075 -8.28 15.88 -19.57
N TYR A 1076 -9.30 15.02 -19.54
CA TYR A 1076 -9.11 13.60 -19.23
C TYR A 1076 -8.50 12.81 -20.40
N SER A 1077 -8.89 13.13 -21.64
CA SER A 1077 -8.28 12.55 -22.84
C SER A 1077 -6.79 12.89 -22.94
N SER A 1078 -6.45 14.16 -22.72
CA SER A 1078 -5.05 14.64 -22.70
C SER A 1078 -4.21 14.01 -21.58
N SER A 1079 -4.79 13.82 -20.39
CA SER A 1079 -4.10 13.23 -19.23
C SER A 1079 -3.85 11.72 -19.37
N MET A 1080 -4.69 11.01 -20.12
CA MET A 1080 -4.48 9.59 -20.40
C MET A 1080 -3.31 9.35 -21.36
N SER A 1081 -3.13 10.22 -22.35
CA SER A 1081 -2.01 10.14 -23.31
C SER A 1081 -0.66 10.27 -22.60
N LYS A 1082 -0.56 11.10 -21.54
CA LYS A 1082 0.65 11.26 -20.71
C LYS A 1082 0.94 10.07 -19.78
N ASN A 1083 -0.08 9.34 -19.30
CA ASN A 1083 0.10 8.20 -18.39
C ASN A 1083 0.69 6.94 -19.07
N LEU A 1084 0.67 6.86 -20.40
CA LEU A 1084 1.33 5.79 -21.15
C LEU A 1084 2.87 5.84 -21.06
N LEU A 1085 3.46 6.97 -20.66
CA LEU A 1085 4.91 7.13 -20.53
C LEU A 1085 5.46 6.78 -19.13
N LEU A 1086 4.59 6.64 -18.11
CA LEU A 1086 5.00 6.45 -16.70
C LEU A 1086 4.74 5.04 -16.15
N THR A 1087 4.26 4.13 -16.99
CA THR A 1087 4.21 2.70 -16.67
C THR A 1087 5.21 1.99 -17.57
N PRO A 1088 6.10 1.12 -17.04
CA PRO A 1088 6.84 0.21 -17.89
C PRO A 1088 5.80 -0.72 -18.51
N SER A 1089 5.39 -0.41 -19.74
CA SER A 1089 4.71 -1.38 -20.57
C SER A 1089 5.64 -2.60 -20.61
N LYS A 1090 5.12 -3.75 -20.17
CA LYS A 1090 5.66 -5.00 -20.69
C LYS A 1090 5.57 -4.83 -22.20
N ALA A 1091 6.71 -4.67 -22.86
CA ALA A 1091 6.80 -4.78 -24.29
C ALA A 1091 6.08 -6.08 -24.64
N ARG A 1092 4.88 -5.95 -25.20
CA ARG A 1092 4.44 -6.96 -26.13
C ARG A 1092 5.39 -6.74 -27.28
N ASP A 1093 6.34 -7.65 -27.42
CA ASP A 1093 6.98 -7.91 -28.69
C ASP A 1093 5.84 -8.05 -29.70
N ASN A 1094 5.51 -6.95 -30.38
CA ASN A 1094 4.96 -7.04 -31.71
C ASN A 1094 6.13 -7.50 -32.57
N GLY A 1095 6.48 -8.78 -32.42
CA GLY A 1095 7.29 -9.49 -33.38
C GLY A 1095 6.62 -9.27 -34.72
N LYS A 1096 7.40 -8.74 -35.67
CA LYS A 1096 7.02 -8.60 -37.07
C LYS A 1096 6.27 -9.88 -37.47
N GLN A 1097 5.03 -9.73 -37.95
CA GLN A 1097 4.31 -10.82 -38.60
C GLN A 1097 5.09 -11.19 -39.87
N GLN A 1098 6.07 -12.10 -39.74
CA GLN A 1098 6.54 -12.89 -40.86
C GLN A 1098 5.42 -13.85 -41.23
N GLN A 1099 5.03 -13.86 -42.51
CA GLN A 1099 4.24 -14.94 -43.09
C GLN A 1099 5.07 -16.24 -43.00
N SER A 1100 4.96 -16.96 -41.88
CA SER A 1100 5.47 -18.33 -41.79
C SER A 1100 4.44 -19.28 -42.40
N SER A 1101 4.84 -20.10 -43.36
CA SER A 1101 4.20 -21.36 -43.72
C SER A 1101 4.82 -22.50 -42.89
N TRP A 1102 4.21 -23.68 -42.89
CA TRP A 1102 4.82 -24.88 -42.31
C TRP A 1102 6.19 -25.17 -42.96
N VAL A 1103 7.20 -25.53 -42.17
CA VAL A 1103 8.59 -25.75 -42.62
C VAL A 1103 8.97 -27.23 -42.50
N ARG A 1104 9.66 -27.77 -43.51
CA ARG A 1104 10.14 -29.17 -43.53
C ARG A 1104 11.19 -29.42 -42.42
N PRO A 1105 11.24 -30.60 -41.79
CA PRO A 1105 12.29 -30.93 -40.83
C PRO A 1105 13.66 -31.13 -41.49
N PRO A 1106 14.77 -31.03 -40.73
CA PRO A 1106 16.11 -31.37 -41.19
C PRO A 1106 16.21 -32.80 -41.73
N MET A 1107 17.16 -33.04 -42.64
CA MET A 1107 17.42 -34.39 -43.17
C MET A 1107 17.71 -35.37 -42.02
N GLY A 1108 17.02 -36.51 -42.03
CA GLY A 1108 17.14 -37.54 -40.97
C GLY A 1108 16.22 -37.35 -39.77
N PHE A 1109 15.42 -36.27 -39.69
CA PHE A 1109 14.41 -36.06 -38.66
C PHE A 1109 12.99 -36.34 -39.18
N LEU A 1110 12.18 -36.97 -38.33
CA LEU A 1110 10.73 -37.06 -38.50
C LEU A 1110 10.05 -35.94 -37.71
N LYS A 1111 9.23 -35.13 -38.37
CA LYS A 1111 8.42 -34.09 -37.71
C LYS A 1111 7.04 -34.63 -37.35
N VAL A 1112 6.68 -34.57 -36.08
CA VAL A 1112 5.40 -35.04 -35.55
C VAL A 1112 4.61 -33.84 -35.05
N ASN A 1113 3.56 -33.47 -35.79
CA ASN A 1113 2.60 -32.45 -35.38
C ASN A 1113 1.51 -33.09 -34.52
N VAL A 1114 1.28 -32.54 -33.33
CA VAL A 1114 0.24 -33.02 -32.39
C VAL A 1114 -0.83 -31.96 -32.16
N ASP A 1115 -2.06 -32.40 -31.94
CA ASP A 1115 -3.16 -31.55 -31.45
C ASP A 1115 -4.20 -32.38 -30.67
N ALA A 1116 -5.10 -31.73 -29.94
CA ALA A 1116 -6.20 -32.38 -29.25
C ALA A 1116 -7.53 -31.60 -29.36
N SER A 1117 -8.63 -32.33 -29.57
CA SER A 1117 -9.99 -31.79 -29.55
C SER A 1117 -10.74 -32.29 -28.32
N PHE A 1118 -11.24 -31.40 -27.47
CA PHE A 1118 -11.84 -31.71 -26.18
C PHE A 1118 -13.33 -31.32 -26.10
N SER A 1119 -14.17 -32.23 -25.59
CA SER A 1119 -15.59 -31.99 -25.30
C SER A 1119 -15.81 -31.77 -23.80
N SER A 1120 -16.19 -30.55 -23.42
CA SER A 1120 -16.47 -30.21 -22.01
C SER A 1120 -17.72 -30.89 -21.44
N GLN A 1121 -18.65 -31.32 -22.29
CA GLN A 1121 -19.88 -32.00 -21.88
C GLN A 1121 -19.63 -33.46 -21.50
N THR A 1122 -18.75 -34.14 -22.23
CA THR A 1122 -18.52 -35.58 -22.07
C THR A 1122 -17.21 -35.90 -21.35
N GLY A 1123 -16.25 -34.97 -21.35
CA GLY A 1123 -14.90 -35.17 -20.81
C GLY A 1123 -13.96 -35.93 -21.76
N TRP A 1124 -14.45 -36.35 -22.93
CA TRP A 1124 -13.64 -37.02 -23.95
C TRP A 1124 -12.79 -36.02 -24.74
N ALA A 1125 -11.56 -36.44 -25.03
CA ALA A 1125 -10.63 -35.79 -25.92
C ALA A 1125 -10.18 -36.76 -27.02
N ALA A 1126 -10.16 -36.27 -28.25
CA ALA A 1126 -9.49 -36.93 -29.37
C ALA A 1126 -8.09 -36.33 -29.53
N LEU A 1127 -7.08 -37.17 -29.41
CA LEU A 1127 -5.66 -36.82 -29.46
C LEU A 1127 -5.16 -37.20 -30.85
N ALA A 1128 -4.58 -36.27 -31.59
CA ALA A 1128 -4.11 -36.50 -32.96
C ALA A 1128 -2.59 -36.34 -33.05
N MET A 1129 -2.00 -37.16 -33.93
CA MET A 1129 -0.59 -37.18 -34.25
C MET A 1129 -0.41 -37.36 -35.76
N VAL A 1130 0.40 -36.52 -36.40
CA VAL A 1130 0.71 -36.62 -37.83
C VAL A 1130 2.21 -36.52 -38.04
N GLY A 1131 2.81 -37.57 -38.60
CA GLY A 1131 4.25 -37.65 -38.86
C GLY A 1131 4.59 -37.35 -40.32
N ARG A 1132 5.49 -36.39 -40.56
CA ARG A 1132 6.02 -36.02 -41.88
C ARG A 1132 7.54 -36.09 -41.90
N ASP A 1133 8.13 -36.48 -43.03
CA ASP A 1133 9.58 -36.56 -43.18
C ASP A 1133 10.22 -35.27 -43.73
N PHE A 1134 11.53 -35.32 -44.00
CA PHE A 1134 12.29 -34.19 -44.55
C PHE A 1134 11.86 -33.77 -45.97
N LYS A 1135 11.19 -34.63 -46.74
CA LYS A 1135 10.59 -34.27 -48.03
C LYS A 1135 9.23 -33.58 -47.85
N GLY A 1136 8.67 -33.62 -46.65
CA GLY A 1136 7.32 -33.15 -46.34
C GLY A 1136 6.24 -34.20 -46.59
N GLU A 1137 6.61 -35.42 -46.98
CA GLU A 1137 5.69 -36.52 -47.24
C GLU A 1137 5.11 -37.03 -45.91
N ILE A 1138 3.80 -37.29 -45.88
CA ILE A 1138 3.18 -37.90 -44.69
C ILE A 1138 3.58 -39.36 -44.61
N ARG A 1139 4.17 -39.74 -43.47
CA ARG A 1139 4.50 -41.13 -43.15
C ARG A 1139 3.33 -41.80 -42.45
N PHE A 1140 2.65 -41.11 -41.55
CA PHE A 1140 1.47 -41.64 -40.85
C PHE A 1140 0.60 -40.52 -40.26
N GLY A 1141 -0.68 -40.84 -40.04
CA GLY A 1141 -1.57 -40.13 -39.14
C GLY A 1141 -2.27 -41.11 -38.21
N GLU A 1142 -2.28 -40.79 -36.92
CA GLU A 1142 -2.94 -41.58 -35.88
C GLU A 1142 -3.77 -40.69 -34.96
N PHE A 1143 -4.77 -41.31 -34.31
CA PHE A 1143 -5.46 -40.69 -33.21
C PHE A 1143 -5.78 -41.67 -32.09
N TRP A 1144 -6.01 -41.13 -30.90
CA TRP A 1144 -6.51 -41.88 -29.74
C TRP A 1144 -7.65 -41.13 -29.08
N LEU A 1145 -8.56 -41.88 -28.46
CA LEU A 1145 -9.55 -41.31 -27.54
C LEU A 1145 -9.03 -41.44 -26.11
N SER A 1146 -9.13 -40.36 -25.35
CA SER A 1146 -8.74 -40.31 -23.95
C SER A 1146 -9.64 -39.38 -23.17
N MET A 1147 -9.82 -39.64 -21.89
CA MET A 1147 -10.51 -38.73 -20.98
C MET A 1147 -9.53 -37.65 -20.51
N ALA A 1148 -10.01 -36.41 -20.33
CA ALA A 1148 -9.22 -35.29 -19.85
C ALA A 1148 -10.04 -34.33 -18.99
N LEU A 1149 -9.38 -33.57 -18.11
CA LEU A 1149 -10.03 -32.54 -17.28
C LEU A 1149 -10.19 -31.19 -18.00
N SER A 1150 -9.34 -30.90 -18.98
CA SER A 1150 -9.28 -29.61 -19.65
C SER A 1150 -8.67 -29.72 -21.05
N PRO A 1151 -8.87 -28.72 -21.92
CA PRO A 1151 -8.21 -28.66 -23.22
C PRO A 1151 -6.68 -28.70 -23.11
N LEU A 1152 -6.12 -27.96 -22.13
CA LEU A 1152 -4.67 -27.94 -21.88
C LEU A 1152 -4.14 -29.31 -21.49
N MET A 1153 -4.90 -30.05 -20.66
CA MET A 1153 -4.56 -31.42 -20.31
C MET A 1153 -4.63 -32.33 -21.53
N ALA A 1154 -5.66 -32.22 -22.36
CA ALA A 1154 -5.81 -33.03 -23.57
C ALA A 1154 -4.61 -32.86 -24.52
N GLU A 1155 -4.20 -31.63 -24.80
CA GLU A 1155 -3.01 -31.36 -25.64
C GLU A 1155 -1.71 -31.90 -25.00
N ALA A 1156 -1.56 -31.79 -23.68
CA ALA A 1156 -0.42 -32.38 -22.98
C ALA A 1156 -0.38 -33.91 -23.07
N VAL A 1157 -1.54 -34.57 -22.92
CA VAL A 1157 -1.67 -36.02 -23.07
C VAL A 1157 -1.38 -36.44 -24.51
N ALA A 1158 -1.85 -35.68 -25.52
CA ALA A 1158 -1.55 -35.94 -26.93
C ALA A 1158 -0.03 -35.95 -27.19
N LEU A 1159 0.67 -34.92 -26.70
CA LEU A 1159 2.12 -34.82 -26.84
C LEU A 1159 2.86 -35.97 -26.12
N CYS A 1160 2.43 -36.32 -24.90
CA CYS A 1160 3.02 -37.42 -24.13
C CYS A 1160 2.80 -38.78 -24.79
N LYS A 1161 1.59 -39.06 -25.28
CA LYS A 1161 1.31 -40.30 -26.01
C LYS A 1161 2.10 -40.39 -27.31
N ALA A 1162 2.21 -39.30 -28.07
CA ALA A 1162 3.03 -39.26 -29.28
C ALA A 1162 4.51 -39.56 -28.96
N ALA A 1163 5.06 -38.97 -27.89
CA ALA A 1163 6.45 -39.22 -27.48
C ALA A 1163 6.68 -40.69 -27.09
N LYS A 1164 5.84 -41.26 -26.22
CA LYS A 1164 5.89 -42.68 -25.83
C LYS A 1164 5.73 -43.62 -27.04
N TYR A 1165 4.84 -43.28 -27.95
CA TYR A 1165 4.60 -44.07 -29.16
C TYR A 1165 5.84 -44.14 -30.05
N MET A 1166 6.53 -43.01 -30.25
CA MET A 1166 7.77 -42.96 -31.02
C MET A 1166 8.92 -43.69 -30.32
N GLU A 1167 9.00 -43.59 -29.00
CA GLU A 1167 9.95 -44.32 -28.16
C GLU A 1167 9.77 -45.85 -28.31
N ASN A 1168 8.53 -46.35 -28.19
CA ASN A 1168 8.22 -47.78 -28.33
C ASN A 1168 8.53 -48.34 -29.73
N ARG A 1169 8.58 -47.49 -30.76
CA ARG A 1169 8.96 -47.87 -32.14
C ARG A 1169 10.45 -47.72 -32.42
N GLY A 1170 11.26 -47.38 -31.41
CA GLY A 1170 12.71 -47.24 -31.56
C GLY A 1170 13.14 -46.08 -32.45
N ALA A 1171 12.32 -45.04 -32.60
CA ALA A 1171 12.68 -43.89 -33.41
C ALA A 1171 13.84 -43.10 -32.76
N GLN A 1172 14.82 -42.69 -33.57
CA GLN A 1172 16.01 -42.00 -33.04
C GLN A 1172 15.91 -40.48 -33.14
N ASN A 1173 15.42 -39.91 -34.25
CA ASN A 1173 15.44 -38.47 -34.50
C ASN A 1173 14.02 -37.95 -34.76
N VAL A 1174 13.42 -37.28 -33.77
CA VAL A 1174 12.02 -36.83 -33.84
C VAL A 1174 11.88 -35.39 -33.36
N LEU A 1175 11.14 -34.59 -34.12
CA LEU A 1175 10.79 -33.20 -33.78
C LEU A 1175 9.28 -33.12 -33.52
N PHE A 1176 8.88 -32.95 -32.26
CA PHE A 1176 7.50 -32.80 -31.85
C PHE A 1176 7.08 -31.32 -31.86
N GLU A 1177 5.96 -31.03 -32.52
CA GLU A 1177 5.41 -29.68 -32.65
C GLU A 1177 3.98 -29.60 -32.09
N SER A 1178 3.74 -28.63 -31.20
CA SER A 1178 2.41 -28.31 -30.65
C SER A 1178 2.08 -26.83 -30.82
N ASP A 1179 0.81 -26.52 -31.02
CA ASP A 1179 0.31 -25.14 -31.13
C ASP A 1179 0.00 -24.47 -29.80
N ASN A 1180 0.27 -25.15 -28.69
CA ASN A 1180 0.18 -24.57 -27.36
C ASN A 1180 1.55 -24.08 -26.88
N GLN A 1181 1.78 -22.77 -27.05
CA GLN A 1181 3.01 -22.13 -26.60
C GLN A 1181 3.25 -22.30 -25.09
N ALA A 1182 2.19 -22.32 -24.27
CA ALA A 1182 2.34 -22.48 -22.82
C ALA A 1182 2.85 -23.87 -22.47
N LEU A 1183 2.33 -24.92 -23.12
CA LEU A 1183 2.76 -26.31 -22.95
C LEU A 1183 4.27 -26.48 -23.25
N ILE A 1184 4.71 -26.02 -24.42
CA ILE A 1184 6.12 -26.09 -24.83
C ILE A 1184 7.00 -25.27 -23.90
N THR A 1185 6.53 -24.09 -23.47
CA THR A 1185 7.25 -23.26 -22.51
C THR A 1185 7.42 -23.95 -21.15
N PHE A 1186 6.41 -24.68 -20.67
CA PHE A 1186 6.52 -25.46 -19.43
C PHE A 1186 7.49 -26.61 -19.58
N LEU A 1187 7.58 -27.24 -20.75
CA LEU A 1187 8.53 -28.32 -21.01
C LEU A 1187 9.99 -27.82 -21.01
N LEU A 1188 10.27 -26.78 -21.80
CA LEU A 1188 11.63 -26.27 -22.06
C LEU A 1188 12.23 -25.39 -20.95
N GLN A 1189 11.40 -24.83 -20.05
CA GLN A 1189 11.88 -23.94 -18.97
C GLN A 1189 11.63 -24.57 -17.59
N PRO A 1190 12.59 -25.32 -17.03
CA PRO A 1190 12.46 -26.01 -15.73
C PRO A 1190 12.05 -25.10 -14.57
N ALA A 1191 12.48 -23.85 -14.60
CA ALA A 1191 12.22 -22.85 -13.56
C ALA A 1191 10.76 -22.37 -13.50
N LYS A 1192 9.94 -22.61 -14.54
CA LYS A 1192 8.55 -22.13 -14.57
C LYS A 1192 7.61 -23.08 -13.78
N PRO A 1193 6.69 -22.53 -12.97
CA PRO A 1193 5.72 -23.33 -12.24
C PRO A 1193 4.71 -23.99 -13.19
N ILE A 1194 4.58 -25.31 -13.10
CA ILE A 1194 3.70 -26.13 -13.95
C ILE A 1194 2.29 -26.20 -13.33
N PRO A 1195 1.20 -26.06 -14.13
CA PRO A 1195 -0.15 -26.32 -13.66
C PRO A 1195 -0.30 -27.74 -13.11
N TRP A 1196 -1.03 -27.91 -12.01
CA TRP A 1196 -1.13 -29.23 -11.36
C TRP A 1196 -1.75 -30.29 -12.29
N GLU A 1197 -2.67 -29.88 -13.18
CA GLU A 1197 -3.39 -30.75 -14.12
C GLU A 1197 -2.49 -31.43 -15.16
N ILE A 1198 -1.33 -30.85 -15.47
CA ILE A 1198 -0.37 -31.41 -16.44
C ILE A 1198 0.99 -31.73 -15.81
N LYS A 1199 1.10 -31.63 -14.48
CA LYS A 1199 2.39 -31.73 -13.79
C LYS A 1199 3.05 -33.09 -13.98
N SER A 1200 2.32 -34.18 -13.77
CA SER A 1200 2.82 -35.56 -13.98
C SER A 1200 3.22 -35.79 -15.44
N ILE A 1201 2.41 -35.27 -16.38
CA ILE A 1201 2.65 -35.38 -17.83
C ILE A 1201 3.93 -34.65 -18.25
N ILE A 1202 4.12 -33.40 -17.83
CA ILE A 1202 5.33 -32.62 -18.15
C ILE A 1202 6.59 -33.26 -17.57
N LEU A 1203 6.52 -33.78 -16.34
CA LEU A 1203 7.67 -34.46 -15.73
C LEU A 1203 8.03 -35.73 -16.52
N SER A 1204 7.03 -36.50 -16.95
CA SER A 1204 7.25 -37.69 -17.80
C SER A 1204 7.86 -37.32 -19.16
N LEU A 1205 7.39 -36.24 -19.80
CA LEU A 1205 7.97 -35.73 -21.05
C LEU A 1205 9.42 -35.27 -20.88
N ARG A 1206 9.77 -34.64 -19.75
CA ARG A 1206 11.16 -34.28 -19.45
C ARG A 1206 12.04 -35.51 -19.29
N GLU A 1207 11.53 -36.56 -18.64
CA GLU A 1207 12.24 -37.83 -18.49
C GLU A 1207 12.48 -38.52 -19.84
N ILE A 1208 11.48 -38.55 -20.73
CA ILE A 1208 11.66 -39.05 -22.11
C ILE A 1208 12.70 -38.22 -22.86
N SER A 1209 12.64 -36.88 -22.75
CA SER A 1209 13.62 -35.98 -23.37
C SER A 1209 15.04 -36.19 -22.85
N HIS A 1210 15.21 -36.54 -21.57
CA HIS A 1210 16.52 -36.88 -21.00
C HIS A 1210 17.04 -38.25 -21.49
N ARG A 1211 16.16 -39.24 -21.68
CA ARG A 1211 16.54 -40.56 -22.23
C ARG A 1211 16.85 -40.50 -23.73
N HIS A 1212 16.17 -39.63 -24.47
CA HIS A 1212 16.32 -39.44 -25.92
C HIS A 1212 16.67 -37.99 -26.27
N PRO A 1213 17.97 -37.60 -26.28
CA PRO A 1213 18.38 -36.22 -26.54
C PRO A 1213 18.01 -35.70 -27.94
N ASN A 1214 17.77 -36.61 -28.90
CA ASN A 1214 17.34 -36.29 -30.26
C ASN A 1214 15.81 -36.12 -30.39
N PHE A 1215 15.05 -36.21 -29.29
CA PHE A 1215 13.63 -35.84 -29.24
C PHE A 1215 13.53 -34.36 -28.93
N MET A 1216 13.26 -33.56 -29.97
CA MET A 1216 13.15 -32.11 -29.87
C MET A 1216 11.68 -31.69 -29.75
N PHE A 1217 11.42 -30.63 -28.97
CA PHE A 1217 10.06 -30.09 -28.77
C PHE A 1217 10.02 -28.62 -29.17
N SER A 1218 9.09 -28.24 -30.04
CA SER A 1218 8.95 -26.86 -30.53
C SER A 1218 7.50 -26.40 -30.63
N PHE A 1219 7.31 -25.08 -30.60
CA PHE A 1219 6.02 -24.44 -30.79
C PHE A 1219 5.78 -24.14 -32.28
N ILE A 1220 4.55 -24.39 -32.75
CA ILE A 1220 4.10 -24.02 -34.09
C ILE A 1220 2.84 -23.14 -34.00
N PRO A 1221 2.69 -22.04 -34.77
CA PRO A 1221 1.45 -21.27 -34.74
C PRO A 1221 0.24 -22.12 -35.17
N ARG A 1222 -0.93 -21.92 -34.52
CA ARG A 1222 -2.17 -22.66 -34.84
C ARG A 1222 -2.57 -22.63 -36.33
N LYS A 1223 -2.30 -21.52 -37.02
CA LYS A 1223 -2.53 -21.37 -38.47
C LYS A 1223 -1.72 -22.37 -39.32
N ASP A 1224 -0.63 -22.89 -38.78
CA ASP A 1224 0.34 -23.76 -39.45
C ASP A 1224 0.25 -25.22 -38.92
N ASN A 1225 -0.67 -25.51 -37.97
CA ASN A 1225 -0.94 -26.85 -37.41
C ASN A 1225 -2.34 -27.40 -37.82
N LYS A 1226 -2.85 -27.00 -38.99
CA LYS A 1226 -4.23 -27.28 -39.41
C LYS A 1226 -4.54 -28.76 -39.61
N VAL A 1227 -3.55 -29.56 -40.02
CA VAL A 1227 -3.75 -30.98 -40.32
C VAL A 1227 -3.97 -31.78 -39.03
N ALA A 1228 -3.17 -31.54 -37.98
CA ALA A 1228 -3.40 -32.17 -36.68
C ALA A 1228 -4.72 -31.71 -36.05
N ASP A 1229 -5.07 -30.42 -36.13
CA ASP A 1229 -6.35 -29.86 -35.63
C ASP A 1229 -7.57 -30.44 -36.35
N TRP A 1230 -7.47 -30.64 -37.66
CA TRP A 1230 -8.52 -31.32 -38.42
C TRP A 1230 -8.68 -32.77 -37.98
N VAL A 1231 -7.58 -33.53 -37.88
CA VAL A 1231 -7.62 -34.95 -37.46
C VAL A 1231 -8.23 -35.06 -36.06
N ALA A 1232 -7.83 -34.20 -35.11
CA ALA A 1232 -8.39 -34.20 -33.77
C ALA A 1232 -9.91 -33.93 -33.76
N LYS A 1233 -10.37 -32.93 -34.52
CA LYS A 1233 -11.80 -32.57 -34.59
C LYS A 1233 -12.67 -33.63 -35.24
N GLN A 1234 -12.20 -34.26 -36.32
CA GLN A 1234 -12.99 -35.30 -37.00
C GLN A 1234 -12.96 -36.63 -36.25
N SER A 1235 -11.85 -36.95 -35.57
CA SER A 1235 -11.75 -38.13 -34.73
C SER A 1235 -12.73 -38.06 -33.55
N LEU A 1236 -12.91 -36.88 -32.95
CA LEU A 1236 -13.92 -36.68 -31.91
C LEU A 1236 -15.36 -36.89 -32.40
N LYS A 1237 -15.60 -36.73 -33.72
CA LYS A 1237 -16.90 -36.98 -34.37
C LYS A 1237 -17.05 -38.42 -34.89
N GLY A 1238 -16.03 -39.27 -34.74
CA GLY A 1238 -16.02 -40.63 -35.29
C GLY A 1238 -15.91 -40.68 -36.82
N GLN A 1239 -15.45 -39.60 -37.46
CA GLN A 1239 -15.43 -39.44 -38.93
C GLN A 1239 -14.02 -39.63 -39.53
N CYS A 1240 -13.03 -40.01 -38.73
CA CYS A 1240 -11.65 -40.24 -39.14
C CYS A 1240 -11.28 -41.74 -38.99
N PRO A 1241 -10.66 -42.39 -39.98
CA PRO A 1241 -10.18 -43.77 -39.86
C PRO A 1241 -9.01 -43.88 -38.88
N PHE A 1242 -9.00 -44.94 -38.05
CA PHE A 1242 -8.13 -45.14 -36.86
C PHE A 1242 -6.62 -45.04 -37.13
N PHE A 1243 -6.20 -45.37 -38.35
CA PHE A 1243 -4.81 -45.33 -38.80
C PHE A 1243 -4.77 -45.16 -40.31
N TRP A 1244 -3.86 -44.33 -40.80
CA TRP A 1244 -3.55 -44.29 -42.23
C TRP A 1244 -2.05 -44.05 -42.45
N ALA A 1245 -1.43 -44.94 -43.22
CA ALA A 1245 -0.05 -44.87 -43.65
C ALA A 1245 0.01 -44.45 -45.11
N HIS A 1246 0.84 -43.46 -45.44
CA HIS A 1246 1.13 -42.97 -46.80
C HIS A 1246 -0.05 -42.41 -47.63
N ARG A 1247 -1.31 -42.71 -47.31
CA ARG A 1247 -2.51 -42.21 -48.01
C ARG A 1247 -3.47 -41.51 -47.02
N PRO A 1248 -3.42 -40.17 -46.89
CA PRO A 1248 -4.36 -39.42 -46.06
C PRO A 1248 -5.79 -39.46 -46.64
N PRO A 1249 -6.83 -39.29 -45.81
CA PRO A 1249 -8.19 -39.03 -46.29
C PRO A 1249 -8.23 -37.91 -47.34
N ASN A 1250 -9.01 -38.09 -48.42
CA ASN A 1250 -9.08 -37.16 -49.57
C ASN A 1250 -9.30 -35.69 -49.17
N VAL A 1251 -10.01 -35.45 -48.07
CA VAL A 1251 -10.32 -34.11 -47.54
C VAL A 1251 -9.07 -33.37 -47.02
N LEU A 1252 -8.03 -34.09 -46.58
CA LEU A 1252 -6.78 -33.51 -46.09
C LEU A 1252 -5.87 -32.98 -47.21
N PHE A 1253 -6.04 -33.40 -48.47
CA PHE A 1253 -5.18 -32.95 -49.57
C PHE A 1253 -5.22 -31.43 -49.74
N SER A 1254 -6.39 -30.81 -49.59
CA SER A 1254 -6.52 -29.35 -49.68
C SER A 1254 -5.73 -28.59 -48.59
N LEU A 1255 -5.66 -29.14 -47.38
CA LEU A 1255 -4.88 -28.58 -46.27
C LEU A 1255 -3.38 -28.83 -46.45
N LEU A 1256 -3.01 -29.98 -47.00
CA LEU A 1256 -1.62 -30.36 -47.27
C LEU A 1256 -1.00 -29.53 -48.40
N VAL A 1257 -1.79 -29.18 -49.42
CA VAL A 1257 -1.37 -28.25 -50.49
C VAL A 1257 -1.11 -26.85 -49.93
N GLN A 1258 -1.92 -26.38 -48.96
CA GLN A 1258 -1.69 -25.09 -48.28
C GLN A 1258 -0.41 -25.07 -47.42
N ASP A 1259 0.07 -26.22 -46.95
CA ASP A 1259 1.31 -26.37 -46.16
C ASP A 1259 2.58 -26.40 -47.05
N GLY A 1260 2.47 -26.26 -48.38
CA GLY A 1260 3.61 -26.14 -49.30
C GLY A 1260 4.10 -27.46 -49.93
N LEU A 1261 3.22 -28.45 -50.07
CA LEU A 1261 3.49 -29.62 -50.92
C LEU A 1261 3.25 -29.26 -52.39
N CYS A 1262 4.33 -29.23 -53.19
CA CYS A 1262 4.21 -29.48 -54.62
C CYS A 1262 3.90 -30.98 -54.78
N THR A 1263 2.91 -31.25 -55.62
CA THR A 1263 2.50 -32.57 -56.12
C THR A 1263 3.63 -33.57 -56.30
#